data_AF-A0A1H7MC49-F1
#
_entry.id   AF-A0A1H7MC49-F1
#
_cell.length_a   1.000
_cell.length_b   1.000
_cell.length_c   1.000
_cell.angle_alpha   90.00
_cell.angle_beta   90.00
_cell.angle_gamma   90.00
#
_symmetry.space_group_name_H-M   'P 1'
#
loop_
_entity.id
_entity.type
_entity.pdbx_description
1 polymer ?
#
loop_
_entity_poly.entity_id
_entity_poly.type
_entity_poly.pdbx_seq_one_letter_code
_entity_poly.pdbx_strand_id
1 'polypeptide(L)'
;MRLQTVVSNLQARMRPPARDVDLASVKDAELRTILGTRDDALVERAEPWGIALSGGGIRSATFSLGVLQTLARARLLTCFHYQSTVSGGGYAGALLQGLIRRRGFDGAMEALAAHSGEGAGAETRRPVRHLREYSNYLAPRKSLFSGDTLGMVGTYVRNVLLVQTQLCALILGLSLLPLLLYAAMAWVVRVAAWLPQLLATVTGVAAVMLLGLVTTWMKPRKLASLQAAAPSAAASPSPLVVGSAVAVIVLLAVSSFLGAVGLAAGGGLPGPMDALFDRWLPAWPADWRLGWTTALIYFLAWMLWFVIDLRKETTGDTVASPLRQHRFRFVLAAALASVFARYAITTSQTLLVMMGREGTLWHAMSLGPVVMMAAVTLTGIVQVGLAGPSLSDQQREIWARVGGKTAGLVVLGIALTLVLTVYGPWAIAALTQLGGSQAGNAWSKWGGWTGVATWVATTGIGLLTASGKRSGDATSGSGRVLDAVARVAPWVFLLGLLVLLSLAGQGVLQLLLRHADPLAPAAPFTHAALHDYLVALGGGARAHWLTIALLAAAAGAVWALFGWAVNVNEFSLNAFYRNRLVRCYLGASNDARDPEPTTNFDVHDDLLLADLIDGPRLGRTRPLFPLIGTTLNLVATKQLDWQDRKGASFCLSPLFCGYLPPDSRPEGRAIGDRKVRVAASALATPGGSPEAPDTPAPPPAPPDAGTLAEALSLGGAVAISGAAVSPNMGYHSSPAVTFLLTLFDTRLGWWLPNLAHRNPAKADATPFFGRWLIAELLGRTDDGGKYVHLSDGGHFENLGLYELVRRRCRFVLCVDAAADPSGVFSDLGNAVQKCRVDFGAEIELDTSPLRPGPEGVAERSCAVGRITYADGSVGTLLYLKPALTGLEPSDVQHYARSHPTFPHEPTIDQYFDEAQFESYRRLGQDVAMRALEPVLQRIGAEELFYRDQLAIRDSAKKQMFLRALTHHWAPSAKDGGTRSAQHGETLSRLMATLRDTPALAVLDAQIYPAWTDLVPGQASRSDGHVPSASERRTRLPATEDFRTCFYFCQEQIRLMESVYLDLDLERAWNHPDNRGWMSLFRHWTGSAMFRVAWTMGVPTFGARFVAFCEQRLGVPRLDNTDRDRHALRVQQIHVPRREDWLPTCRSLCDAGEINHVEHALLTAKRPMLLEDGLHPDRLLLLKLRWDAILPRDTAKLQASTLGVLVLSGKTLRLIRIQDRLRKLGLGAELLRLAHAGQYDIQHVDIRSGRYSIAGICHRRTAQALNEVVQQMVIRSKIH
;
A
#
# COMPACT_ATOMS: atom_id res chain seq x y z
N MET A 1 -6.17 7.56 47.14
CA MET A 1 -5.68 7.68 45.75
C MET A 1 -5.62 6.36 44.97
N ARG A 2 -4.93 5.29 45.40
CA ARG A 2 -4.82 4.03 44.61
C ARG A 2 -6.14 3.29 44.34
N LEU A 3 -7.12 3.38 45.23
CA LEU A 3 -8.44 2.73 45.08
C LEU A 3 -9.31 3.39 44.00
N GLN A 4 -9.28 4.72 43.86
CA GLN A 4 -9.94 5.42 42.74
C GLN A 4 -9.35 5.02 41.39
N THR A 5 -8.03 4.79 41.32
CA THR A 5 -7.36 4.30 40.10
C THR A 5 -7.76 2.87 39.75
N VAL A 6 -7.98 2.02 40.75
CA VAL A 6 -8.44 0.63 40.54
C VAL A 6 -9.92 0.60 40.10
N VAL A 7 -10.77 1.41 40.73
CA VAL A 7 -12.19 1.53 40.40
C VAL A 7 -12.39 2.16 39.02
N SER A 8 -11.61 3.19 38.66
CA SER A 8 -11.66 3.78 37.31
C SER A 8 -11.18 2.81 36.23
N ASN A 9 -10.15 2.01 36.51
CA ASN A 9 -9.69 0.94 35.62
C ASN A 9 -10.73 -0.18 35.45
N LEU A 10 -11.50 -0.52 36.50
CA LEU A 10 -12.59 -1.48 36.45
C LEU A 10 -13.81 -0.93 35.69
N GLN A 11 -14.19 0.33 35.92
CA GLN A 11 -15.25 1.00 35.15
C GLN A 11 -14.89 1.15 33.67
N ALA A 12 -13.63 1.46 33.36
CA ALA A 12 -13.15 1.51 31.98
C ALA A 12 -13.16 0.14 31.27
N ARG A 13 -13.02 -0.97 32.03
CA ARG A 13 -13.16 -2.34 31.51
C ARG A 13 -14.61 -2.74 31.22
N MET A 14 -15.59 -2.09 31.85
CA MET A 14 -17.02 -2.38 31.69
C MET A 14 -17.74 -1.47 30.68
N ARG A 15 -17.10 -0.41 30.18
CA ARG A 15 -17.69 0.43 29.12
C ARG A 15 -17.68 -0.30 27.77
N PRO A 16 -18.80 -0.30 27.01
CA PRO A 16 -18.78 -0.77 25.63
C PRO A 16 -17.78 0.07 24.81
N PRO A 17 -17.13 -0.52 23.78
CA PRO A 17 -16.28 0.25 22.88
C PRO A 17 -17.11 1.40 22.29
N ALA A 18 -16.63 2.64 22.44
CA ALA A 18 -17.23 3.80 21.78
C ALA A 18 -17.25 3.54 20.26
N ARG A 19 -18.28 4.02 19.54
CA ARG A 19 -18.30 3.98 18.07
C ARG A 19 -16.99 4.57 17.55
N ASP A 20 -16.23 3.78 16.80
CA ASP A 20 -14.99 4.22 16.18
C ASP A 20 -15.29 5.33 15.15
N VAL A 21 -14.42 6.34 15.08
CA VAL A 21 -14.49 7.40 14.06
C VAL A 21 -14.38 6.75 12.68
N ASP A 22 -15.22 7.18 11.74
CA ASP A 22 -15.21 6.69 10.36
C ASP A 22 -14.70 7.75 9.37
N LEU A 23 -14.39 7.31 8.15
CA LEU A 23 -13.88 8.19 7.10
C LEU A 23 -14.91 9.22 6.65
N ALA A 24 -16.20 8.86 6.62
CA ALA A 24 -17.28 9.75 6.19
C ALA A 24 -17.39 10.96 7.13
N SER A 25 -17.42 10.73 8.44
CA SER A 25 -17.50 11.81 9.43
C SER A 25 -16.29 12.74 9.39
N VAL A 26 -15.09 12.21 9.15
CA VAL A 26 -13.87 13.01 8.97
C VAL A 26 -13.97 13.85 7.69
N LYS A 27 -14.28 13.24 6.55
CA LYS A 27 -14.39 13.93 5.26
C LYS A 27 -15.46 15.03 5.30
N ASP A 28 -16.62 14.76 5.91
CA ASP A 28 -17.70 15.74 5.99
C ASP A 28 -17.31 16.94 6.87
N ALA A 29 -16.63 16.70 7.99
CA ALA A 29 -16.13 17.79 8.85
C ALA A 29 -15.08 18.66 8.14
N GLU A 30 -14.19 18.04 7.37
CA GLU A 30 -13.21 18.72 6.53
C GLU A 30 -13.91 19.57 5.46
N LEU A 31 -14.84 18.99 4.69
CA LEU A 31 -15.54 19.69 3.62
C LEU A 31 -16.41 20.84 4.14
N ARG A 32 -17.09 20.69 5.28
CA ARG A 32 -17.82 21.79 5.94
C ARG A 32 -16.88 22.95 6.28
N THR A 33 -15.69 22.66 6.76
CA THR A 33 -14.66 23.67 7.09
C THR A 33 -14.10 24.33 5.83
N ILE A 34 -13.83 23.54 4.78
CA ILE A 34 -13.30 24.03 3.50
C ILE A 34 -14.31 24.96 2.82
N LEU A 35 -15.57 24.53 2.74
CA LEU A 35 -16.65 25.23 2.03
C LEU A 35 -17.31 26.31 2.88
N GLY A 36 -17.04 26.36 4.19
CA GLY A 36 -17.62 27.33 5.11
C GLY A 36 -19.14 27.23 5.23
N THR A 37 -19.69 26.01 5.10
CA THR A 37 -21.14 25.76 5.05
C THR A 37 -21.57 24.62 5.96
N ARG A 38 -22.83 24.67 6.41
CA ARG A 38 -23.52 23.58 7.12
C ARG A 38 -24.52 22.82 6.25
N ASP A 39 -24.65 23.21 4.98
CA ASP A 39 -25.57 22.57 4.05
C ASP A 39 -25.02 21.20 3.61
N ASP A 40 -25.64 20.13 4.12
CA ASP A 40 -25.22 18.76 3.82
C ASP A 40 -25.37 18.42 2.33
N ALA A 41 -26.34 19.01 1.61
CA ALA A 41 -26.52 18.77 0.17
C ALA A 41 -25.36 19.36 -0.65
N LEU A 42 -24.76 20.46 -0.20
CA LEU A 42 -23.55 21.02 -0.83
C LEU A 42 -22.31 20.18 -0.54
N VAL A 43 -22.22 19.59 0.66
CA VAL A 43 -21.10 18.71 1.04
C VAL A 43 -21.15 17.40 0.27
N GLU A 44 -22.32 16.77 0.15
CA GLU A 44 -22.51 15.52 -0.59
C GLU A 44 -22.22 15.65 -2.09
N ARG A 45 -22.55 16.81 -2.69
CA ARG A 45 -22.33 17.07 -4.12
C ARG A 45 -20.93 17.57 -4.46
N ALA A 46 -20.09 17.85 -3.47
CA ALA A 46 -18.77 18.42 -3.72
C ALA A 46 -17.86 17.43 -4.46
N GLU A 47 -17.24 17.89 -5.56
CA GLU A 47 -16.19 17.16 -6.29
C GLU A 47 -14.80 17.70 -5.91
N PRO A 48 -14.17 17.25 -4.81
CA PRO A 48 -12.97 17.89 -4.27
C PRO A 48 -11.77 17.80 -5.20
N TRP A 49 -10.98 18.87 -5.24
CA TRP A 49 -9.69 18.95 -5.92
C TRP A 49 -8.58 18.90 -4.89
N GLY A 50 -7.54 18.09 -5.12
CA GLY A 50 -6.41 17.94 -4.21
C GLY A 50 -5.07 18.26 -4.88
N ILE A 51 -4.14 18.83 -4.11
CA ILE A 51 -2.73 18.93 -4.50
C ILE A 51 -1.92 18.01 -3.59
N ALA A 52 -1.07 17.17 -4.19
CA ALA A 52 -0.15 16.28 -3.50
C ALA A 52 1.29 16.76 -3.70
N LEU A 53 2.02 16.97 -2.61
CA LEU A 53 3.43 17.35 -2.61
C LEU A 53 4.27 16.20 -2.03
N SER A 54 5.10 15.60 -2.88
CA SER A 54 5.86 14.40 -2.52
C SER A 54 6.98 14.65 -1.52
N GLY A 55 7.51 13.59 -0.92
CA GLY A 55 8.76 13.60 -0.18
C GLY A 55 9.99 13.78 -1.07
N GLY A 56 11.16 13.88 -0.44
CA GLY A 56 12.44 14.14 -1.12
C GLY A 56 13.31 15.23 -0.48
N GLY A 57 13.04 15.60 0.79
CA GLY A 57 13.80 16.62 1.52
C GLY A 57 13.71 18.01 0.88
N ILE A 58 14.78 18.79 1.01
CA ILE A 58 14.83 20.17 0.50
C ILE A 58 14.65 20.28 -1.02
N ARG A 59 15.09 19.28 -1.79
CA ARG A 59 14.85 19.22 -3.25
C ARG A 59 13.37 19.30 -3.56
N SER A 60 12.58 18.44 -2.92
CA SER A 60 11.13 18.41 -3.12
C SER A 60 10.47 19.71 -2.65
N ALA A 61 10.88 20.22 -1.49
CA ALA A 61 10.36 21.49 -0.98
C ALA A 61 10.59 22.65 -1.97
N THR A 62 11.80 22.74 -2.52
CA THR A 62 12.22 23.82 -3.42
C THR A 62 11.53 23.73 -4.79
N PHE A 63 11.46 22.54 -5.37
CA PHE A 63 10.73 22.32 -6.63
C PHE A 63 9.22 22.59 -6.44
N SER A 64 8.64 22.07 -5.37
CA SER A 64 7.22 22.29 -5.03
C SER A 64 6.91 23.75 -4.79
N LEU A 65 7.81 24.50 -4.14
CA LEU A 65 7.68 25.95 -4.00
C LEU A 65 7.55 26.63 -5.37
N GLY A 66 8.39 26.25 -6.33
CA GLY A 66 8.29 26.75 -7.70
C GLY A 66 6.91 26.50 -8.33
N VAL A 67 6.41 25.27 -8.21
CA VAL A 67 5.06 24.90 -8.69
C VAL A 67 3.98 25.73 -8.00
N LEU A 68 4.03 25.86 -6.67
CA LEU A 68 3.06 26.65 -5.88
C LEU A 68 3.08 28.12 -6.28
N GLN A 69 4.26 28.70 -6.58
CA GLN A 69 4.36 30.08 -7.07
C GLN A 69 3.67 30.26 -8.43
N THR A 70 3.83 29.32 -9.36
CA THR A 70 3.13 29.36 -10.65
C THR A 70 1.62 29.24 -10.47
N LEU A 71 1.16 28.33 -9.62
CA LEU A 71 -0.27 28.19 -9.31
C LEU A 71 -0.84 29.44 -8.62
N ALA A 72 -0.07 30.10 -7.74
CA ALA A 72 -0.46 31.35 -7.10
C ALA A 72 -0.61 32.49 -8.11
N ARG A 73 0.33 32.62 -9.07
CA ARG A 73 0.25 33.62 -10.16
C ARG A 73 -0.96 33.40 -11.06
N ALA A 74 -1.26 32.14 -11.37
CA ALA A 74 -2.46 31.77 -12.11
C ALA A 74 -3.75 31.77 -11.25
N ARG A 75 -3.66 32.13 -9.95
CA ARG A 75 -4.74 32.07 -8.94
C ARG A 75 -5.44 30.71 -8.79
N LEU A 76 -4.83 29.63 -9.28
CA LEU A 76 -5.39 28.27 -9.24
C LEU A 76 -5.37 27.64 -7.85
N LEU A 77 -4.51 28.12 -6.94
CA LEU A 77 -4.45 27.61 -5.56
C LEU A 77 -5.79 27.77 -4.80
N THR A 78 -6.60 28.76 -5.16
CA THR A 78 -7.96 28.98 -4.59
C THR A 78 -8.94 27.84 -4.92
N CYS A 79 -8.66 27.04 -5.95
CA CYS A 79 -9.55 26.01 -6.47
C CYS A 79 -9.43 24.67 -5.74
N PHE A 80 -8.33 24.47 -5.02
CA PHE A 80 -7.99 23.20 -4.36
C PHE A 80 -8.57 23.14 -2.96
N HIS A 81 -9.24 22.02 -2.68
CA HIS A 81 -9.87 21.74 -1.39
C HIS A 81 -8.83 21.21 -0.40
N TYR A 82 -7.98 20.29 -0.85
CA TYR A 82 -7.01 19.59 -0.01
C TYR A 82 -5.57 19.85 -0.46
N GLN A 83 -4.68 19.95 0.52
CA GLN A 83 -3.22 19.92 0.33
C GLN A 83 -2.67 18.72 1.10
N SER A 84 -2.29 17.67 0.38
CA SER A 84 -1.66 16.48 0.94
C SER A 84 -0.15 16.57 0.80
N THR A 85 0.58 16.33 1.87
CA THR A 85 2.05 16.48 1.89
C THR A 85 2.72 15.33 2.60
N VAL A 86 3.88 14.92 2.10
CA VAL A 86 4.75 13.91 2.72
C VAL A 86 6.18 14.42 2.78
N SER A 87 6.89 14.16 3.88
CA SER A 87 8.31 14.48 4.08
C SER A 87 8.67 15.90 3.63
N GLY A 88 9.59 16.05 2.67
CA GLY A 88 10.02 17.33 2.07
C GLY A 88 8.89 18.20 1.50
N GLY A 89 7.84 17.61 0.91
CA GLY A 89 6.64 18.34 0.48
C GLY A 89 5.91 19.01 1.64
N GLY A 90 6.05 18.46 2.85
CA GLY A 90 5.58 19.05 4.09
C GLY A 90 6.25 20.38 4.43
N TYR A 91 7.49 20.62 4.00
CA TYR A 91 8.17 21.89 4.30
C TYR A 91 7.57 23.05 3.52
N ALA A 92 7.43 22.87 2.20
CA ALA A 92 6.77 23.86 1.33
C ALA A 92 5.29 24.02 1.71
N GLY A 93 4.63 22.91 2.04
CA GLY A 93 3.27 22.92 2.55
C GLY A 93 3.12 23.70 3.84
N ALA A 94 4.03 23.55 4.80
CA ALA A 94 3.99 24.25 6.08
C ALA A 94 4.18 25.76 5.92
N LEU A 95 5.11 26.19 5.06
CA LEU A 95 5.27 27.60 4.69
C LEU A 95 3.95 28.19 4.17
N LEU A 96 3.30 27.51 3.23
CA LEU A 96 2.02 27.95 2.65
C LEU A 96 0.92 28.02 3.72
N GLN A 97 0.81 27.03 4.60
CA GLN A 97 -0.17 27.04 5.70
C GLN A 97 0.12 28.17 6.72
N GLY A 98 1.39 28.42 7.02
CA GLY A 98 1.82 29.53 7.87
C GLY A 98 1.47 30.89 7.27
N LEU A 99 1.73 31.08 5.97
CA LEU A 99 1.35 32.29 5.23
C LEU A 99 -0.17 32.50 5.24
N ILE A 100 -0.97 31.44 4.98
CA ILE A 100 -2.43 31.54 5.02
C ILE A 100 -2.91 31.93 6.43
N ARG A 101 -2.34 31.33 7.48
CA ARG A 101 -2.76 31.60 8.86
C ARG A 101 -2.38 33.02 9.32
N ARG A 102 -1.24 33.54 8.87
CA ARG A 102 -0.72 34.85 9.29
C ARG A 102 -1.23 35.99 8.42
N ARG A 103 -1.29 35.83 7.10
CA ARG A 103 -1.65 36.89 6.13
C ARG A 103 -3.07 36.77 5.57
N GLY A 104 -3.79 35.69 5.88
CA GLY A 104 -5.03 35.34 5.16
C GLY A 104 -4.73 34.76 3.79
N PHE A 105 -5.77 34.27 3.09
CA PHE A 105 -5.58 33.54 1.83
C PHE A 105 -5.05 34.44 0.70
N ASP A 106 -5.68 35.61 0.49
CA ASP A 106 -5.27 36.56 -0.56
C ASP A 106 -3.83 37.07 -0.34
N GLY A 107 -3.50 37.45 0.90
CA GLY A 107 -2.14 37.90 1.26
C GLY A 107 -1.09 36.80 1.10
N ALA A 108 -1.45 35.52 1.31
CA ALA A 108 -0.57 34.39 1.05
C ALA A 108 -0.32 34.19 -0.46
N MET A 109 -1.35 34.36 -1.29
CA MET A 109 -1.22 34.26 -2.75
C MET A 109 -0.34 35.38 -3.31
N GLU A 110 -0.52 36.62 -2.83
CA GLU A 110 0.31 37.76 -3.20
C GLU A 110 1.78 37.55 -2.80
N ALA A 111 2.02 37.04 -1.60
CA ALA A 111 3.36 36.74 -1.11
C ALA A 111 4.10 35.70 -1.98
N LEU A 112 3.39 34.67 -2.46
CA LEU A 112 3.96 33.65 -3.34
C LEU A 112 4.10 34.12 -4.80
N ALA A 113 3.16 34.94 -5.29
CA ALA A 113 3.11 35.38 -6.67
C ALA A 113 4.14 36.48 -7.01
N ALA A 114 4.63 37.22 -6.01
CA ALA A 114 5.53 38.36 -6.16
C ALA A 114 6.77 38.04 -7.05
N HIS A 115 7.11 38.97 -7.95
CA HIS A 115 8.29 38.89 -8.82
C HIS A 115 9.57 39.39 -8.11
N SER A 116 10.71 38.79 -8.47
CA SER A 116 12.04 39.20 -8.01
C SER A 116 12.51 40.51 -8.67
N GLY A 117 11.90 40.93 -9.79
CA GLY A 117 12.22 42.17 -10.52
C GLY A 117 11.00 43.07 -10.65
N GLU A 118 11.18 44.34 -10.29
CA GLU A 118 10.29 45.51 -10.45
C GLU A 118 9.05 45.62 -9.51
N GLY A 119 8.94 46.76 -8.84
CA GLY A 119 7.71 47.30 -8.22
C GLY A 119 7.26 46.78 -6.84
N ALA A 120 7.44 45.51 -6.49
CA ALA A 120 6.90 44.98 -5.23
C ALA A 120 7.69 45.46 -3.99
N GLY A 121 6.99 46.01 -2.97
CA GLY A 121 7.57 46.53 -1.73
C GLY A 121 8.43 45.51 -0.96
N ALA A 122 9.34 46.01 -0.12
CA ALA A 122 10.33 45.20 0.62
C ALA A 122 9.69 44.10 1.51
N GLU A 123 8.45 44.29 1.98
CA GLU A 123 7.71 43.32 2.79
C GLU A 123 7.21 42.09 2.00
N THR A 124 6.82 42.27 0.73
CA THR A 124 6.37 41.19 -0.16
C THR A 124 7.48 40.24 -0.59
N ARG A 125 8.74 40.70 -0.60
CA ARG A 125 9.91 39.89 -1.02
C ARG A 125 10.53 39.05 0.11
N ARG A 126 10.06 39.19 1.35
CA ARG A 126 10.66 38.57 2.55
C ARG A 126 10.69 37.04 2.55
N PRO A 127 9.60 36.30 2.20
CA PRO A 127 9.57 34.85 2.40
C PRO A 127 10.57 34.08 1.51
N VAL A 128 10.62 34.39 0.22
CA VAL A 128 11.55 33.72 -0.72
C VAL A 128 13.00 34.09 -0.41
N ARG A 129 13.26 35.35 -0.05
CA ARG A 129 14.59 35.80 0.38
C ARG A 129 15.04 35.05 1.63
N HIS A 130 14.17 34.91 2.64
CA HIS A 130 14.46 34.12 3.84
C HIS A 130 14.80 32.67 3.48
N LEU A 131 14.00 32.01 2.63
CA LEU A 131 14.31 30.64 2.21
C LEU A 131 15.66 30.51 1.49
N ARG A 132 16.09 31.52 0.71
CA ARG A 132 17.44 31.56 0.12
C ARG A 132 18.52 31.69 1.18
N GLU A 133 18.34 32.59 2.15
CA GLU A 133 19.27 32.79 3.27
C GLU A 133 19.40 31.52 4.15
N TYR A 134 18.36 30.66 4.16
CA TYR A 134 18.33 29.36 4.82
C TYR A 134 18.25 28.16 3.85
N SER A 135 18.76 28.30 2.61
CA SER A 135 18.80 27.20 1.64
C SER A 135 19.59 26.01 2.18
N ASN A 136 20.57 26.29 3.04
CA ASN A 136 21.18 25.32 3.92
C ASN A 136 20.57 25.42 5.33
N TYR A 137 19.37 24.86 5.51
CA TYR A 137 18.58 25.04 6.72
C TYR A 137 19.20 24.38 7.97
N LEU A 138 19.97 23.30 7.79
CA LEU A 138 20.64 22.58 8.87
C LEU A 138 21.79 23.40 9.48
N ALA A 139 22.59 24.05 8.64
CA ALA A 139 23.71 24.88 9.05
C ALA A 139 23.98 26.02 8.03
N PRO A 140 23.29 27.17 8.12
CA PRO A 140 23.33 28.23 7.12
C PRO A 140 24.75 28.76 6.84
N ARG A 141 25.61 28.80 7.87
CA ARG A 141 27.02 29.13 7.73
C ARG A 141 27.83 27.84 7.54
N LYS A 142 28.47 27.67 6.38
CA LYS A 142 29.31 26.50 6.02
C LYS A 142 30.59 26.33 6.88
N SER A 143 30.75 27.06 7.97
CA SER A 143 31.91 26.92 8.87
C SER A 143 31.71 25.78 9.86
N LEU A 144 32.75 24.94 10.01
CA LEU A 144 32.81 23.90 11.05
C LEU A 144 32.71 24.47 12.47
N PHE A 145 33.07 25.75 12.64
CA PHE A 145 33.01 26.47 13.92
C PHE A 145 31.77 27.37 14.02
N SER A 146 30.78 27.22 13.13
CA SER A 146 29.53 27.96 13.28
C SER A 146 28.77 27.50 14.54
N GLY A 147 28.08 28.42 15.21
CA GLY A 147 27.26 28.08 16.38
C GLY A 147 26.21 27.01 16.08
N ASP A 148 25.68 26.97 14.85
CA ASP A 148 24.71 25.96 14.43
C ASP A 148 25.31 24.56 14.26
N THR A 149 26.50 24.46 13.64
CA THR A 149 27.23 23.20 13.48
C THR A 149 27.70 22.66 14.84
N LEU A 150 28.30 23.51 15.67
CA LEU A 150 28.75 23.13 17.02
C LEU A 150 27.56 22.79 17.93
N GLY A 151 26.44 23.51 17.81
CA GLY A 151 25.19 23.20 18.51
C GLY A 151 24.59 21.85 18.08
N MET A 152 24.65 21.51 16.79
CA MET A 152 24.23 20.20 16.28
C MET A 152 25.08 19.07 16.88
N VAL A 153 26.41 19.20 16.79
CA VAL A 153 27.35 18.22 17.33
C VAL A 153 27.18 18.09 18.84
N GLY A 154 27.08 19.22 19.56
CA GLY A 154 26.86 19.23 21.01
C GLY A 154 25.54 18.57 21.42
N THR A 155 24.44 18.83 20.69
CA THR A 155 23.14 18.21 20.95
C THR A 155 23.18 16.71 20.68
N TYR A 156 23.77 16.29 19.56
CA TYR A 156 23.93 14.89 19.21
C TYR A 156 24.79 14.15 20.23
N VAL A 157 26.00 14.66 20.55
CA VAL A 157 26.91 14.06 21.54
C VAL A 157 26.22 13.97 22.89
N ARG A 158 25.54 15.03 23.35
CA ARG A 158 24.77 15.02 24.60
C ARG A 158 23.74 13.89 24.58
N ASN A 159 22.89 13.81 23.55
CA ASN A 159 21.83 12.81 23.51
C ASN A 159 22.39 11.38 23.42
N VAL A 160 23.39 11.14 22.57
CA VAL A 160 24.09 9.85 22.47
C VAL A 160 24.67 9.46 23.81
N LEU A 161 25.35 10.37 24.52
CA LEU A 161 25.89 10.08 25.84
C LEU A 161 24.79 9.70 26.85
N LEU A 162 23.62 10.34 26.82
CA LEU A 162 22.49 9.98 27.68
C LEU A 162 21.96 8.58 27.37
N VAL A 163 21.74 8.26 26.09
CA VAL A 163 21.29 6.92 25.63
C VAL A 163 22.33 5.86 26.00
N GLN A 164 23.59 6.11 25.71
CA GLN A 164 24.70 5.20 26.00
C GLN A 164 24.88 4.99 27.50
N THR A 165 24.81 6.04 28.32
CA THR A 165 24.92 5.92 29.78
C THR A 165 23.82 5.01 30.32
N GLN A 166 22.59 5.18 29.86
CA GLN A 166 21.48 4.35 30.29
C GLN A 166 21.63 2.90 29.81
N LEU A 167 21.94 2.67 28.52
CA LEU A 167 22.10 1.31 27.98
C LEU A 167 23.31 0.58 28.58
N CYS A 168 24.44 1.26 28.74
CA CYS A 168 25.62 0.71 29.40
C CYS A 168 25.33 0.39 30.86
N ALA A 169 24.57 1.22 31.59
CA ALA A 169 24.16 0.91 32.96
C ALA A 169 23.28 -0.36 33.02
N LEU A 170 22.35 -0.53 32.07
CA LEU A 170 21.54 -1.75 31.97
C LEU A 170 22.40 -2.98 31.68
N ILE A 171 23.26 -2.91 30.66
CA ILE A 171 24.11 -4.03 30.25
C ILE A 171 25.14 -4.37 31.33
N LEU A 172 25.69 -3.36 32.02
CA LEU A 172 26.57 -3.55 33.17
C LEU A 172 25.83 -4.25 34.33
N GLY A 173 24.62 -3.82 34.66
CA GLY A 173 23.79 -4.52 35.67
C GLY A 173 23.53 -5.99 35.29
N LEU A 174 23.26 -6.25 34.00
CA LEU A 174 23.06 -7.61 33.47
C LEU A 174 24.35 -8.44 33.43
N SER A 175 25.53 -7.84 33.18
CA SER A 175 26.82 -8.54 33.14
C SER A 175 27.35 -8.90 34.54
N LEU A 176 26.90 -8.20 35.58
CA LEU A 176 27.22 -8.51 36.98
C LEU A 176 26.31 -9.59 37.57
N LEU A 177 25.12 -9.80 37.02
CA LEU A 177 24.16 -10.81 37.48
C LEU A 177 24.76 -12.25 37.51
N PRO A 178 25.54 -12.71 36.51
CA PRO A 178 26.24 -14.00 36.55
C PRO A 178 27.14 -14.19 37.78
N LEU A 179 27.83 -13.15 38.24
CA LEU A 179 28.70 -13.20 39.41
C LEU A 179 27.89 -13.37 40.70
N LEU A 180 26.76 -12.65 40.82
CA LEU A 180 25.81 -12.82 41.92
C LEU A 180 25.17 -14.19 41.92
N LEU A 181 24.77 -14.67 40.73
CA LEU A 181 24.22 -16.01 40.55
C LEU A 181 25.24 -17.08 40.97
N TYR A 182 26.52 -16.93 40.59
CA TYR A 182 27.56 -17.86 41.00
C TYR A 182 27.75 -17.85 42.52
N ALA A 183 27.85 -16.67 43.14
CA ALA A 183 28.01 -16.55 44.59
C ALA A 183 26.83 -17.21 45.34
N ALA A 184 25.61 -16.94 44.89
CA ALA A 184 24.40 -17.54 45.44
C ALA A 184 24.38 -19.07 45.25
N MET A 185 24.65 -19.56 44.04
CA MET A 185 24.63 -21.00 43.74
C MET A 185 25.75 -21.75 44.45
N ALA A 186 26.95 -21.19 44.53
CA ALA A 186 28.06 -21.79 45.27
C ALA A 186 27.75 -21.85 46.78
N TRP A 187 27.09 -20.83 47.34
CA TRP A 187 26.62 -20.87 48.73
C TRP A 187 25.54 -21.93 48.94
N VAL A 188 24.52 -21.97 48.07
CA VAL A 188 23.43 -22.96 48.12
C VAL A 188 23.98 -24.38 48.01
N VAL A 189 24.84 -24.65 47.05
CA VAL A 189 25.45 -25.98 46.85
C VAL A 189 26.26 -26.40 48.07
N ARG A 190 27.03 -25.47 48.66
CA ARG A 190 27.83 -25.74 49.86
C ARG A 190 26.98 -26.06 51.09
N VAL A 191 25.84 -25.39 51.26
CA VAL A 191 24.94 -25.59 52.42
C VAL A 191 24.02 -26.79 52.21
N ALA A 192 23.51 -26.98 50.98
CA ALA A 192 22.55 -28.02 50.62
C ALA A 192 22.68 -28.39 49.14
N ALA A 193 23.63 -29.28 48.80
CA ALA A 193 23.89 -29.71 47.42
C ALA A 193 22.67 -30.35 46.72
N TRP A 194 21.72 -30.91 47.48
CA TRP A 194 20.48 -31.50 46.96
C TRP A 194 19.40 -30.46 46.63
N LEU A 195 19.50 -29.22 47.15
CA LEU A 195 18.44 -28.21 47.03
C LEU A 195 18.22 -27.69 45.58
N PRO A 196 19.26 -27.38 44.78
CA PRO A 196 19.08 -26.99 43.38
C PRO A 196 18.38 -28.09 42.57
N GLN A 197 18.72 -29.36 42.81
CA GLN A 197 18.11 -30.50 42.12
C GLN A 197 16.64 -30.69 42.50
N LEU A 198 16.29 -30.50 43.79
CA LEU A 198 14.90 -30.49 44.23
C LEU A 198 14.11 -29.36 43.58
N LEU A 199 14.64 -28.12 43.58
CA LEU A 199 13.98 -26.96 42.98
C LEU A 199 13.82 -27.12 41.47
N ALA A 200 14.82 -27.67 40.78
CA ALA A 200 14.74 -27.99 39.36
C ALA A 200 13.61 -28.99 39.06
N THR A 201 13.46 -30.00 39.92
CA THR A 201 12.39 -31.00 39.80
C THR A 201 11.02 -30.37 40.04
N VAL A 202 10.88 -29.56 41.08
CA VAL A 202 9.61 -28.87 41.40
C VAL A 202 9.20 -27.90 40.30
N THR A 203 10.12 -27.06 39.80
CA THR A 203 9.81 -26.11 38.72
C THR A 203 9.55 -26.81 37.39
N GLY A 204 10.25 -27.90 37.10
CA GLY A 204 10.01 -28.74 35.92
C GLY A 204 8.63 -29.40 35.94
N VAL A 205 8.25 -30.03 37.07
CA VAL A 205 6.92 -30.62 37.25
C VAL A 205 5.85 -29.53 37.18
N ALA A 206 6.05 -28.38 37.84
CA ALA A 206 5.11 -27.26 37.77
C ALA A 206 4.92 -26.76 36.33
N ALA A 207 5.99 -26.70 35.53
CA ALA A 207 5.90 -26.30 34.13
C ALA A 207 5.12 -27.30 33.27
N VAL A 208 5.39 -28.60 33.43
CA VAL A 208 4.65 -29.67 32.73
C VAL A 208 3.16 -29.66 33.13
N MET A 209 2.87 -29.48 34.42
CA MET A 209 1.51 -29.40 34.94
C MET A 209 0.76 -28.15 34.45
N LEU A 210 1.42 -27.00 34.46
CA LEU A 210 0.85 -25.75 33.95
C LEU A 210 0.61 -25.84 32.44
N LEU A 211 1.51 -26.46 31.69
CA LEU A 211 1.33 -26.70 30.25
C LEU A 211 0.19 -27.69 29.97
N GLY A 212 0.08 -28.76 30.76
CA GLY A 212 -1.04 -29.69 30.75
C GLY A 212 -2.37 -29.00 31.05
N LEU A 213 -2.41 -28.10 32.03
CA LEU A 213 -3.59 -27.31 32.38
C LEU A 213 -3.97 -26.32 31.27
N VAL A 214 -3.00 -25.60 30.70
CA VAL A 214 -3.24 -24.65 29.61
C VAL A 214 -3.79 -25.38 28.38
N THR A 215 -3.21 -26.52 28.02
CA THR A 215 -3.65 -27.32 26.86
C THR A 215 -5.00 -27.99 27.06
N THR A 216 -5.38 -28.35 28.30
CA THR A 216 -6.67 -29.00 28.59
C THR A 216 -7.80 -28.01 28.82
N TRP A 217 -7.54 -26.80 29.36
CA TRP A 217 -8.57 -25.82 29.70
C TRP A 217 -8.71 -24.66 28.71
N MET A 218 -7.87 -24.61 27.66
CA MET A 218 -8.11 -23.73 26.52
C MET A 218 -9.47 -24.06 25.90
N LYS A 219 -10.45 -23.18 26.08
CA LYS A 219 -11.79 -23.31 25.50
C LYS A 219 -11.66 -23.56 23.99
N PRO A 220 -12.16 -24.68 23.43
CA PRO A 220 -12.51 -24.68 22.03
C PRO A 220 -13.57 -23.59 21.88
N ARG A 221 -13.29 -22.53 21.12
CA ARG A 221 -14.32 -21.57 20.75
C ARG A 221 -15.43 -22.38 20.10
N LYS A 222 -16.63 -22.37 20.70
CA LYS A 222 -17.80 -23.06 20.15
C LYS A 222 -17.96 -22.63 18.68
N LEU A 223 -17.67 -23.55 17.77
CA LEU A 223 -17.82 -23.34 16.33
C LEU A 223 -19.29 -22.95 15.99
N ALA A 224 -20.24 -23.39 16.81
CA ALA A 224 -21.66 -23.07 16.68
C ALA A 224 -22.02 -21.58 16.93
N SER A 225 -21.24 -20.83 17.71
CA SER A 225 -21.48 -19.38 17.88
C SER A 225 -20.78 -18.51 16.84
N LEU A 226 -19.94 -19.10 15.99
CA LEU A 226 -19.27 -18.41 14.88
C LEU A 226 -20.07 -18.48 13.57
N GLN A 227 -21.06 -19.37 13.46
CA GLN A 227 -22.00 -19.41 12.33
C GLN A 227 -23.22 -18.49 12.51
N ALA A 228 -23.49 -18.04 13.75
CA ALA A 228 -24.70 -17.24 14.07
C ALA A 228 -24.44 -15.74 14.32
N ALA A 229 -23.18 -15.30 14.40
CA ALA A 229 -22.85 -13.89 14.56
C ALA A 229 -21.71 -13.52 13.61
N ALA A 230 -21.84 -12.37 12.94
CA ALA A 230 -20.81 -11.78 12.09
C ALA A 230 -19.42 -11.87 12.76
N PRO A 231 -18.34 -12.04 11.97
CA PRO A 231 -16.98 -12.23 12.49
C PRO A 231 -16.55 -10.99 13.29
N SER A 232 -16.85 -10.98 14.59
CA SER A 232 -16.31 -9.98 15.49
C SER A 232 -14.85 -10.32 15.74
N ALA A 233 -13.96 -9.38 15.43
CA ALA A 233 -12.52 -9.36 15.68
C ALA A 233 -12.07 -10.38 16.73
N ALA A 234 -11.21 -11.31 16.31
CA ALA A 234 -10.70 -12.40 17.13
C ALA A 234 -10.32 -11.91 18.54
N ALA A 235 -11.16 -12.21 19.53
CA ALA A 235 -10.95 -11.77 20.90
C ALA A 235 -9.53 -12.15 21.35
N SER A 236 -8.78 -11.19 21.87
CA SER A 236 -7.41 -11.42 22.32
C SER A 236 -7.39 -12.53 23.39
N PRO A 237 -6.36 -13.41 23.38
CA PRO A 237 -6.27 -14.47 24.38
C PRO A 237 -6.24 -13.85 25.78
N SER A 238 -6.92 -14.49 26.74
CA SER A 238 -6.96 -13.97 28.11
C SER A 238 -5.53 -13.75 28.65
N PRO A 239 -5.29 -12.69 29.42
CA PRO A 239 -3.96 -12.38 29.96
C PRO A 239 -3.42 -13.52 30.85
N LEU A 240 -4.33 -14.26 31.50
CA LEU A 240 -4.00 -15.49 32.24
C LEU A 240 -3.34 -16.54 31.35
N VAL A 241 -3.91 -16.82 30.17
CA VAL A 241 -3.36 -17.82 29.24
C VAL A 241 -1.98 -17.41 28.70
N VAL A 242 -1.82 -16.13 28.33
CA VAL A 242 -0.53 -15.61 27.88
C VAL A 242 0.49 -15.66 29.01
N GLY A 243 0.10 -15.25 30.22
CA GLY A 243 0.92 -15.32 31.43
C GLY A 243 1.35 -16.75 31.76
N SER A 244 0.44 -17.72 31.70
CA SER A 244 0.74 -19.14 31.93
C SER A 244 1.71 -19.69 30.88
N ALA A 245 1.54 -19.37 29.60
CA ALA A 245 2.45 -19.81 28.55
C ALA A 245 3.87 -19.25 28.71
N VAL A 246 3.99 -17.97 29.10
CA VAL A 246 5.28 -17.35 29.44
C VAL A 246 5.88 -18.00 30.69
N ALA A 247 5.07 -18.24 31.72
CA ALA A 247 5.51 -18.90 32.94
C ALA A 247 6.05 -20.32 32.68
N VAL A 248 5.43 -21.11 31.80
CA VAL A 248 5.96 -22.43 31.41
C VAL A 248 7.37 -22.31 30.82
N ILE A 249 7.57 -21.40 29.87
CA ILE A 249 8.88 -21.19 29.22
C ILE A 249 9.94 -20.80 30.26
N VAL A 250 9.60 -19.86 31.16
CA VAL A 250 10.52 -19.40 32.22
C VAL A 250 10.82 -20.52 33.21
N LEU A 251 9.80 -21.25 33.68
CA LEU A 251 9.97 -22.34 34.63
C LEU A 251 10.84 -23.48 34.06
N LEU A 252 10.68 -23.82 32.78
CA LEU A 252 11.53 -24.82 32.13
C LEU A 252 12.98 -24.34 31.98
N ALA A 253 13.20 -23.07 31.63
CA ALA A 253 14.55 -22.50 31.55
C ALA A 253 15.23 -22.40 32.93
N VAL A 254 14.46 -22.08 33.99
CA VAL A 254 14.94 -22.11 35.38
C VAL A 254 15.24 -23.55 35.82
N SER A 255 14.37 -24.51 35.48
CA SER A 255 14.55 -25.92 35.77
C SER A 255 15.83 -26.48 35.11
N SER A 256 16.08 -26.15 33.83
CA SER A 256 17.30 -26.59 33.15
C SER A 256 18.56 -25.98 33.77
N PHE A 257 18.52 -24.71 34.19
CA PHE A 257 19.64 -24.05 34.87
C PHE A 257 19.91 -24.65 36.26
N LEU A 258 18.89 -24.77 37.10
CA LEU A 258 19.04 -25.33 38.45
C LEU A 258 19.45 -26.81 38.43
N GLY A 259 18.91 -27.58 37.49
CA GLY A 259 19.26 -28.99 37.31
C GLY A 259 20.71 -29.16 36.85
N ALA A 260 21.20 -28.28 35.98
CA ALA A 260 22.59 -28.29 35.56
C ALA A 260 23.55 -28.07 36.75
N VAL A 261 23.27 -27.08 37.59
CA VAL A 261 24.07 -26.77 38.79
C VAL A 261 23.97 -27.89 39.83
N GLY A 262 22.77 -28.41 40.09
CA GLY A 262 22.54 -29.49 41.06
C GLY A 262 23.28 -30.77 40.71
N LEU A 263 23.16 -31.24 39.46
CA LEU A 263 23.84 -32.44 39.00
C LEU A 263 25.37 -32.30 38.96
N ALA A 264 25.88 -31.14 38.55
CA ALA A 264 27.33 -30.88 38.51
C ALA A 264 27.96 -30.88 39.90
N ALA A 265 27.22 -30.45 40.92
CA ALA A 265 27.65 -30.46 42.31
C ALA A 265 27.63 -31.85 42.96
N GLY A 266 27.24 -32.90 42.23
CA GLY A 266 27.01 -34.23 42.81
C GLY A 266 25.73 -34.30 43.65
N GLY A 267 24.78 -33.38 43.45
CA GLY A 267 23.49 -33.38 44.13
C GLY A 267 22.67 -34.61 43.78
N GLY A 268 22.55 -35.54 44.73
CA GLY A 268 21.68 -36.71 44.64
C GLY A 268 20.23 -36.38 45.01
N LEU A 269 19.51 -37.38 45.52
CA LEU A 269 18.16 -37.18 46.02
C LEU A 269 18.14 -36.26 47.25
N PRO A 270 17.01 -35.58 47.54
CA PRO A 270 16.86 -34.84 48.80
C PRO A 270 17.18 -35.75 49.98
N GLY A 271 17.90 -35.26 50.99
CA GLY A 271 18.38 -36.07 52.12
C GLY A 271 17.35 -37.04 52.75
N PRO A 272 16.07 -36.64 52.96
CA PRO A 272 15.03 -37.57 53.43
C PRO A 272 14.68 -38.69 52.45
N MET A 273 14.73 -38.43 51.15
CA MET A 273 14.48 -39.44 50.12
C MET A 273 15.67 -40.38 49.95
N ASP A 274 16.90 -39.86 49.99
CA ASP A 274 18.10 -40.71 49.93
C ASP A 274 18.19 -41.63 51.15
N ALA A 275 17.86 -41.12 52.35
CA ALA A 275 17.75 -41.91 53.58
C ALA A 275 16.67 -43.01 53.50
N LEU A 276 15.58 -42.79 52.75
CA LEU A 276 14.60 -43.84 52.47
C LEU A 276 15.17 -44.93 51.55
N PHE A 277 15.95 -44.56 50.52
CA PHE A 277 16.63 -45.55 49.68
C PHE A 277 17.69 -46.32 50.46
N ASP A 278 18.45 -45.67 51.35
CA ASP A 278 19.42 -46.38 52.22
C ASP A 278 18.73 -47.37 53.17
N ARG A 279 17.52 -47.05 53.65
CA ARG A 279 16.77 -47.91 54.57
C ARG A 279 16.15 -49.13 53.89
N TRP A 280 15.70 -49.01 52.65
CA TRP A 280 14.91 -50.05 51.98
C TRP A 280 15.61 -50.71 50.78
N LEU A 281 16.57 -50.03 50.15
CA LEU A 281 17.28 -50.46 48.93
C LEU A 281 18.77 -50.05 48.95
N PRO A 282 19.56 -50.44 49.98
CA PRO A 282 20.94 -49.97 50.16
C PRO A 282 21.90 -50.39 49.05
N ALA A 283 21.63 -51.52 48.38
CA ALA A 283 22.48 -52.07 47.31
C ALA A 283 22.47 -51.26 46.00
N TRP A 284 21.61 -50.25 45.87
CA TRP A 284 21.49 -49.46 44.66
C TRP A 284 22.50 -48.30 44.63
N PRO A 285 23.32 -48.16 43.57
CA PRO A 285 24.21 -47.01 43.41
C PRO A 285 23.44 -45.69 43.35
N ALA A 286 24.04 -44.60 43.84
CA ALA A 286 23.41 -43.28 43.90
C ALA A 286 22.86 -42.80 42.53
N ASP A 287 23.61 -43.01 41.45
CA ASP A 287 23.20 -42.65 40.09
C ASP A 287 21.96 -43.43 39.63
N TRP A 288 21.83 -44.68 40.11
CA TRP A 288 20.67 -45.52 39.84
C TRP A 288 19.43 -45.01 40.58
N ARG A 289 19.59 -44.61 41.84
CA ARG A 289 18.51 -44.03 42.67
C ARG A 289 17.97 -42.75 42.04
N LEU A 290 18.85 -41.85 41.60
CA LEU A 290 18.48 -40.60 40.95
C LEU A 290 17.77 -40.84 39.60
N GLY A 291 18.33 -41.71 38.76
CA GLY A 291 17.77 -42.04 37.46
C GLY A 291 16.35 -42.62 37.56
N TRP A 292 16.14 -43.61 38.43
CA TRP A 292 14.82 -44.22 38.63
C TRP A 292 13.81 -43.31 39.30
N THR A 293 14.25 -42.47 40.24
CA THR A 293 13.35 -41.47 40.84
C THR A 293 12.90 -40.45 39.81
N THR A 294 13.80 -40.03 38.91
CA THR A 294 13.46 -39.13 37.79
C THR A 294 12.46 -39.79 36.83
N ALA A 295 12.64 -41.07 36.50
CA ALA A 295 11.66 -41.82 35.72
C ALA A 295 10.28 -41.87 36.40
N LEU A 296 10.24 -42.17 37.71
CA LEU A 296 9.00 -42.21 38.47
C LEU A 296 8.29 -40.85 38.48
N ILE A 297 9.01 -39.77 38.76
CA ILE A 297 8.45 -38.41 38.78
C ILE A 297 7.94 -38.01 37.39
N TYR A 298 8.70 -38.29 36.33
CA TYR A 298 8.27 -38.05 34.96
C TYR A 298 6.99 -38.81 34.65
N PHE A 299 6.94 -40.11 34.93
CA PHE A 299 5.75 -40.93 34.73
C PHE A 299 4.54 -40.38 35.51
N LEU A 300 4.71 -40.08 36.79
CA LEU A 300 3.65 -39.53 37.65
C LEU A 300 3.14 -38.17 37.16
N ALA A 301 4.01 -37.28 36.67
CA ALA A 301 3.60 -35.99 36.13
C ALA A 301 2.68 -36.15 34.89
N TRP A 302 3.04 -37.07 33.98
CA TRP A 302 2.22 -37.37 32.80
C TRP A 302 0.92 -38.12 33.17
N MET A 303 0.95 -39.00 34.18
CA MET A 303 -0.26 -39.66 34.68
C MET A 303 -1.21 -38.70 35.40
N LEU A 304 -0.67 -37.74 36.14
CA LEU A 304 -1.47 -36.71 36.78
C LEU A 304 -2.15 -35.81 35.75
N TRP A 305 -1.44 -35.44 34.67
CA TRP A 305 -2.05 -34.75 33.53
C TRP A 305 -3.16 -35.59 32.89
N PHE A 306 -2.91 -36.88 32.66
CA PHE A 306 -3.92 -37.80 32.14
C PHE A 306 -5.17 -37.88 33.03
N VAL A 307 -5.01 -37.94 34.36
CA VAL A 307 -6.13 -37.92 35.31
C VAL A 307 -6.90 -36.60 35.25
N ILE A 308 -6.22 -35.46 35.09
CA ILE A 308 -6.87 -34.16 34.92
C ILE A 308 -7.71 -34.12 33.62
N ASP A 309 -7.20 -34.66 32.52
CA ASP A 309 -7.95 -34.76 31.25
C ASP A 309 -9.16 -35.72 31.36
N LEU A 310 -9.02 -36.80 32.13
CA LEU A 310 -10.10 -37.73 32.44
C LEU A 310 -11.21 -37.11 33.29
N ARG A 311 -10.89 -36.17 34.18
CA ARG A 311 -11.86 -35.50 35.08
C ARG A 311 -12.61 -34.34 34.44
N LYS A 312 -12.23 -33.91 33.24
CA LYS A 312 -12.95 -32.86 32.52
C LYS A 312 -14.33 -33.38 32.08
N GLU A 313 -15.40 -32.87 32.71
CA GLU A 313 -16.79 -33.21 32.37
C GLU A 313 -17.16 -32.69 30.97
N THR A 314 -17.74 -33.58 30.17
CA THR A 314 -18.30 -33.30 28.85
C THR A 314 -19.63 -32.56 28.99
N THR A 315 -19.58 -31.25 29.19
CA THR A 315 -20.77 -30.40 29.00
C THR A 315 -21.07 -30.24 27.51
N GLY A 316 -21.83 -31.18 26.95
CA GLY A 316 -22.59 -31.06 25.68
C GLY A 316 -21.78 -31.13 24.37
N ASP A 317 -22.00 -32.20 23.61
CA ASP A 317 -21.74 -32.38 22.17
C ASP A 317 -20.33 -32.10 21.61
N THR A 318 -19.27 -32.63 22.24
CA THR A 318 -17.95 -32.65 21.59
C THR A 318 -17.23 -34.00 21.74
N VAL A 319 -16.67 -34.45 20.62
CA VAL A 319 -15.78 -35.60 20.40
C VAL A 319 -14.92 -35.94 21.62
N ALA A 320 -14.93 -37.22 22.04
CA ALA A 320 -14.09 -37.70 23.15
C ALA A 320 -12.61 -37.36 22.93
N SER A 321 -11.93 -36.84 23.96
CA SER A 321 -10.50 -36.51 23.94
C SER A 321 -9.67 -37.67 23.36
N PRO A 322 -8.75 -37.45 22.39
CA PRO A 322 -7.88 -38.50 21.82
C PRO A 322 -7.12 -39.31 22.87
N LEU A 323 -6.81 -38.69 24.02
CA LEU A 323 -6.19 -39.33 25.17
C LEU A 323 -7.07 -40.45 25.77
N ARG A 324 -8.40 -40.28 25.76
CA ARG A 324 -9.35 -41.29 26.25
C ARG A 324 -9.45 -42.48 25.30
N GLN A 325 -9.42 -42.21 23.99
CA GLN A 325 -9.53 -43.25 22.96
C GLN A 325 -8.28 -44.15 22.91
N HIS A 326 -7.11 -43.60 23.24
CA HIS A 326 -5.83 -44.32 23.18
C HIS A 326 -5.11 -44.40 24.53
N ARG A 327 -5.87 -44.61 25.63
CA ARG A 327 -5.34 -44.64 27.01
C ARG A 327 -4.13 -45.55 27.21
N PHE A 328 -4.16 -46.77 26.66
CA PHE A 328 -3.09 -47.74 26.82
C PHE A 328 -1.80 -47.31 26.11
N ARG A 329 -1.94 -46.70 24.92
CA ARG A 329 -0.79 -46.16 24.18
C ARG A 329 -0.17 -44.98 24.90
N PHE A 330 -0.98 -44.09 25.48
CA PHE A 330 -0.46 -42.96 26.25
C PHE A 330 0.29 -43.40 27.51
N VAL A 331 -0.27 -44.35 28.27
CA VAL A 331 0.39 -44.92 29.46
C VAL A 331 1.68 -45.65 29.09
N LEU A 332 1.66 -46.46 28.03
CA LEU A 332 2.85 -47.16 27.53
C LEU A 332 3.92 -46.17 27.02
N ALA A 333 3.52 -45.13 26.30
CA ALA A 333 4.41 -44.07 25.85
C ALA A 333 5.07 -43.35 27.03
N ALA A 334 4.28 -42.97 28.05
CA ALA A 334 4.78 -42.36 29.27
C ALA A 334 5.75 -43.28 30.04
N ALA A 335 5.45 -44.58 30.10
CA ALA A 335 6.34 -45.56 30.73
C ALA A 335 7.67 -45.69 29.98
N LEU A 336 7.64 -45.86 28.65
CA LEU A 336 8.86 -45.98 27.83
C LEU A 336 9.68 -44.68 27.83
N ALA A 337 9.03 -43.53 27.72
CA ALA A 337 9.69 -42.23 27.80
C ALA A 337 10.27 -41.97 29.20
N SER A 338 9.69 -42.50 30.27
CA SER A 338 10.27 -42.40 31.62
C SER A 338 11.56 -43.19 31.76
N VAL A 339 11.67 -44.36 31.11
CA VAL A 339 12.92 -45.14 31.03
C VAL A 339 13.99 -44.37 30.25
N PHE A 340 13.59 -43.72 29.15
CA PHE A 340 14.48 -42.84 28.40
C PHE A 340 14.92 -41.62 29.24
N ALA A 341 14.01 -41.00 29.99
CA ALA A 341 14.30 -39.87 30.88
C ALA A 341 15.35 -40.23 31.93
N ARG A 342 15.28 -41.46 32.46
CA ARG A 342 16.32 -42.03 33.34
C ARG A 342 17.68 -42.08 32.65
N TYR A 343 17.76 -42.63 31.44
CA TYR A 343 19.04 -42.71 30.73
C TYR A 343 19.60 -41.32 30.39
N ALA A 344 18.71 -40.39 30.00
CA ALA A 344 19.07 -39.02 29.67
C ALA A 344 19.62 -38.26 30.90
N ILE A 345 19.00 -38.41 32.07
CA ILE A 345 19.46 -37.72 33.29
C ILE A 345 20.78 -38.30 33.82
N THR A 346 20.97 -39.62 33.81
CA THR A 346 22.23 -40.23 34.26
C THR A 346 23.38 -39.90 33.33
N THR A 347 23.13 -39.87 32.02
CA THR A 347 24.14 -39.45 31.03
C THR A 347 24.51 -37.97 31.21
N SER A 348 23.49 -37.13 31.45
CA SER A 348 23.70 -35.69 31.72
C SER A 348 24.48 -35.47 33.02
N GLN A 349 24.20 -36.24 34.07
CA GLN A 349 24.91 -36.18 35.33
C GLN A 349 26.40 -36.50 35.15
N THR A 350 26.76 -37.56 34.42
CA THR A 350 28.17 -37.90 34.12
C THR A 350 28.90 -36.75 33.42
N LEU A 351 28.26 -36.13 32.42
CA LEU A 351 28.81 -34.99 31.69
C LEU A 351 28.95 -33.74 32.57
N LEU A 352 27.95 -33.44 33.40
CA LEU A 352 27.92 -32.25 34.26
C LEU A 352 28.88 -32.37 35.44
N VAL A 353 29.03 -33.57 36.02
CA VAL A 353 30.04 -33.84 37.05
C VAL A 353 31.43 -33.68 36.48
N MET A 354 31.68 -34.11 35.24
CA MET A 354 32.96 -33.87 34.55
C MET A 354 33.23 -32.36 34.42
N MET A 355 32.22 -31.55 34.07
CA MET A 355 32.32 -30.09 33.98
C MET A 355 32.50 -29.40 35.35
N GLY A 356 32.07 -30.03 36.45
CA GLY A 356 32.20 -29.51 37.82
C GLY A 356 33.49 -29.91 38.56
N ARG A 357 34.26 -30.87 38.04
CA ARG A 357 35.46 -31.44 38.70
C ARG A 357 36.63 -30.47 38.84
N GLU A 358 36.67 -29.39 38.06
CA GLU A 358 37.73 -28.39 38.06
C GLU A 358 37.60 -27.33 39.18
N GLY A 359 36.92 -27.64 40.28
CA GLY A 359 36.80 -26.72 41.42
C GLY A 359 35.98 -25.44 41.16
N THR A 360 35.25 -25.36 40.04
CA THR A 360 34.39 -24.20 39.70
C THR A 360 33.05 -24.64 39.12
N LEU A 361 31.98 -23.85 39.38
CA LEU A 361 30.63 -24.09 38.82
C LEU A 361 30.39 -23.42 37.45
N TRP A 362 31.39 -22.72 36.90
CA TRP A 362 31.20 -21.87 35.71
C TRP A 362 30.82 -22.66 34.45
N HIS A 363 31.48 -23.80 34.20
CA HIS A 363 31.16 -24.68 33.07
C HIS A 363 29.73 -25.25 33.18
N ALA A 364 29.34 -25.67 34.39
CA ALA A 364 28.01 -26.20 34.66
C ALA A 364 26.91 -25.14 34.53
N MET A 365 27.14 -23.90 34.99
CA MET A 365 26.17 -22.81 34.88
C MET A 365 25.99 -22.32 33.44
N SER A 366 27.05 -22.31 32.63
CA SER A 366 27.04 -21.75 31.27
C SER A 366 26.57 -22.75 30.22
N LEU A 367 27.17 -23.95 30.17
CA LEU A 367 26.89 -24.96 29.16
C LEU A 367 25.90 -26.03 29.65
N GLY A 368 25.85 -26.26 30.96
CA GLY A 368 24.98 -27.29 31.53
C GLY A 368 23.48 -27.09 31.29
N PRO A 369 22.91 -25.86 31.25
CA PRO A 369 21.50 -25.66 30.90
C PRO A 369 21.18 -26.17 29.49
N VAL A 370 22.13 -26.10 28.56
CA VAL A 370 21.97 -26.61 27.18
C VAL A 370 21.92 -28.14 27.18
N VAL A 371 22.80 -28.79 27.95
CA VAL A 371 22.80 -30.25 28.13
C VAL A 371 21.46 -30.70 28.73
N MET A 372 20.99 -30.02 29.78
CA MET A 372 19.70 -30.29 30.40
C MET A 372 18.52 -30.07 29.44
N MET A 373 18.55 -29.00 28.67
CA MET A 373 17.49 -28.72 27.68
C MET A 373 17.48 -29.77 26.56
N ALA A 374 18.65 -30.24 26.12
CA ALA A 374 18.75 -31.33 25.15
C ALA A 374 18.15 -32.62 25.71
N ALA A 375 18.47 -32.98 26.95
CA ALA A 375 17.90 -34.14 27.64
C ALA A 375 16.37 -34.06 27.74
N VAL A 376 15.83 -32.92 28.16
CA VAL A 376 14.37 -32.68 28.24
C VAL A 376 13.71 -32.72 26.87
N THR A 377 14.30 -32.10 25.86
CA THR A 377 13.74 -32.04 24.50
C THR A 377 13.73 -33.41 23.84
N LEU A 378 14.83 -34.17 23.93
CA LEU A 378 14.90 -35.54 23.41
C LEU A 378 13.88 -36.45 24.09
N THR A 379 13.75 -36.35 25.42
CA THR A 379 12.74 -37.10 26.18
C THR A 379 11.32 -36.72 25.75
N GLY A 380 11.06 -35.44 25.52
CA GLY A 380 9.78 -34.93 24.99
C GLY A 380 9.49 -35.41 23.57
N ILE A 381 10.50 -35.47 22.68
CA ILE A 381 10.37 -36.02 21.32
C ILE A 381 9.98 -37.49 21.37
N VAL A 382 10.65 -38.29 22.21
CA VAL A 382 10.31 -39.71 22.42
C VAL A 382 8.87 -39.84 22.94
N GLN A 383 8.49 -39.05 23.94
CA GLN A 383 7.12 -39.05 24.49
C GLN A 383 6.07 -38.71 23.44
N VAL A 384 6.24 -37.62 22.69
CA VAL A 384 5.27 -37.18 21.67
C VAL A 384 5.23 -38.16 20.48
N GLY A 385 6.38 -38.69 20.07
CA GLY A 385 6.48 -39.68 19.00
C GLY A 385 5.79 -41.00 19.33
N LEU A 386 6.00 -41.53 20.54
CA LEU A 386 5.36 -42.76 21.02
C LEU A 386 3.87 -42.55 21.34
N ALA A 387 3.50 -41.37 21.87
CA ALA A 387 2.11 -41.03 22.17
C ALA A 387 1.28 -40.82 20.89
N GLY A 388 1.89 -40.29 19.82
CA GLY A 388 1.33 -40.18 18.47
C GLY A 388 -0.19 -39.89 18.43
N PRO A 389 -1.05 -40.87 18.09
CA PRO A 389 -2.51 -40.69 17.99
C PRO A 389 -3.21 -40.28 19.30
N SER A 390 -2.59 -40.50 20.46
CA SER A 390 -3.19 -40.16 21.75
C SER A 390 -3.17 -38.65 22.06
N LEU A 391 -2.38 -37.87 21.33
CA LEU A 391 -2.38 -36.40 21.41
C LEU A 391 -3.12 -35.81 20.19
N SER A 392 -3.77 -34.68 20.38
CA SER A 392 -4.31 -33.88 19.26
C SER A 392 -3.20 -33.12 18.51
N ASP A 393 -3.44 -32.74 17.26
CA ASP A 393 -2.53 -31.88 16.48
C ASP A 393 -2.22 -30.57 17.22
N GLN A 394 -3.24 -29.96 17.83
CA GLN A 394 -3.09 -28.73 18.61
C GLN A 394 -2.17 -28.93 19.83
N GLN A 395 -2.31 -30.04 20.56
CA GLN A 395 -1.44 -30.35 21.70
C GLN A 395 0.01 -30.54 21.24
N ARG A 396 0.24 -31.32 20.17
CA ARG A 396 1.58 -31.51 19.60
C ARG A 396 2.24 -30.19 19.20
N GLU A 397 1.50 -29.33 18.51
CA GLU A 397 1.99 -28.02 18.05
C GLU A 397 2.33 -27.10 19.23
N ILE A 398 1.50 -27.06 20.28
CA ILE A 398 1.79 -26.26 21.48
C ILE A 398 3.07 -26.76 22.16
N TRP A 399 3.23 -28.07 22.32
CA TRP A 399 4.45 -28.67 22.89
C TRP A 399 5.69 -28.33 22.06
N ALA A 400 5.62 -28.45 20.73
CA ALA A 400 6.72 -28.09 19.84
C ALA A 400 7.09 -26.60 19.94
N ARG A 401 6.11 -25.69 19.96
CA ARG A 401 6.36 -24.24 20.08
C ARG A 401 6.91 -23.84 21.44
N VAL A 402 6.42 -24.42 22.53
CA VAL A 402 6.95 -24.16 23.89
C VAL A 402 8.37 -24.71 24.02
N GLY A 403 8.62 -25.93 23.53
CA GLY A 403 9.95 -26.53 23.49
C GLY A 403 10.94 -25.68 22.70
N GLY A 404 10.59 -25.28 21.47
CA GLY A 404 11.44 -24.43 20.62
C GLY A 404 11.73 -23.05 21.23
N LYS A 405 10.74 -22.38 21.81
CA LYS A 405 10.93 -21.08 22.49
C LYS A 405 11.80 -21.20 23.75
N THR A 406 11.62 -22.27 24.52
CA THR A 406 12.44 -22.55 25.71
C THR A 406 13.88 -22.85 25.31
N ALA A 407 14.09 -23.68 24.29
CA ALA A 407 15.43 -23.95 23.75
C ALA A 407 16.11 -22.66 23.25
N GLY A 408 15.39 -21.80 22.53
CA GLY A 408 15.87 -20.48 22.13
C GLY A 408 16.27 -19.61 23.32
N LEU A 409 15.44 -19.54 24.37
CA LEU A 409 15.73 -18.78 25.60
C LEU A 409 16.96 -19.34 26.34
N VAL A 410 17.09 -20.67 26.43
CA VAL A 410 18.22 -21.32 27.10
C VAL A 410 19.51 -21.11 26.31
N VAL A 411 19.52 -21.37 25.00
CA VAL A 411 20.73 -21.28 24.18
C VAL A 411 21.16 -19.83 23.94
N LEU A 412 20.25 -18.99 23.42
CA LEU A 412 20.57 -17.61 23.05
C LEU A 412 20.50 -16.63 24.21
N GLY A 413 19.66 -16.89 25.22
CA GLY A 413 19.44 -15.99 26.35
C GLY A 413 20.29 -16.29 27.58
N ILE A 414 20.36 -17.56 28.00
CA ILE A 414 21.09 -17.95 29.21
C ILE A 414 22.53 -18.34 28.88
N ALA A 415 22.72 -19.38 28.06
CA ALA A 415 24.04 -19.95 27.79
C ALA A 415 24.96 -18.98 27.05
N LEU A 416 24.51 -18.39 25.94
CA LEU A 416 25.32 -17.42 25.18
C LEU A 416 25.72 -16.21 26.04
N THR A 417 24.79 -15.64 26.80
CA THR A 417 25.07 -14.50 27.67
C THR A 417 26.06 -14.86 28.78
N LEU A 418 25.90 -16.03 29.43
CA LEU A 418 26.85 -16.50 30.45
C LEU A 418 28.23 -16.79 29.85
N VAL A 419 28.28 -17.41 28.67
CA VAL A 419 29.54 -17.70 27.97
C VAL A 419 30.27 -16.40 27.65
N LEU A 420 29.59 -15.42 27.08
CA LEU A 420 30.21 -14.14 26.71
C LEU A 420 30.61 -13.31 27.93
N THR A 421 29.79 -13.26 28.98
CA THR A 421 30.11 -12.46 30.18
C THR A 421 31.22 -13.07 31.00
N VAL A 422 31.33 -14.41 31.07
CA VAL A 422 32.34 -15.11 31.88
C VAL A 422 33.62 -15.36 31.10
N TYR A 423 33.53 -15.97 29.91
CA TYR A 423 34.71 -16.39 29.13
C TYR A 423 35.24 -15.30 28.19
N GLY A 424 34.40 -14.34 27.80
CA GLY A 424 34.80 -13.23 26.93
C GLY A 424 35.93 -12.37 27.50
N PRO A 425 35.84 -11.88 28.76
CA PRO A 425 36.92 -11.11 29.38
C PRO A 425 38.25 -11.87 29.44
N TRP A 426 38.21 -13.18 29.72
CA TRP A 426 39.39 -14.04 29.65
C TRP A 426 39.96 -14.15 28.23
N ALA A 427 39.11 -14.37 27.22
CA ALA A 427 39.55 -14.49 25.83
C ALA A 427 40.29 -13.22 25.37
N ILE A 428 39.79 -12.03 25.73
CA ILE A 428 40.46 -10.75 25.45
C ILE A 428 41.80 -10.66 26.20
N ALA A 429 41.81 -10.96 27.51
CA ALA A 429 43.03 -10.91 28.31
C ALA A 429 44.11 -11.88 27.81
N ALA A 430 43.74 -13.13 27.49
CA ALA A 430 44.64 -14.13 26.94
C ALA A 430 45.22 -13.71 25.58
N LEU A 431 44.41 -13.14 24.68
CA LEU A 431 44.85 -12.61 23.39
C LEU A 431 45.85 -11.46 23.55
N THR A 432 45.68 -10.59 24.55
CA THR A 432 46.63 -9.50 24.82
C THR A 432 47.97 -10.00 25.38
N GLN A 433 47.98 -11.12 26.11
CA GLN A 433 49.19 -11.72 26.69
C GLN A 433 49.98 -12.59 25.70
N LEU A 434 49.31 -13.20 24.72
CA LEU A 434 49.93 -14.00 23.64
C LEU A 434 50.66 -13.13 22.58
N GLY A 435 50.48 -11.81 22.60
CA GLY A 435 50.96 -10.86 21.59
C GLY A 435 52.42 -10.41 21.68
N GLY A 436 53.35 -11.27 22.09
CA GLY A 436 54.79 -10.96 22.16
C GLY A 436 55.56 -10.96 20.81
N SER A 437 54.89 -11.18 19.68
CA SER A 437 55.49 -11.15 18.33
C SER A 437 55.06 -9.90 17.55
N GLN A 438 55.73 -9.55 16.43
CA GLN A 438 55.44 -8.34 15.64
C GLN A 438 53.95 -8.20 15.21
N ALA A 439 53.18 -9.29 15.15
CA ALA A 439 51.72 -9.26 14.92
C ALA A 439 50.90 -8.84 16.16
N GLY A 440 51.41 -9.08 17.38
CA GLY A 440 50.78 -8.69 18.64
C GLY A 440 50.84 -7.19 18.93
N ASN A 441 51.77 -6.45 18.32
CA ASN A 441 51.79 -4.98 18.36
C ASN A 441 50.63 -4.33 17.58
N ALA A 442 49.98 -5.06 16.67
CA ALA A 442 48.75 -4.60 16.03
C ALA A 442 47.53 -4.81 16.93
N TRP A 443 47.46 -5.96 17.63
CA TRP A 443 46.35 -6.29 18.53
C TRP A 443 46.44 -5.62 19.91
N SER A 444 47.64 -5.33 20.43
CA SER A 444 47.82 -4.52 21.64
C SER A 444 47.41 -3.05 21.44
N LYS A 445 47.57 -2.52 20.20
CA LYS A 445 46.99 -1.23 19.78
C LYS A 445 45.46 -1.27 19.69
N TRP A 446 44.88 -2.45 19.43
CA TRP A 446 43.43 -2.69 19.40
C TRP A 446 42.84 -3.06 20.79
N GLY A 447 43.66 -3.51 21.74
CA GLY A 447 43.25 -3.85 23.12
C GLY A 447 43.17 -2.67 24.08
N GLY A 448 43.73 -1.50 23.71
CA GLY A 448 43.56 -0.24 24.44
C GLY A 448 42.28 0.52 24.04
N TRP A 449 41.96 1.60 24.76
CA TRP A 449 40.82 2.48 24.46
C TRP A 449 40.79 2.98 23.00
N THR A 450 41.96 3.13 22.36
CA THR A 450 42.10 3.49 20.94
C THR A 450 41.53 2.44 19.99
N GLY A 451 41.66 1.17 20.31
CA GLY A 451 41.14 0.05 19.52
C GLY A 451 39.64 -0.12 19.64
N VAL A 452 39.13 0.03 20.87
CA VAL A 452 37.69 0.06 21.14
C VAL A 452 37.05 1.26 20.42
N ALA A 453 37.65 2.44 20.51
CA ALA A 453 37.20 3.62 19.78
C ALA A 453 37.24 3.40 18.26
N THR A 454 38.29 2.75 17.75
CA THR A 454 38.42 2.39 16.32
C THR A 454 37.36 1.37 15.90
N TRP A 455 37.05 0.37 16.72
CA TRP A 455 36.03 -0.64 16.46
C TRP A 455 34.62 -0.05 16.49
N VAL A 456 34.32 0.82 17.46
CA VAL A 456 33.07 1.58 17.53
C VAL A 456 32.93 2.51 16.33
N ALA A 457 34.00 3.23 15.97
CA ALA A 457 33.99 4.16 14.84
C ALA A 457 33.85 3.43 13.50
N THR A 458 34.61 2.37 13.25
CA THR A 458 34.56 1.60 11.99
C THR A 458 33.24 0.84 11.83
N THR A 459 32.70 0.28 12.91
CA THR A 459 31.40 -0.43 12.86
C THR A 459 30.25 0.57 12.69
N GLY A 460 30.27 1.70 13.40
CA GLY A 460 29.28 2.77 13.25
C GLY A 460 29.29 3.42 11.87
N ILE A 461 30.47 3.81 11.37
CA ILE A 461 30.65 4.44 10.06
C ILE A 461 30.34 3.45 8.92
N GLY A 462 30.78 2.20 9.02
CA GLY A 462 30.53 1.16 8.02
C GLY A 462 29.04 0.78 7.87
N LEU A 463 28.26 0.87 8.94
CA LEU A 463 26.82 0.58 8.92
C LEU A 463 25.97 1.78 8.47
N LEU A 464 26.32 3.00 8.88
CA LEU A 464 25.64 4.22 8.43
C LEU A 464 25.81 4.45 6.91
N THR A 465 26.96 4.05 6.37
CA THR A 465 27.22 4.09 4.92
C THR A 465 26.50 2.97 4.15
N ALA A 466 26.25 1.82 4.76
CA ALA A 466 25.51 0.71 4.15
C ALA A 466 23.98 0.95 4.13
N SER A 467 23.41 1.62 5.15
CA SER A 467 21.98 1.99 5.16
C SER A 467 21.61 3.06 4.12
N GLY A 468 22.57 3.89 3.70
CA GLY A 468 22.34 4.97 2.72
C GLY A 468 22.42 4.56 1.24
N LYS A 469 22.91 3.36 0.92
CA LYS A 469 23.27 2.95 -0.46
C LYS A 469 22.38 1.87 -1.08
N ARG A 470 21.13 1.70 -0.64
CA ARG A 470 20.21 0.68 -1.20
C ARG A 470 19.38 1.11 -2.42
N SER A 471 19.69 2.24 -3.05
CA SER A 471 19.13 2.60 -4.37
C SER A 471 20.19 2.44 -5.46
N GLY A 472 20.05 1.41 -6.31
CA GLY A 472 20.62 1.46 -7.66
C GLY A 472 21.36 0.23 -8.17
N ASP A 473 22.38 -0.29 -7.47
CA ASP A 473 23.31 -1.25 -8.11
C ASP A 473 23.61 -2.47 -7.22
N ALA A 474 22.81 -3.52 -7.39
CA ALA A 474 23.01 -4.83 -6.74
C ALA A 474 23.71 -5.86 -7.66
N THR A 475 24.52 -5.41 -8.61
CA THR A 475 25.16 -6.28 -9.61
C THR A 475 26.66 -6.49 -9.41
N SER A 476 27.33 -5.76 -8.49
CA SER A 476 28.77 -5.91 -8.24
C SER A 476 29.08 -6.82 -7.03
N GLY A 477 30.18 -7.59 -7.11
CA GLY A 477 30.62 -8.51 -6.05
C GLY A 477 30.91 -7.82 -4.70
N SER A 478 31.27 -6.53 -4.71
CA SER A 478 31.47 -5.74 -3.49
C SER A 478 30.14 -5.42 -2.77
N GLY A 479 29.03 -5.31 -3.51
CA GLY A 479 27.70 -5.09 -2.94
C GLY A 479 27.20 -6.26 -2.11
N ARG A 480 27.51 -7.50 -2.50
CA ARG A 480 27.15 -8.71 -1.71
C ARG A 480 27.93 -8.83 -0.41
N VAL A 481 29.22 -8.49 -0.43
CA VAL A 481 30.06 -8.47 0.78
C VAL A 481 29.59 -7.36 1.71
N LEU A 482 29.30 -6.16 1.20
CA LEU A 482 28.79 -5.05 1.99
C LEU A 482 27.42 -5.37 2.62
N ASP A 483 26.53 -6.05 1.88
CA ASP A 483 25.22 -6.48 2.41
C ASP A 483 25.35 -7.59 3.46
N ALA A 484 26.29 -8.53 3.29
CA ALA A 484 26.60 -9.54 4.30
C ALA A 484 27.19 -8.90 5.58
N VAL A 485 28.12 -7.96 5.43
CA VAL A 485 28.69 -7.19 6.55
C VAL A 485 27.59 -6.40 7.25
N ALA A 486 26.70 -5.72 6.53
CA ALA A 486 25.59 -4.95 7.12
C ALA A 486 24.60 -5.82 7.94
N ARG A 487 24.43 -7.10 7.57
CA ARG A 487 23.58 -8.05 8.31
C ARG A 487 24.24 -8.58 9.58
N VAL A 488 25.57 -8.76 9.58
CA VAL A 488 26.32 -9.42 10.66
C VAL A 488 26.93 -8.42 11.64
N ALA A 489 27.41 -7.27 11.17
CA ALA A 489 28.09 -6.26 11.97
C ALA A 489 27.34 -5.79 13.23
N PRO A 490 26.00 -5.59 13.21
CA PRO A 490 25.27 -5.18 14.42
C PRO A 490 25.31 -6.24 15.52
N TRP A 491 25.30 -7.53 15.16
CA TRP A 491 25.41 -8.64 16.11
C TRP A 491 26.82 -8.74 16.67
N VAL A 492 27.85 -8.60 15.84
CA VAL A 492 29.25 -8.55 16.29
C VAL A 492 29.45 -7.38 17.26
N PHE A 493 28.88 -6.21 16.96
CA PHE A 493 28.89 -5.06 17.85
C PHE A 493 28.24 -5.35 19.20
N LEU A 494 27.02 -5.90 19.21
CA LEU A 494 26.27 -6.18 20.43
C LEU A 494 27.01 -7.20 21.33
N LEU A 495 27.49 -8.29 20.75
CA LEU A 495 28.21 -9.32 21.50
C LEU A 495 29.55 -8.79 22.01
N GLY A 496 30.27 -8.02 21.20
CA GLY A 496 31.50 -7.34 21.62
C GLY A 496 31.29 -6.32 22.74
N LEU A 497 30.21 -5.55 22.69
CA LEU A 497 29.85 -4.56 23.72
C LEU A 497 29.54 -5.24 25.05
N LEU A 498 28.83 -6.37 25.02
CA LEU A 498 28.56 -7.19 26.21
C LEU A 498 29.87 -7.69 26.85
N VAL A 499 30.81 -8.20 26.04
CA VAL A 499 32.12 -8.66 26.53
C VAL A 499 32.91 -7.49 27.13
N LEU A 500 32.93 -6.34 26.46
CA LEU A 500 33.65 -5.14 26.91
C LEU A 500 33.08 -4.58 28.21
N LEU A 501 31.76 -4.51 28.35
CA LEU A 501 31.12 -4.04 29.58
C LEU A 501 31.25 -5.06 30.71
N SER A 502 31.32 -6.37 30.41
CA SER A 502 31.68 -7.39 31.40
C SER A 502 33.12 -7.19 31.91
N LEU A 503 34.07 -6.97 30.99
CA LEU A 503 35.46 -6.65 31.31
C LEU A 503 35.57 -5.38 32.18
N ALA A 504 34.86 -4.31 31.78
CA ALA A 504 34.82 -3.06 32.54
C ALA A 504 34.21 -3.25 33.93
N GLY A 505 33.10 -3.99 34.06
CA GLY A 505 32.46 -4.27 35.34
C GLY A 505 33.37 -5.04 36.30
N GLN A 506 34.08 -6.06 35.79
CA GLN A 506 35.08 -6.79 36.56
C GLN A 506 36.29 -5.90 36.95
N GLY A 507 36.72 -4.98 36.07
CA GLY A 507 37.77 -4.01 36.37
C GLY A 507 37.38 -2.99 37.45
N VAL A 508 36.15 -2.44 37.39
CA VAL A 508 35.60 -1.54 38.42
C VAL A 508 35.49 -2.27 39.76
N LEU A 509 34.99 -3.52 39.75
CA LEU A 509 34.94 -4.34 40.94
C LEU A 509 36.33 -4.46 41.58
N GLN A 510 37.37 -4.76 40.79
CA GLN A 510 38.74 -4.86 41.30
C GLN A 510 39.27 -3.54 41.87
N LEU A 511 38.97 -2.41 41.23
CA LEU A 511 39.38 -1.10 41.73
C LEU A 511 38.77 -0.82 43.12
N LEU A 512 37.47 -1.11 43.28
CA LEU A 512 36.77 -0.97 44.55
C LEU A 512 37.34 -1.91 45.63
N LEU A 513 37.69 -3.14 45.24
CA LEU A 513 38.29 -4.11 46.16
C LEU A 513 39.69 -3.71 46.61
N ARG A 514 40.54 -3.21 45.70
CA ARG A 514 41.87 -2.70 46.05
C ARG A 514 41.82 -1.47 46.94
N HIS A 515 40.79 -0.64 46.79
CA HIS A 515 40.58 0.51 47.67
C HIS A 515 40.14 0.09 49.07
N ALA A 516 39.33 -0.98 49.18
CA ALA A 516 38.89 -1.52 50.46
C ALA A 516 39.96 -2.37 51.16
N ASP A 517 40.80 -3.08 50.42
CA ASP A 517 41.90 -3.90 50.91
C ASP A 517 43.11 -3.84 49.96
N PRO A 518 44.18 -3.08 50.30
CA PRO A 518 45.39 -2.98 49.49
C PRO A 518 46.14 -4.30 49.29
N LEU A 519 45.91 -5.29 50.15
CA LEU A 519 46.52 -6.63 50.09
C LEU A 519 45.66 -7.64 49.31
N ALA A 520 44.51 -7.22 48.77
CA ALA A 520 43.66 -8.08 47.96
C ALA A 520 44.43 -8.64 46.75
N PRO A 521 44.28 -9.95 46.43
CA PRO A 521 45.03 -10.61 45.38
C PRO A 521 44.87 -9.93 44.00
N ALA A 522 45.92 -10.04 43.18
CA ALA A 522 45.94 -9.46 41.84
C ALA A 522 44.78 -9.99 40.97
N ALA A 523 44.38 -9.16 40.00
CA ALA A 523 43.21 -9.36 39.15
C ALA A 523 43.13 -10.77 38.53
N PRO A 524 41.93 -11.37 38.35
CA PRO A 524 41.76 -12.53 37.48
C PRO A 524 42.40 -12.37 36.08
N PHE A 525 42.60 -11.14 35.60
CA PHE A 525 43.23 -10.81 34.31
C PHE A 525 44.73 -11.09 34.22
N THR A 526 45.43 -11.43 35.30
CA THR A 526 46.86 -11.78 35.26
C THR A 526 47.11 -13.26 34.96
N HIS A 527 46.05 -14.09 34.94
CA HIS A 527 46.16 -15.52 34.69
C HIS A 527 46.01 -15.85 33.20
N ALA A 528 47.04 -16.43 32.60
CA ALA A 528 47.01 -16.88 31.21
C ALA A 528 46.15 -18.14 31.02
N ALA A 529 46.11 -19.02 32.03
CA ALA A 529 45.31 -20.25 31.99
C ALA A 529 43.85 -19.97 32.37
N LEU A 530 42.91 -20.55 31.59
CA LEU A 530 41.47 -20.42 31.81
C LEU A 530 41.05 -20.91 33.21
N HIS A 531 41.64 -22.02 33.67
CA HIS A 531 41.34 -22.61 34.96
C HIS A 531 41.59 -21.64 36.12
N ASP A 532 42.78 -21.06 36.17
CA ASP A 532 43.19 -20.11 37.23
C ASP A 532 42.30 -18.86 37.22
N TYR A 533 41.95 -18.34 36.04
CA TYR A 533 41.01 -17.23 35.87
C TYR A 533 39.63 -17.56 36.47
N LEU A 534 39.06 -18.72 36.14
CA LEU A 534 37.73 -19.13 36.61
C LEU A 534 37.70 -19.36 38.12
N VAL A 535 38.77 -19.91 38.70
CA VAL A 535 38.92 -20.11 40.15
C VAL A 535 39.00 -18.75 40.86
N ALA A 536 39.85 -17.83 40.38
CA ALA A 536 39.98 -16.49 40.93
C ALA A 536 38.66 -15.71 40.85
N LEU A 537 37.97 -15.75 39.70
CA LEU A 537 36.68 -15.10 39.49
C LEU A 537 35.60 -15.64 40.43
N GLY A 538 35.54 -16.96 40.60
CA GLY A 538 34.60 -17.62 41.52
C GLY A 538 34.91 -17.37 43.00
N GLY A 539 36.20 -17.23 43.35
CA GLY A 539 36.65 -16.80 44.68
C GLY A 539 36.19 -15.37 44.99
N GLY A 540 36.50 -14.42 44.09
CA GLY A 540 36.11 -13.02 44.23
C GLY A 540 34.59 -12.81 44.30
N ALA A 541 33.83 -13.53 43.46
CA ALA A 541 32.37 -13.49 43.49
C ALA A 541 31.79 -13.86 44.86
N ARG A 542 32.35 -14.89 45.53
CA ARG A 542 31.92 -15.34 46.86
C ARG A 542 32.34 -14.39 47.97
N ALA A 543 33.59 -13.92 47.93
CA ALA A 543 34.14 -13.04 48.96
C ALA A 543 33.49 -11.66 48.99
N HIS A 544 33.04 -11.16 47.83
CA HIS A 544 32.60 -9.77 47.67
C HIS A 544 31.20 -9.62 47.06
N TRP A 545 30.32 -10.59 47.27
CA TRP A 545 28.97 -10.59 46.72
C TRP A 545 28.16 -9.34 47.08
N LEU A 546 28.36 -8.76 48.26
CA LEU A 546 27.66 -7.54 48.69
C LEU A 546 28.08 -6.33 47.85
N THR A 547 29.38 -6.16 47.58
CA THR A 547 29.93 -5.10 46.72
C THR A 547 29.39 -5.25 45.29
N ILE A 548 29.33 -6.47 44.78
CA ILE A 548 28.76 -6.78 43.46
C ILE A 548 27.26 -6.43 43.43
N ALA A 549 26.51 -6.75 44.50
CA ALA A 549 25.09 -6.47 44.59
C ALA A 549 24.80 -4.97 44.65
N LEU A 550 25.60 -4.22 45.42
CA LEU A 550 25.52 -2.76 45.49
C LEU A 550 25.87 -2.12 44.14
N LEU A 551 26.89 -2.62 43.44
CA LEU A 551 27.26 -2.12 42.11
C LEU A 551 26.15 -2.39 41.07
N ALA A 552 25.56 -3.60 41.08
CA ALA A 552 24.44 -3.94 40.22
C ALA A 552 23.19 -3.09 40.54
N ALA A 553 22.91 -2.86 41.83
CA ALA A 553 21.83 -2.00 42.27
C ALA A 553 22.05 -0.53 41.87
N ALA A 554 23.29 -0.02 41.98
CA ALA A 554 23.65 1.32 41.52
C ALA A 554 23.47 1.45 40.00
N ALA A 555 23.92 0.47 39.22
CA ALA A 555 23.69 0.44 37.77
C ALA A 555 22.20 0.41 37.42
N GLY A 556 21.40 -0.39 38.13
CA GLY A 556 19.94 -0.41 38.00
C GLY A 556 19.26 0.91 38.38
N ALA A 557 19.75 1.58 39.42
CA ALA A 557 19.26 2.88 39.87
C ALA A 557 19.57 3.97 38.84
N VAL A 558 20.78 3.99 38.26
CA VAL A 558 21.14 4.88 37.15
C VAL A 558 20.21 4.63 35.96
N TRP A 559 20.01 3.36 35.56
CA TRP A 559 19.10 3.04 34.46
C TRP A 559 17.66 3.54 34.72
N ALA A 560 17.15 3.35 35.94
CA ALA A 560 15.80 3.78 36.32
C ALA A 560 15.67 5.31 36.40
N LEU A 561 16.68 5.99 36.95
CA LEU A 561 16.72 7.46 37.07
C LEU A 561 16.68 8.11 35.68
N PHE A 562 17.54 7.67 34.76
CA PHE A 562 17.54 8.18 33.39
C PHE A 562 16.26 7.79 32.64
N GLY A 563 15.74 6.58 32.86
CA GLY A 563 14.46 6.16 32.29
C GLY A 563 13.26 7.01 32.74
N TRP A 564 13.35 7.63 33.92
CA TRP A 564 12.32 8.52 34.46
C TRP A 564 12.54 9.99 34.08
N ALA A 565 13.78 10.47 34.11
CA ALA A 565 14.12 11.88 33.92
C ALA A 565 14.26 12.31 32.45
N VAL A 566 14.59 11.38 31.55
CA VAL A 566 14.82 11.66 30.13
C VAL A 566 13.55 11.35 29.34
N ASN A 567 13.14 12.25 28.45
CA ASN A 567 12.01 12.03 27.54
C ASN A 567 12.49 11.44 26.21
N VAL A 568 11.87 10.33 25.77
CA VAL A 568 12.21 9.64 24.52
C VAL A 568 12.12 10.56 23.30
N ASN A 569 11.17 11.49 23.25
CA ASN A 569 10.95 12.30 22.06
C ASN A 569 11.85 13.55 22.06
N GLU A 570 12.02 14.20 23.22
CA GLU A 570 12.81 15.43 23.34
C GLU A 570 14.32 15.19 23.20
N PHE A 571 14.82 14.10 23.75
CA PHE A 571 16.23 13.72 23.68
C PHE A 571 16.48 12.83 22.46
N SER A 572 16.05 13.32 21.29
CA SER A 572 16.28 12.72 19.99
C SER A 572 16.76 13.78 18.99
N LEU A 573 17.26 13.37 17.83
CA LEU A 573 17.58 14.29 16.74
C LEU A 573 16.33 14.98 16.15
N ASN A 574 15.13 14.49 16.42
CA ASN A 574 13.89 15.09 15.93
C ASN A 574 13.73 16.54 16.40
N ALA A 575 13.99 16.82 17.69
CA ALA A 575 13.82 18.16 18.24
C ALA A 575 14.75 19.18 17.56
N PHE A 576 16.00 18.79 17.31
CA PHE A 576 16.95 19.61 16.55
C PHE A 576 16.43 19.86 15.13
N TYR A 577 16.06 18.79 14.45
CA TYR A 577 15.56 18.84 13.08
C TYR A 577 14.31 19.71 12.92
N ARG A 578 13.33 19.54 13.81
CA ARG A 578 12.11 20.36 13.92
C ARG A 578 12.44 21.84 14.02
N ASN A 579 13.34 22.23 14.93
CA ASN A 579 13.68 23.63 15.13
C ASN A 579 14.30 24.24 13.86
N ARG A 580 15.11 23.48 13.11
CA ARG A 580 15.69 23.95 11.83
C ARG A 580 14.63 24.13 10.74
N LEU A 581 13.67 23.20 10.64
CA LEU A 581 12.54 23.32 9.72
C LEU A 581 11.64 24.50 10.06
N VAL A 582 11.30 24.68 11.34
CA VAL A 582 10.50 25.81 11.84
C VAL A 582 11.18 27.13 11.46
N ARG A 583 12.47 27.29 11.77
CA ARG A 583 13.23 28.51 11.45
C ARG A 583 13.25 28.81 9.96
N CYS A 584 13.51 27.80 9.12
CA CYS A 584 13.62 28.00 7.68
C CYS A 584 12.25 28.26 7.02
N TYR A 585 11.27 27.39 7.23
CA TYR A 585 10.01 27.42 6.49
C TYR A 585 8.89 28.19 7.19
N LEU A 586 8.69 27.99 8.49
CA LEU A 586 7.66 28.72 9.22
C LEU A 586 8.12 30.14 9.59
N GLY A 587 9.41 30.34 9.88
CA GLY A 587 10.03 31.66 10.06
C GLY A 587 9.91 32.54 8.82
N ALA A 588 10.00 31.95 7.62
CA ALA A 588 9.76 32.68 6.36
C ALA A 588 8.31 33.20 6.22
N SER A 589 7.35 32.64 6.97
CA SER A 589 5.97 33.14 7.01
C SER A 589 5.75 34.23 8.06
N ASN A 590 6.68 34.40 9.01
CA ASN A 590 6.56 35.29 10.15
C ASN A 590 7.19 36.67 9.89
N ASP A 591 6.36 37.67 9.56
CA ASP A 591 6.85 39.02 9.28
C ASP A 591 7.26 39.82 10.52
N ALA A 592 6.71 39.45 11.68
CA ALA A 592 6.93 40.11 12.97
C ALA A 592 7.97 39.34 13.81
N ARG A 593 8.91 38.67 13.13
CA ARG A 593 9.88 37.79 13.77
C ARG A 593 10.82 38.58 14.67
N ASP A 594 10.90 38.21 15.94
CA ASP A 594 11.83 38.75 16.92
C ASP A 594 12.71 37.62 17.46
N PRO A 595 13.70 37.18 16.67
CA PRO A 595 14.44 35.98 16.98
C PRO A 595 15.48 36.23 18.06
N GLU A 596 15.69 35.23 18.92
CA GLU A 596 16.74 35.27 19.92
C GLU A 596 18.12 35.42 19.22
N PRO A 597 19.00 36.35 19.65
CA PRO A 597 20.19 36.73 18.88
C PRO A 597 21.22 35.62 18.62
N THR A 598 21.32 34.60 19.48
CA THR A 598 22.36 33.57 19.38
C THR A 598 21.95 32.37 18.54
N THR A 599 20.70 31.93 18.66
CA THR A 599 20.12 30.78 17.97
C THR A 599 19.35 31.17 16.72
N ASN A 600 18.95 32.44 16.66
CA ASN A 600 18.04 32.99 15.67
C ASN A 600 16.73 32.20 15.58
N PHE A 601 16.22 31.73 16.73
CA PHE A 601 14.90 31.10 16.85
C PHE A 601 13.90 32.07 17.44
N ASP A 602 12.67 32.04 16.93
CA ASP A 602 11.54 32.78 17.48
C ASP A 602 10.47 31.77 17.91
N VAL A 603 9.98 31.91 19.15
CA VAL A 603 8.93 31.05 19.72
C VAL A 603 7.61 31.16 18.96
N HIS A 604 7.38 32.29 18.30
CA HIS A 604 6.19 32.55 17.49
C HIS A 604 6.34 32.08 16.05
N ASP A 605 7.45 31.45 15.64
CA ASP A 605 7.57 30.84 14.31
C ASP A 605 6.68 29.60 14.18
N ASP A 606 6.61 28.75 15.22
CA ASP A 606 5.80 27.53 15.19
C ASP A 606 4.32 27.83 15.49
N LEU A 607 3.42 27.02 14.94
CA LEU A 607 1.97 27.17 15.07
C LEU A 607 1.36 25.86 15.58
N LEU A 608 0.32 25.90 16.42
CA LEU A 608 -0.42 24.69 16.76
C LEU A 608 -1.16 24.17 15.52
N LEU A 609 -1.19 22.84 15.36
CA LEU A 609 -1.86 22.20 14.21
C LEU A 609 -3.37 22.52 14.21
N ALA A 610 -3.98 22.52 15.39
CA ALA A 610 -5.33 22.99 15.66
C ALA A 610 -5.62 24.42 15.17
N ASP A 611 -4.66 25.35 15.28
CA ASP A 611 -4.89 26.77 15.03
C ASP A 611 -4.86 27.14 13.54
N LEU A 612 -4.55 26.20 12.64
CA LEU A 612 -4.49 26.44 11.19
C LEU A 612 -5.86 26.72 10.56
N ILE A 613 -6.93 26.38 11.27
CA ILE A 613 -8.33 26.55 10.85
C ILE A 613 -9.08 27.59 11.70
N ASP A 614 -8.52 28.01 12.83
CA ASP A 614 -9.13 28.95 13.78
C ASP A 614 -8.25 30.21 13.88
N GLY A 615 -8.71 31.31 13.25
CA GLY A 615 -7.95 32.56 13.22
C GLY A 615 -8.74 33.74 12.65
N PRO A 616 -8.53 34.98 13.16
CA PRO A 616 -9.33 36.15 12.79
C PRO A 616 -9.16 36.60 11.33
N ARG A 617 -8.03 36.23 10.71
CA ARG A 617 -7.71 36.52 9.30
C ARG A 617 -8.18 35.43 8.33
N LEU A 618 -8.77 34.35 8.85
CA LEU A 618 -9.37 33.29 8.03
C LEU A 618 -10.81 33.68 7.72
N GLY A 619 -11.17 33.68 6.43
CA GLY A 619 -12.56 33.86 6.01
C GLY A 619 -13.45 32.67 6.43
N ARG A 620 -14.72 32.67 6.02
CA ARG A 620 -15.63 31.54 6.29
C ARG A 620 -15.17 30.24 5.62
N THR A 621 -14.50 30.33 4.48
CA THR A 621 -13.97 29.19 3.73
C THR A 621 -12.49 28.95 4.06
N ARG A 622 -12.07 27.68 3.99
CA ARG A 622 -10.68 27.29 4.19
C ARG A 622 -10.16 26.38 3.07
N PRO A 623 -9.85 26.92 1.88
CA PRO A 623 -9.15 26.17 0.83
C PRO A 623 -7.84 25.59 1.33
N LEU A 624 -7.31 24.60 0.58
CA LEU A 624 -6.04 23.95 0.87
C LEU A 624 -5.97 23.40 2.29
N PHE A 625 -6.98 22.62 2.68
CA PHE A 625 -7.03 21.96 3.96
C PHE A 625 -5.82 21.00 4.10
N PRO A 626 -4.99 21.15 5.15
CA PRO A 626 -3.73 20.44 5.24
C PRO A 626 -3.92 19.00 5.71
N LEU A 627 -3.36 18.06 4.94
CA LEU A 627 -3.24 16.64 5.25
C LEU A 627 -1.74 16.30 5.27
N ILE A 628 -1.19 16.02 6.45
CA ILE A 628 0.23 15.68 6.59
C ILE A 628 0.36 14.17 6.77
N GLY A 629 0.94 13.50 5.79
CA GLY A 629 1.12 12.05 5.78
C GLY A 629 2.32 11.60 6.62
N THR A 630 2.08 10.67 7.54
CA THR A 630 3.12 10.01 8.33
C THR A 630 2.94 8.49 8.28
N THR A 631 3.96 7.73 8.66
CA THR A 631 3.88 6.28 8.71
C THR A 631 3.71 5.79 10.14
N LEU A 632 2.60 5.10 10.40
CA LEU A 632 2.44 4.28 11.61
C LEU A 632 3.26 3.01 11.47
N ASN A 633 4.25 2.80 12.35
CA ASN A 633 5.16 1.65 12.28
C ASN A 633 4.58 0.43 12.99
N LEU A 634 4.58 -0.71 12.29
CA LEU A 634 3.87 -1.92 12.68
C LEU A 634 4.76 -3.15 12.44
N VAL A 635 5.99 -3.07 12.96
CA VAL A 635 7.04 -4.07 12.73
C VAL A 635 6.73 -5.39 13.47
N ALA A 636 5.95 -5.35 14.55
CA ALA A 636 5.62 -6.51 15.38
C ALA A 636 4.20 -7.10 15.16
N THR A 637 3.55 -6.82 14.03
CA THR A 637 2.18 -7.31 13.78
C THR A 637 2.13 -8.78 13.38
N LYS A 638 1.08 -9.48 13.84
CA LYS A 638 0.86 -10.91 13.57
C LYS A 638 0.17 -11.20 12.24
N GLN A 639 -0.35 -10.18 11.57
CA GLN A 639 -1.04 -10.31 10.29
C GLN A 639 -0.02 -10.40 9.15
N LEU A 640 -0.11 -11.47 8.34
CA LEU A 640 0.86 -11.80 7.29
C LEU A 640 0.96 -10.71 6.21
N ASP A 641 -0.15 -10.06 5.87
CA ASP A 641 -0.23 -8.95 4.91
C ASP A 641 0.46 -7.66 5.39
N TRP A 642 0.75 -7.55 6.70
CA TRP A 642 1.51 -6.44 7.29
C TRP A 642 2.99 -6.77 7.48
N GLN A 643 3.41 -8.03 7.34
CA GLN A 643 4.82 -8.40 7.50
C GLN A 643 5.71 -7.82 6.38
N ASP A 644 5.15 -7.62 5.19
CA ASP A 644 5.84 -6.99 4.06
C ASP A 644 5.71 -5.46 4.08
N ARG A 645 4.54 -4.93 4.48
CA ARG A 645 4.29 -3.47 4.52
C ARG A 645 4.93 -2.79 5.74
N LYS A 646 4.93 -3.46 6.90
CA LYS A 646 5.42 -3.01 8.22
C LYS A 646 4.96 -1.60 8.66
N GLY A 647 3.93 -1.04 8.03
CA GLY A 647 3.36 0.25 8.39
C GLY A 647 2.08 0.61 7.63
N ALA A 648 1.41 1.67 8.08
CA ALA A 648 0.17 2.22 7.51
C ALA A 648 0.17 3.76 7.47
N SER A 649 -0.68 4.35 6.62
CA SER A 649 -0.90 5.79 6.54
C SER A 649 -1.50 6.35 7.82
N PHE A 650 -0.78 7.22 8.52
CA PHE A 650 -1.29 7.98 9.66
C PHE A 650 -1.34 9.45 9.25
N CYS A 651 -2.54 10.02 9.18
CA CYS A 651 -2.75 11.39 8.72
C CYS A 651 -2.80 12.34 9.92
N LEU A 652 -2.00 13.40 9.89
CA LEU A 652 -2.06 14.51 10.84
C LEU A 652 -2.78 15.68 10.18
N SER A 653 -3.92 16.09 10.73
CA SER A 653 -4.70 17.23 10.24
C SER A 653 -5.29 18.04 11.41
N PRO A 654 -5.72 19.29 11.18
CA PRO A 654 -6.29 20.14 12.24
C PRO A 654 -7.56 19.58 12.91
N LEU A 655 -8.33 18.75 12.20
CA LEU A 655 -9.60 18.20 12.70
C LEU A 655 -9.49 16.75 13.21
N PHE A 656 -8.51 16.00 12.71
CA PHE A 656 -8.33 14.59 13.03
C PHE A 656 -6.88 14.16 12.80
N CYS A 657 -6.28 13.53 13.81
CA CYS A 657 -4.97 12.88 13.74
C CYS A 657 -5.13 11.38 13.98
N GLY A 658 -4.88 10.55 12.96
CA GLY A 658 -5.08 9.11 13.10
C GLY A 658 -4.85 8.26 11.86
N TYR A 659 -4.91 6.94 12.08
CA TYR A 659 -5.07 5.92 11.04
C TYR A 659 -6.53 5.47 11.01
N LEU A 660 -7.13 5.57 9.83
CA LEU A 660 -8.44 4.99 9.51
C LEU A 660 -8.24 3.74 8.64
N PRO A 661 -8.82 2.60 9.01
CA PRO A 661 -8.84 1.40 8.19
C PRO A 661 -9.47 1.66 6.82
N PRO A 662 -8.92 1.10 5.73
CA PRO A 662 -9.53 1.21 4.41
C PRO A 662 -10.79 0.33 4.29
N ASP A 663 -11.66 0.64 3.33
CA ASP A 663 -12.92 -0.09 3.06
C ASP A 663 -12.70 -1.58 2.78
N SER A 664 -11.55 -1.96 2.19
CA SER A 664 -11.19 -3.37 1.98
C SER A 664 -10.90 -4.14 3.29
N ARG A 665 -10.87 -3.46 4.43
CA ARG A 665 -10.54 -4.00 5.76
C ARG A 665 -11.51 -3.49 6.84
N PRO A 666 -12.80 -3.85 6.78
CA PRO A 666 -13.82 -3.37 7.71
C PRO A 666 -13.59 -3.83 9.16
N GLU A 667 -12.80 -4.88 9.39
CA GLU A 667 -12.44 -5.34 10.74
C GLU A 667 -11.26 -4.56 11.36
N GLY A 668 -10.61 -3.66 10.61
CA GLY A 668 -9.51 -2.85 11.13
C GLY A 668 -10.01 -1.88 12.21
N ARG A 669 -9.12 -1.52 13.14
CA ARG A 669 -9.43 -0.58 14.22
C ARG A 669 -8.82 0.79 13.94
N ALA A 670 -9.58 1.86 14.17
CA ALA A 670 -9.07 3.23 14.13
C ALA A 670 -8.05 3.48 15.26
N ILE A 671 -6.99 4.23 14.95
CA ILE A 671 -5.90 4.57 15.87
C ILE A 671 -5.70 6.08 15.85
N GLY A 672 -5.40 6.68 17.00
CA GLY A 672 -5.24 8.13 17.14
C GLY A 672 -6.45 8.76 17.83
N ASP A 673 -6.98 9.83 17.26
CA ASP A 673 -8.12 10.57 17.81
C ASP A 673 -9.40 9.73 17.89
N ARG A 674 -10.19 9.98 18.94
CA ARG A 674 -11.48 9.30 19.18
C ARG A 674 -12.69 10.04 18.63
N LYS A 675 -12.52 11.31 18.29
CA LYS A 675 -13.58 12.19 17.80
C LYS A 675 -12.96 13.14 16.80
N VAL A 676 -13.75 13.50 15.80
CA VAL A 676 -13.41 14.60 14.89
C VAL A 676 -13.68 15.91 15.62
N ARG A 677 -12.71 16.82 15.60
CA ARG A 677 -12.90 18.19 16.11
C ARG A 677 -13.85 18.95 15.17
N VAL A 678 -14.60 19.89 15.72
CA VAL A 678 -15.43 20.83 14.94
C VAL A 678 -14.74 22.19 14.95
N ALA A 679 -14.50 22.77 13.78
CA ALA A 679 -13.89 24.09 13.64
C ALA A 679 -14.77 25.19 14.28
N ALA A 680 -14.18 26.22 14.90
CA ALA A 680 -14.95 27.32 15.46
C ALA A 680 -15.69 28.11 14.36
N SER A 681 -15.10 28.21 13.17
CA SER A 681 -15.73 28.81 11.99
C SER A 681 -17.02 28.09 11.54
N ALA A 682 -17.11 26.78 11.78
CA ALA A 682 -18.31 25.99 11.52
C ALA A 682 -19.41 26.24 12.57
N LEU A 683 -19.09 26.82 13.73
CA LEU A 683 -20.02 27.11 14.82
C LEU A 683 -20.72 28.49 14.70
N ALA A 684 -20.23 29.41 13.87
CA ALA A 684 -20.77 30.76 13.75
C ALA A 684 -22.12 30.82 12.98
N THR A 685 -23.12 31.48 13.58
CA THR A 685 -24.49 31.64 13.06
C THR A 685 -24.53 32.49 11.76
N PRO A 686 -25.35 32.17 10.75
CA PRO A 686 -25.54 33.04 9.59
C PRO A 686 -26.26 34.33 10.01
N GLY A 687 -25.59 35.48 9.95
CA GLY A 687 -26.24 36.80 10.06
C GLY A 687 -25.67 37.81 11.06
N GLY A 688 -24.67 37.46 11.88
CA GLY A 688 -23.99 38.44 12.74
C GLY A 688 -22.95 39.25 11.98
N SER A 689 -23.07 40.58 11.99
CA SER A 689 -22.06 41.51 11.47
C SER A 689 -20.74 41.40 12.24
N PRO A 690 -19.58 41.67 11.60
CA PRO A 690 -18.28 41.69 12.25
C PRO A 690 -18.13 43.00 13.03
N GLU A 691 -18.74 43.13 14.19
CA GLU A 691 -18.40 44.21 15.12
C GLU A 691 -17.10 43.88 15.88
N ALA A 692 -16.27 44.91 16.05
CA ALA A 692 -14.96 44.86 16.69
C ALA A 692 -15.04 44.29 18.13
N PRO A 693 -14.04 43.51 18.58
CA PRO A 693 -14.09 42.86 19.88
C PRO A 693 -13.62 43.83 20.98
N ASP A 694 -14.54 44.63 21.55
CA ASP A 694 -14.27 45.45 22.75
C ASP A 694 -14.58 44.72 24.07
N THR A 695 -14.99 43.45 24.03
CA THR A 695 -15.06 42.60 25.23
C THR A 695 -13.87 41.65 25.28
N PRO A 696 -13.07 41.67 26.37
CA PRO A 696 -12.00 40.69 26.55
C PRO A 696 -12.63 39.29 26.54
N ALA A 697 -12.14 38.45 25.62
CA ALA A 697 -12.58 37.06 25.54
C ALA A 697 -12.45 36.42 26.94
N PRO A 698 -13.45 35.62 27.39
CA PRO A 698 -13.33 34.92 28.64
C PRO A 698 -12.04 34.08 28.61
N PRO A 699 -11.30 33.98 29.73
CA PRO A 699 -10.05 33.23 29.76
C PRO A 699 -10.34 31.80 29.26
N PRO A 700 -9.52 31.26 28.33
CA PRO A 700 -9.73 29.92 27.84
C PRO A 700 -9.78 28.97 29.03
N ALA A 701 -10.86 28.19 29.11
CA ALA A 701 -10.92 27.09 30.06
C ALA A 701 -9.65 26.25 29.91
N PRO A 702 -9.03 25.78 31.01
CA PRO A 702 -7.81 24.99 30.92
C PRO A 702 -8.05 23.80 29.99
N PRO A 703 -7.18 23.55 29.00
CA PRO A 703 -7.40 22.53 28.00
C PRO A 703 -7.28 21.15 28.67
N ASP A 704 -8.41 20.51 28.93
CA ASP A 704 -8.45 19.05 28.88
C ASP A 704 -8.29 18.67 27.39
N ALA A 705 -7.05 18.69 26.88
CA ALA A 705 -6.72 18.50 25.46
C ALA A 705 -7.47 17.29 24.88
N GLY A 706 -8.49 17.56 24.07
CA GLY A 706 -9.49 16.58 23.64
C GLY A 706 -9.05 15.78 22.42
N THR A 707 -8.08 16.31 21.65
CA THR A 707 -7.53 15.73 20.43
C THR A 707 -6.01 15.91 20.35
N LEU A 708 -5.34 15.13 19.51
CA LEU A 708 -3.89 15.22 19.30
C LEU A 708 -3.46 16.53 18.60
N ALA A 709 -4.33 17.11 17.77
CA ALA A 709 -4.05 18.36 17.06
C ALA A 709 -3.89 19.59 17.99
N GLU A 710 -4.45 19.53 19.21
CA GLU A 710 -4.31 20.56 20.24
C GLU A 710 -2.98 20.50 20.98
N ALA A 711 -2.30 19.35 20.94
CA ALA A 711 -1.01 19.13 21.59
C ALA A 711 0.18 19.15 20.62
N LEU A 712 -0.06 19.01 19.32
CA LEU A 712 0.97 18.91 18.29
C LEU A 712 1.11 20.23 17.51
N SER A 713 2.34 20.74 17.40
CA SER A 713 2.64 21.87 16.52
C SER A 713 2.77 21.45 15.05
N LEU A 714 2.53 22.37 14.12
CA LEU A 714 2.75 22.18 12.70
C LEU A 714 4.21 21.83 12.41
N GLY A 715 5.17 22.51 13.05
CA GLY A 715 6.58 22.16 12.96
C GLY A 715 6.84 20.72 13.41
N GLY A 716 6.23 20.28 14.51
CA GLY A 716 6.29 18.90 14.99
C GLY A 716 5.72 17.90 13.98
N ALA A 717 4.51 18.15 13.45
CA ALA A 717 3.87 17.30 12.46
C ALA A 717 4.73 17.14 11.19
N VAL A 718 5.33 18.23 10.71
CA VAL A 718 6.19 18.24 9.52
C VAL A 718 7.52 17.53 9.80
N ALA A 719 8.10 17.71 10.98
CA ALA A 719 9.33 17.01 11.37
C ALA A 719 9.12 15.50 11.49
N ILE A 720 7.96 15.05 12.02
CA ILE A 720 7.58 13.63 12.06
C ILE A 720 7.37 13.09 10.64
N SER A 721 6.67 13.83 9.79
CA SER A 721 6.46 13.50 8.38
C SER A 721 7.77 13.41 7.59
N GLY A 722 8.80 14.18 7.96
CA GLY A 722 10.14 14.18 7.38
C GLY A 722 11.18 13.34 8.12
N ALA A 723 10.77 12.47 9.04
CA ALA A 723 11.66 11.67 9.88
C ALA A 723 12.32 10.49 9.12
N ALA A 724 13.04 10.79 8.05
CA ALA A 724 13.55 9.82 7.07
C ALA A 724 14.57 8.83 7.65
N VAL A 725 15.24 9.17 8.76
CA VAL A 725 16.13 8.27 9.49
C VAL A 725 15.50 7.96 10.84
N SER A 726 14.98 6.74 10.99
CA SER A 726 14.37 6.26 12.22
C SER A 726 14.75 4.80 12.45
N PRO A 727 14.83 4.32 13.70
CA PRO A 727 15.01 2.90 13.97
C PRO A 727 13.89 2.04 13.36
N ASN A 728 12.67 2.57 13.23
CA ASN A 728 11.55 1.90 12.59
C ASN A 728 11.09 2.72 11.37
N MET A 729 11.33 2.19 10.17
CA MET A 729 11.11 2.84 8.86
C MET A 729 10.11 2.06 7.99
N GLY A 730 9.02 1.57 8.58
CA GLY A 730 8.04 0.75 7.87
C GLY A 730 8.71 -0.45 7.16
N TYR A 731 8.48 -0.60 5.86
CA TYR A 731 9.01 -1.71 5.05
C TYR A 731 10.56 -1.76 4.99
N HIS A 732 11.25 -0.64 5.25
CA HIS A 732 12.71 -0.58 5.31
C HIS A 732 13.30 -1.08 6.65
N SER A 733 12.47 -1.39 7.65
CA SER A 733 12.92 -1.78 8.97
C SER A 733 13.65 -3.13 8.97
N SER A 734 14.86 -3.16 9.52
CA SER A 734 15.60 -4.39 9.82
C SER A 734 16.02 -4.39 11.29
N PRO A 735 15.86 -5.49 12.05
CA PRO A 735 16.13 -5.52 13.50
C PRO A 735 17.54 -5.03 13.87
N ALA A 736 18.51 -5.31 13.00
CA ALA A 736 19.91 -5.01 13.21
C ALA A 736 20.23 -3.51 13.01
N VAL A 737 19.64 -2.89 11.98
CA VAL A 737 19.74 -1.43 11.75
C VAL A 737 18.94 -0.67 12.81
N THR A 738 17.74 -1.15 13.17
CA THR A 738 16.91 -0.61 14.25
C THR A 738 17.70 -0.52 15.55
N PHE A 739 18.39 -1.59 15.94
CA PHE A 739 19.23 -1.62 17.13
C PHE A 739 20.30 -0.53 17.10
N LEU A 740 21.05 -0.42 16.00
CA LEU A 740 22.16 0.53 15.88
C LEU A 740 21.71 1.99 15.83
N LEU A 741 20.64 2.27 15.07
CA LEU A 741 20.11 3.63 15.02
C LEU A 741 19.57 4.08 16.38
N THR A 742 18.98 3.14 17.14
CA THR A 742 18.55 3.41 18.52
C THR A 742 19.75 3.65 19.44
N LEU A 743 20.79 2.81 19.31
CA LEU A 743 22.00 2.89 20.12
C LEU A 743 22.75 4.23 19.94
N PHE A 744 22.89 4.69 18.70
CA PHE A 744 23.58 5.95 18.38
C PHE A 744 22.65 7.17 18.34
N ASP A 745 21.44 7.08 18.88
CA ASP A 745 20.43 8.15 18.88
C ASP A 745 20.17 8.77 17.50
N THR A 746 20.43 8.04 16.41
CA THR A 746 20.14 8.48 15.05
C THR A 746 18.67 8.21 14.73
N ARG A 747 17.79 8.84 15.53
CA ARG A 747 16.35 8.64 15.50
C ARG A 747 15.60 9.97 15.36
N LEU A 748 14.82 10.06 14.29
CA LEU A 748 13.87 11.14 14.05
C LEU A 748 12.41 10.71 14.31
N GLY A 749 12.17 9.42 14.59
CA GLY A 749 10.84 8.89 14.87
C GLY A 749 10.22 9.45 16.15
N TRP A 750 8.90 9.36 16.28
CA TRP A 750 8.16 9.99 17.37
C TRP A 750 7.12 9.06 17.98
N TRP A 751 7.13 8.95 19.30
CA TRP A 751 6.10 8.23 20.05
C TRP A 751 4.90 9.14 20.34
N LEU A 752 3.74 8.82 19.78
CA LEU A 752 2.51 9.57 19.95
C LEU A 752 1.50 8.81 20.83
N PRO A 753 0.75 9.47 21.73
CA PRO A 753 -0.33 8.84 22.47
C PRO A 753 -1.43 8.26 21.55
N ASN A 754 -1.90 7.06 21.87
CA ASN A 754 -3.06 6.47 21.20
C ASN A 754 -4.35 6.79 21.99
N LEU A 755 -5.07 7.84 21.62
CA LEU A 755 -6.29 8.24 22.32
C LEU A 755 -7.43 7.22 22.16
N ALA A 756 -7.40 6.42 21.09
CA ALA A 756 -8.33 5.30 20.88
C ALA A 756 -8.12 4.14 21.89
N HIS A 757 -6.98 4.05 22.57
CA HIS A 757 -6.65 3.00 23.53
C HIS A 757 -7.60 2.97 24.75
N ARG A 758 -7.91 1.78 25.29
CA ARG A 758 -8.90 1.60 26.39
C ARG A 758 -8.62 2.48 27.62
N ASN A 759 -7.35 2.68 27.93
CA ASN A 759 -6.87 3.63 28.94
C ASN A 759 -5.89 4.60 28.27
N PRO A 760 -6.38 5.70 27.67
CA PRO A 760 -5.55 6.60 26.87
C PRO A 760 -4.56 7.36 27.76
N ALA A 761 -3.40 7.72 27.20
CA ALA A 761 -2.57 8.77 27.81
C ALA A 761 -3.22 10.13 27.53
N LYS A 762 -2.83 11.17 28.28
CA LYS A 762 -3.15 12.55 27.85
C LYS A 762 -2.46 12.83 26.50
N ALA A 763 -3.01 13.74 25.71
CA ALA A 763 -2.48 14.07 24.38
C ALA A 763 -1.03 14.61 24.43
N ASP A 764 -0.65 15.24 25.54
CA ASP A 764 0.69 15.78 25.84
C ASP A 764 1.59 14.80 26.61
N ALA A 765 1.08 13.62 26.99
CA ALA A 765 1.82 12.71 27.86
C ALA A 765 3.02 12.09 27.16
N THR A 766 4.14 12.02 27.87
CA THR A 766 5.38 11.46 27.35
C THR A 766 5.59 10.03 27.88
N PRO A 767 6.09 9.11 27.05
CA PRO A 767 6.26 7.72 27.44
C PRO A 767 7.52 7.53 28.32
N PHE A 768 7.48 6.58 29.27
CA PHE A 768 8.63 6.23 30.13
C PHE A 768 9.82 5.72 29.30
N PHE A 769 10.90 6.48 29.25
CA PHE A 769 12.00 6.30 28.30
C PHE A 769 12.64 4.91 28.35
N GLY A 770 12.88 4.34 29.53
CA GLY A 770 13.56 3.03 29.65
C GLY A 770 12.80 1.87 28.99
N ARG A 771 11.46 1.86 29.05
CA ARG A 771 10.65 0.80 28.43
C ARG A 771 10.55 0.97 26.92
N TRP A 772 10.33 2.20 26.46
CA TRP A 772 10.06 2.48 25.05
C TRP A 772 11.34 2.54 24.22
N LEU A 773 12.48 2.91 24.81
CA LEU A 773 13.80 2.73 24.21
C LEU A 773 14.10 1.24 23.95
N ILE A 774 13.78 0.35 24.89
CA ILE A 774 13.92 -1.11 24.69
C ILE A 774 12.93 -1.62 23.63
N ALA A 775 11.69 -1.11 23.62
CA ALA A 775 10.72 -1.47 22.61
C ALA A 775 11.18 -1.07 21.20
N GLU A 776 11.72 0.14 21.05
CA GLU A 776 12.30 0.68 19.81
C GLU A 776 13.52 -0.14 19.39
N LEU A 777 14.47 -0.39 20.31
CA LEU A 777 15.68 -1.19 20.12
C LEU A 777 15.38 -2.62 19.65
N LEU A 778 14.28 -3.21 20.13
CA LEU A 778 13.84 -4.55 19.74
C LEU A 778 12.86 -4.57 18.54
N GLY A 779 12.59 -3.42 17.91
CA GLY A 779 11.63 -3.30 16.80
C GLY A 779 10.20 -3.68 17.18
N ARG A 780 9.82 -3.54 18.46
CA ARG A 780 8.51 -3.87 19.00
C ARG A 780 7.56 -2.68 18.91
N THR A 781 7.20 -2.33 17.69
CA THR A 781 6.16 -1.32 17.38
C THR A 781 4.88 -2.04 16.94
N ASP A 782 3.77 -1.72 17.62
CA ASP A 782 2.45 -2.30 17.36
C ASP A 782 1.33 -1.24 17.42
N ASP A 783 0.15 -1.61 16.92
CA ASP A 783 -1.09 -0.82 16.88
C ASP A 783 -1.90 -0.87 18.19
N GLY A 784 -1.62 -1.87 19.04
CA GLY A 784 -2.36 -2.14 20.27
C GLY A 784 -1.88 -1.35 21.50
N GLY A 785 -0.72 -0.69 21.39
CA GLY A 785 -0.07 0.04 22.48
C GLY A 785 -0.82 1.31 22.95
N LYS A 786 -0.50 1.73 24.18
CA LYS A 786 -0.91 3.05 24.73
C LYS A 786 -0.27 4.22 23.97
N TYR A 787 0.87 3.96 23.34
CA TYR A 787 1.61 4.86 22.47
C TYR A 787 1.89 4.12 21.16
N VAL A 788 1.92 4.88 20.06
CA VAL A 788 2.23 4.40 18.72
C VAL A 788 3.46 5.13 18.18
N HIS A 789 4.24 4.46 17.33
CA HIS A 789 5.48 5.02 16.79
C HIS A 789 5.28 5.51 15.36
N LEU A 790 5.51 6.79 15.13
CA LEU A 790 5.41 7.44 13.83
C LEU A 790 6.80 7.71 13.22
N SER A 791 6.91 7.57 11.91
CA SER A 791 8.10 7.95 11.13
C SER A 791 7.68 8.60 9.80
N ASP A 792 8.65 8.92 8.93
CA ASP A 792 8.43 9.61 7.65
C ASP A 792 7.29 8.99 6.84
N GLY A 793 6.41 9.82 6.27
CA GLY A 793 5.28 9.36 5.45
C GLY A 793 5.72 8.56 4.21
N GLY A 794 6.91 8.84 3.69
CA GLY A 794 7.53 8.12 2.57
C GLY A 794 7.88 6.66 2.90
N HIS A 795 7.94 6.28 4.19
CA HIS A 795 8.03 4.87 4.59
C HIS A 795 6.72 4.09 4.34
N PHE A 796 5.61 4.76 4.02
CA PHE A 796 4.39 4.14 3.55
C PHE A 796 4.12 4.54 2.10
N GLU A 797 3.95 5.82 1.80
CA GLU A 797 3.62 6.32 0.45
C GLU A 797 4.20 7.73 0.28
N ASN A 798 5.13 7.90 -0.67
CA ASN A 798 5.98 9.09 -0.75
C ASN A 798 5.38 10.26 -1.54
N LEU A 799 4.35 10.07 -2.36
CA LEU A 799 3.76 11.12 -3.20
C LEU A 799 2.75 11.99 -2.45
N GLY A 800 2.16 11.49 -1.37
CA GLY A 800 1.00 12.13 -0.73
C GLY A 800 -0.29 11.95 -1.52
N LEU A 801 -0.31 11.03 -2.49
CA LEU A 801 -1.45 10.73 -3.35
C LEU A 801 -2.52 9.91 -2.61
N TYR A 802 -2.10 9.04 -1.70
CA TYR A 802 -2.97 8.04 -1.05
C TYR A 802 -4.17 8.66 -0.31
N GLU A 803 -3.95 9.72 0.47
CA GLU A 803 -5.02 10.38 1.24
C GLU A 803 -5.99 11.20 0.37
N LEU A 804 -5.56 11.64 -0.82
CA LEU A 804 -6.42 12.32 -1.79
C LEU A 804 -7.31 11.32 -2.55
N VAL A 805 -6.76 10.16 -2.91
CA VAL A 805 -7.51 9.06 -3.50
C VAL A 805 -8.53 8.52 -2.50
N ARG A 806 -8.16 8.38 -1.21
CA ARG A 806 -9.08 8.01 -0.13
C ARG A 806 -10.28 8.96 -0.03
N ARG A 807 -10.10 10.26 -0.25
CA ARG A 807 -11.17 11.27 -0.25
C ARG A 807 -11.95 11.36 -1.56
N ARG A 808 -11.58 10.55 -2.57
CA ARG A 808 -12.19 10.51 -3.92
C ARG A 808 -12.14 11.86 -4.64
N CYS A 809 -10.95 12.48 -4.67
CA CYS A 809 -10.78 13.77 -5.34
C CYS A 809 -11.00 13.66 -6.86
N ARG A 810 -11.88 14.51 -7.41
CA ARG A 810 -12.17 14.58 -8.85
C ARG A 810 -10.95 14.99 -9.67
N PHE A 811 -10.11 15.84 -9.12
CA PHE A 811 -8.84 16.24 -9.73
C PHE A 811 -7.73 16.16 -8.70
N VAL A 812 -6.61 15.56 -9.08
CA VAL A 812 -5.39 15.51 -8.28
C VAL A 812 -4.24 16.08 -9.09
N LEU A 813 -3.61 17.14 -8.58
CA LEU A 813 -2.31 17.60 -9.04
C LEU A 813 -1.23 16.99 -8.15
N CYS A 814 -0.49 16.02 -8.68
CA CYS A 814 0.59 15.34 -7.96
C CYS A 814 1.94 15.90 -8.41
N VAL A 815 2.66 16.52 -7.48
CA VAL A 815 4.02 17.02 -7.68
C VAL A 815 4.99 15.97 -7.13
N ASP A 816 5.55 15.14 -8.01
CA ASP A 816 6.58 14.17 -7.64
C ASP A 816 7.97 14.75 -7.86
N ALA A 817 8.60 15.22 -6.78
CA ALA A 817 9.99 15.67 -6.77
C ALA A 817 10.94 14.69 -6.06
N ALA A 818 10.57 13.41 -5.96
CA ALA A 818 11.46 12.34 -5.53
C ALA A 818 12.57 12.10 -6.57
N ALA A 819 13.76 11.69 -6.08
CA ALA A 819 14.90 11.38 -6.93
C ALA A 819 14.66 10.03 -7.61
N ASP A 820 14.72 10.02 -8.93
CA ASP A 820 14.53 8.81 -9.73
C ASP A 820 15.43 8.85 -10.97
N PRO A 821 16.75 8.74 -10.79
CA PRO A 821 17.70 8.88 -11.90
C PRO A 821 17.54 7.79 -12.97
N SER A 822 16.92 6.65 -12.64
CA SER A 822 16.67 5.55 -13.56
C SER A 822 15.29 5.61 -14.26
N GLY A 823 14.42 6.56 -13.91
CA GLY A 823 13.10 6.73 -14.52
C GLY A 823 12.19 5.50 -14.36
N VAL A 824 12.28 4.82 -13.21
CA VAL A 824 11.51 3.60 -12.91
C VAL A 824 10.13 3.94 -12.36
N PHE A 825 9.97 5.12 -11.75
CA PHE A 825 8.75 5.61 -11.10
C PHE A 825 8.27 4.69 -9.96
N SER A 826 9.19 4.23 -9.12
CA SER A 826 8.91 3.30 -8.01
C SER A 826 7.88 3.85 -7.03
N ASP A 827 7.97 5.13 -6.67
CA ASP A 827 7.02 5.79 -5.75
C ASP A 827 5.60 5.83 -6.32
N LEU A 828 5.46 6.12 -7.62
CA LEU A 828 4.19 6.06 -8.33
C LEU A 828 3.64 4.63 -8.37
N GLY A 829 4.46 3.65 -8.78
CA GLY A 829 4.04 2.24 -8.83
C GLY A 829 3.56 1.73 -7.46
N ASN A 830 4.24 2.14 -6.39
CA ASN A 830 3.88 1.83 -5.01
C ASN A 830 2.53 2.46 -4.61
N ALA A 831 2.34 3.75 -4.90
CA ALA A 831 1.08 4.45 -4.63
C ALA A 831 -0.11 3.84 -5.39
N VAL A 832 0.06 3.54 -6.68
CA VAL A 832 -0.97 2.90 -7.53
C VAL A 832 -1.36 1.52 -6.98
N GLN A 833 -0.37 0.69 -6.64
CA GLN A 833 -0.63 -0.64 -6.07
C GLN A 833 -1.40 -0.55 -4.75
N LYS A 834 -1.01 0.37 -3.85
CA LYS A 834 -1.69 0.58 -2.57
C LYS A 834 -3.12 1.08 -2.76
N CYS A 835 -3.34 2.06 -3.64
CA CYS A 835 -4.69 2.58 -3.93
C CYS A 835 -5.62 1.50 -4.50
N ARG A 836 -5.12 0.64 -5.37
CA ARG A 836 -5.87 -0.50 -5.91
C ARG A 836 -6.26 -1.49 -4.82
N VAL A 837 -5.31 -1.91 -3.98
CA VAL A 837 -5.56 -2.94 -2.95
C VAL A 837 -6.42 -2.42 -1.81
N ASP A 838 -6.21 -1.18 -1.38
CA ASP A 838 -6.88 -0.63 -0.21
C ASP A 838 -8.24 -0.03 -0.55
N PHE A 839 -8.39 0.63 -1.71
CA PHE A 839 -9.61 1.38 -2.07
C PHE A 839 -10.34 0.85 -3.32
N GLY A 840 -9.79 -0.16 -4.02
CA GLY A 840 -10.32 -0.58 -5.31
C GLY A 840 -10.22 0.51 -6.39
N ALA A 841 -9.33 1.51 -6.20
CA ALA A 841 -9.15 2.61 -7.13
C ALA A 841 -8.07 2.26 -8.17
N GLU A 842 -8.44 2.26 -9.44
CA GLU A 842 -7.53 2.02 -10.56
C GLU A 842 -6.96 3.34 -11.08
N ILE A 843 -5.64 3.43 -11.23
CA ILE A 843 -4.95 4.62 -11.75
C ILE A 843 -4.23 4.23 -13.03
N GLU A 844 -4.65 4.84 -14.15
CA GLU A 844 -4.08 4.65 -15.48
C GLU A 844 -3.30 5.91 -15.88
N LEU A 845 -1.99 5.79 -16.02
CA LEU A 845 -1.09 6.89 -16.38
C LEU A 845 0.04 6.35 -17.28
N ASP A 846 0.26 6.99 -18.43
CA ASP A 846 1.42 6.68 -19.28
C ASP A 846 2.62 7.55 -18.89
N THR A 847 3.66 6.93 -18.34
CA THR A 847 4.89 7.60 -17.91
C THR A 847 6.00 7.56 -18.97
N SER A 848 5.76 6.94 -20.13
CA SER A 848 6.78 6.78 -21.17
C SER A 848 7.38 8.12 -21.64
N PRO A 849 6.60 9.20 -21.85
CA PRO A 849 7.13 10.50 -22.27
C PRO A 849 7.96 11.24 -21.20
N LEU A 850 7.88 10.80 -19.94
CA LEU A 850 8.62 11.39 -18.81
C LEU A 850 10.03 10.82 -18.68
N ARG A 851 10.35 9.73 -19.38
CA ARG A 851 11.66 9.09 -19.30
C ARG A 851 12.68 9.87 -20.12
N PRO A 852 13.84 10.23 -19.55
CA PRO A 852 14.90 10.86 -20.31
C PRO A 852 15.45 9.90 -21.38
N GLY A 853 15.64 10.41 -22.59
CA GLY A 853 16.30 9.70 -23.68
C GLY A 853 17.83 9.63 -23.51
N PRO A 854 18.56 9.13 -24.53
CA PRO A 854 20.03 9.00 -24.49
C PRO A 854 20.77 10.32 -24.23
N GLU A 855 20.19 11.44 -24.65
CA GLU A 855 20.73 12.80 -24.46
C GLU A 855 20.41 13.39 -23.07
N GLY A 856 19.75 12.63 -22.18
CA GLY A 856 19.38 13.09 -20.84
C GLY A 856 18.14 14.00 -20.79
N VAL A 857 17.42 14.11 -21.92
CA VAL A 857 16.25 14.99 -22.09
C VAL A 857 14.99 14.13 -22.25
N ALA A 858 13.92 14.45 -21.54
CA ALA A 858 12.60 13.82 -21.65
C ALA A 858 11.73 14.53 -22.70
N GLU A 859 10.76 13.82 -23.29
CA GLU A 859 9.79 14.43 -24.21
C GLU A 859 8.90 15.44 -23.47
N ARG A 860 8.51 15.12 -22.22
CA ARG A 860 7.60 15.92 -21.40
C ARG A 860 8.03 15.91 -19.94
N SER A 861 7.58 16.92 -19.19
CA SER A 861 7.75 17.03 -17.74
C SER A 861 6.46 16.76 -16.95
N CYS A 862 5.37 16.42 -17.63
CA CYS A 862 4.11 16.03 -17.01
C CYS A 862 3.39 14.91 -17.79
N ALA A 863 2.53 14.19 -17.07
CA ALA A 863 1.64 13.18 -17.62
C ALA A 863 0.23 13.35 -17.04
N VAL A 864 -0.80 13.07 -17.85
CA VAL A 864 -2.20 13.14 -17.43
C VAL A 864 -2.80 11.75 -17.50
N GLY A 865 -3.39 11.33 -16.39
CA GLY A 865 -3.97 10.01 -16.20
C GLY A 865 -5.41 10.04 -15.70
N ARG A 866 -6.02 8.85 -15.67
CA ARG A 866 -7.38 8.63 -15.19
C ARG A 866 -7.34 7.85 -13.88
N ILE A 867 -8.16 8.27 -12.93
CA ILE A 867 -8.45 7.50 -11.71
C ILE A 867 -9.87 6.95 -11.87
N THR A 868 -10.09 5.66 -11.66
CA THR A 868 -11.42 5.04 -11.60
C THR A 868 -11.63 4.53 -10.19
N TYR A 869 -12.57 5.12 -9.46
CA TYR A 869 -12.88 4.73 -8.09
C TYR A 869 -13.82 3.52 -8.05
N ALA A 870 -13.89 2.85 -6.89
CA ALA A 870 -14.69 1.64 -6.72
C ALA A 870 -16.21 1.85 -6.93
N ASP A 871 -16.72 3.07 -6.77
CA ASP A 871 -18.11 3.44 -7.05
C ASP A 871 -18.39 3.75 -8.53
N GLY A 872 -17.37 3.61 -9.40
CA GLY A 872 -17.45 3.93 -10.82
C GLY A 872 -17.26 5.42 -11.13
N SER A 873 -17.12 6.29 -10.12
CA SER A 873 -16.75 7.68 -10.34
C SER A 873 -15.33 7.78 -10.91
N VAL A 874 -15.08 8.83 -11.69
CA VAL A 874 -13.81 9.03 -12.40
C VAL A 874 -13.12 10.27 -11.84
N GLY A 875 -11.82 10.22 -11.67
CA GLY A 875 -10.95 11.35 -11.38
C GLY A 875 -9.90 11.56 -12.46
N THR A 876 -9.27 12.74 -12.46
CA THR A 876 -8.15 13.08 -13.34
C THR A 876 -6.89 13.32 -12.50
N LEU A 877 -5.78 12.70 -12.88
CA LEU A 877 -4.48 12.88 -12.24
C LEU A 877 -3.55 13.66 -13.18
N LEU A 878 -3.11 14.85 -12.78
CA LEU A 878 -1.98 15.54 -13.41
C LEU A 878 -0.72 15.27 -12.59
N TYR A 879 0.21 14.52 -13.16
CA TYR A 879 1.46 14.14 -12.51
C TYR A 879 2.62 14.96 -13.08
N LEU A 880 3.28 15.75 -12.24
CA LEU A 880 4.45 16.56 -12.59
C LEU A 880 5.72 15.87 -12.08
N LYS A 881 6.75 15.81 -12.92
CA LYS A 881 8.07 15.27 -12.59
C LYS A 881 9.17 16.28 -12.95
N PRO A 882 10.18 16.54 -12.10
CA PRO A 882 11.38 17.24 -12.50
C PRO A 882 12.04 16.46 -13.63
N ALA A 883 11.98 17.01 -14.83
CA ALA A 883 12.61 16.47 -16.03
C ALA A 883 13.06 17.64 -16.90
N LEU A 884 14.20 17.48 -17.56
CA LEU A 884 14.69 18.44 -18.53
C LEU A 884 14.13 18.10 -19.90
N THR A 885 13.61 19.09 -20.61
CA THR A 885 13.02 18.97 -21.96
C THR A 885 13.84 19.70 -23.03
N GLY A 886 14.91 20.40 -22.63
CA GLY A 886 15.74 21.23 -23.50
C GLY A 886 15.17 22.63 -23.74
N LEU A 887 13.94 22.89 -23.25
CA LEU A 887 13.23 24.17 -23.40
C LEU A 887 13.33 25.04 -22.14
N GLU A 888 14.13 24.64 -21.15
CA GLU A 888 14.28 25.33 -19.88
C GLU A 888 14.92 26.71 -20.04
N PRO A 889 14.68 27.65 -19.10
CA PRO A 889 15.43 28.89 -19.02
C PRO A 889 16.96 28.69 -19.03
N SER A 890 17.70 29.65 -19.58
CA SER A 890 19.15 29.53 -19.83
C SER A 890 19.98 29.31 -18.56
N ASP A 891 19.55 29.86 -17.43
CA ASP A 891 20.14 29.64 -16.11
C ASP A 891 20.00 28.18 -15.64
N VAL A 892 18.80 27.60 -15.80
CA VAL A 892 18.54 26.18 -15.47
C VAL A 892 19.33 25.26 -16.41
N GLN A 893 19.40 25.57 -17.71
CA GLN A 893 20.22 24.80 -18.65
C GLN A 893 21.72 24.87 -18.32
N HIS A 894 22.21 26.04 -17.91
CA HIS A 894 23.60 26.19 -17.49
C HIS A 894 23.90 25.37 -16.23
N TYR A 895 22.99 25.39 -15.24
CA TYR A 895 23.12 24.57 -14.04
C TYR A 895 23.12 23.08 -14.38
N ALA A 896 22.19 22.62 -15.22
CA ALA A 896 22.12 21.23 -15.67
C ALA A 896 23.40 20.75 -16.38
N ARG A 897 24.00 21.59 -17.24
CA ARG A 897 25.26 21.26 -17.93
C ARG A 897 26.46 21.20 -16.99
N SER A 898 26.44 21.94 -15.88
CA SER A 898 27.51 21.93 -14.87
C SER A 898 27.32 20.86 -13.78
N HIS A 899 26.09 20.34 -13.62
CA HIS A 899 25.73 19.36 -12.58
C HIS A 899 25.02 18.14 -13.20
N PRO A 900 25.75 17.08 -13.61
CA PRO A 900 25.20 15.94 -14.36
C PRO A 900 24.09 15.16 -13.65
N THR A 901 24.01 15.25 -12.32
CA THR A 901 22.97 14.58 -11.52
C THR A 901 21.67 15.37 -11.45
N PHE A 902 21.64 16.64 -11.87
CA PHE A 902 20.43 17.47 -11.90
C PHE A 902 19.48 16.97 -13.01
N PRO A 903 18.15 16.86 -12.77
CA PRO A 903 17.39 17.27 -11.59
C PRO A 903 17.11 16.13 -10.57
N HIS A 904 17.95 15.10 -10.56
CA HIS A 904 17.82 13.90 -9.71
C HIS A 904 18.96 13.76 -8.68
N GLU A 905 19.49 14.88 -8.19
CA GLU A 905 20.50 14.87 -7.12
C GLU A 905 19.97 14.12 -5.89
N PRO A 906 20.82 13.39 -5.16
CA PRO A 906 20.37 12.43 -4.16
C PRO A 906 19.69 13.13 -2.97
N THR A 907 18.62 12.51 -2.46
CA THR A 907 17.84 13.04 -1.32
C THR A 907 18.66 13.20 -0.03
N ILE A 908 19.81 12.55 0.09
CA ILE A 908 20.71 12.73 1.26
C ILE A 908 21.38 14.10 1.28
N ASP A 909 21.44 14.79 0.13
CA ASP A 909 21.91 16.17 0.07
C ASP A 909 20.83 17.11 0.63
N GLN A 910 21.15 17.73 1.76
CA GLN A 910 20.31 18.68 2.47
C GLN A 910 20.95 20.08 2.54
N TYR A 911 22.08 20.29 1.86
CA TYR A 911 22.94 21.47 2.02
C TYR A 911 22.96 22.32 0.74
N PHE A 912 21.79 22.76 0.28
CA PHE A 912 21.69 23.52 -0.97
C PHE A 912 22.41 24.86 -0.89
N ASP A 913 23.19 25.17 -1.93
CA ASP A 913 23.61 26.54 -2.18
C ASP A 913 22.54 27.34 -2.93
N GLU A 914 22.78 28.63 -3.12
CA GLU A 914 21.82 29.54 -3.74
C GLU A 914 21.52 29.14 -5.19
N ALA A 915 22.54 28.72 -5.96
CA ALA A 915 22.38 28.35 -7.37
C ALA A 915 21.54 27.08 -7.52
N GLN A 916 21.78 26.06 -6.67
CA GLN A 916 21.00 24.83 -6.63
C GLN A 916 19.54 25.11 -6.22
N PHE A 917 19.33 25.90 -5.17
CA PHE A 917 18.00 26.29 -4.72
C PHE A 917 17.23 27.02 -5.83
N GLU A 918 17.84 28.02 -6.46
CA GLU A 918 17.19 28.78 -7.52
C GLU A 918 16.91 27.94 -8.76
N SER A 919 17.80 27.01 -9.12
CA SER A 919 17.61 26.13 -10.27
C SER A 919 16.43 25.17 -10.08
N TYR A 920 16.28 24.52 -8.92
CA TYR A 920 15.10 23.69 -8.64
C TYR A 920 13.81 24.50 -8.56
N ARG A 921 13.86 25.68 -7.92
CA ARG A 921 12.69 26.57 -7.79
C ARG A 921 12.24 27.03 -9.18
N ARG A 922 13.18 27.41 -10.04
CA ARG A 922 12.89 27.87 -11.40
C ARG A 922 12.41 26.72 -12.29
N LEU A 923 13.00 25.54 -12.19
CA LEU A 923 12.54 24.34 -12.88
C LEU A 923 11.09 23.98 -12.49
N GLY A 924 10.75 24.04 -11.19
CA GLY A 924 9.38 23.82 -10.73
C GLY A 924 8.37 24.81 -11.31
N GLN A 925 8.75 26.10 -11.40
CA GLN A 925 7.90 27.12 -12.02
C GLN A 925 7.65 26.84 -13.50
N ASP A 926 8.71 26.50 -14.21
CA ASP A 926 8.75 26.27 -15.65
C ASP A 926 7.96 25.00 -16.04
N VAL A 927 8.15 23.90 -15.31
CA VAL A 927 7.35 22.66 -15.49
C VAL A 927 5.86 22.93 -15.28
N ALA A 928 5.48 23.60 -14.18
CA ALA A 928 4.08 23.92 -13.91
C ALA A 928 3.48 24.84 -14.97
N MET A 929 4.24 25.84 -15.43
CA MET A 929 3.81 26.79 -16.45
C MET A 929 3.55 26.08 -17.77
N ARG A 930 4.50 25.26 -18.26
CA ARG A 930 4.29 24.50 -19.51
C ARG A 930 3.13 23.51 -19.41
N ALA A 931 2.92 22.89 -18.25
CA ALA A 931 1.82 21.94 -18.05
C ALA A 931 0.44 22.60 -18.11
N LEU A 932 0.32 23.85 -17.62
CA LEU A 932 -0.98 24.50 -17.34
C LEU A 932 -1.32 25.63 -18.32
N GLU A 933 -0.35 26.43 -18.76
CA GLU A 933 -0.59 27.60 -19.60
C GLU A 933 -1.42 27.25 -20.85
N PRO A 934 -1.05 26.26 -21.69
CA PRO A 934 -1.82 25.94 -22.90
C PRO A 934 -3.28 25.54 -22.61
N VAL A 935 -3.53 24.99 -21.42
CA VAL A 935 -4.87 24.59 -20.97
C VAL A 935 -5.68 25.81 -20.55
N LEU A 936 -5.07 26.76 -19.85
CA LEU A 936 -5.69 28.01 -19.43
C LEU A 936 -6.02 28.91 -20.64
N GLN A 937 -5.13 28.99 -21.62
CA GLN A 937 -5.35 29.69 -22.89
C GLN A 937 -6.59 29.16 -23.61
N ARG A 938 -6.71 27.83 -23.73
CA ARG A 938 -7.84 27.17 -24.42
C ARG A 938 -9.21 27.45 -23.80
N ILE A 939 -9.28 27.71 -22.50
CA ILE A 939 -10.56 28.01 -21.82
C ILE A 939 -10.85 29.51 -21.73
N GLY A 940 -10.06 30.35 -22.44
CA GLY A 940 -10.24 31.80 -22.47
C GLY A 940 -10.00 32.45 -21.10
N ALA A 941 -9.06 31.91 -20.32
CA ALA A 941 -8.74 32.41 -18.98
C ALA A 941 -7.61 33.46 -18.96
N GLU A 942 -7.20 34.00 -20.12
CA GLU A 942 -6.06 34.92 -20.24
C GLU A 942 -6.38 36.41 -19.91
N GLU A 943 -7.57 36.93 -20.19
CA GLU A 943 -7.83 38.38 -20.07
C GLU A 943 -8.50 38.82 -18.74
N LEU A 944 -7.74 39.61 -17.97
CA LEU A 944 -8.10 40.64 -16.98
C LEU A 944 -9.34 40.42 -16.06
N PHE A 945 -9.07 40.28 -14.76
CA PHE A 945 -10.00 40.27 -13.60
C PHE A 945 -10.86 39.00 -13.38
N TYR A 946 -10.25 37.89 -12.97
CA TYR A 946 -11.02 36.72 -12.51
C TYR A 946 -10.89 36.48 -11.00
N ARG A 947 -11.49 37.39 -10.21
CA ARG A 947 -12.15 36.97 -8.96
C ARG A 947 -13.41 36.18 -9.40
N ASP A 948 -13.65 35.02 -8.78
CA ASP A 948 -14.92 34.28 -8.75
C ASP A 948 -15.29 33.22 -9.82
N GLN A 949 -14.53 32.97 -10.90
CA GLN A 949 -15.01 32.04 -11.96
C GLN A 949 -14.53 30.58 -11.87
N LEU A 950 -13.31 30.34 -11.38
CA LEU A 950 -12.82 29.02 -10.94
C LEU A 950 -12.91 28.99 -9.41
N ALA A 951 -14.14 29.00 -8.89
CA ALA A 951 -14.38 29.01 -7.45
C ALA A 951 -13.97 27.67 -6.81
N ILE A 952 -13.85 27.67 -5.48
CA ILE A 952 -13.71 26.43 -4.71
C ILE A 952 -14.90 25.48 -4.94
N ARG A 953 -16.09 26.04 -5.17
CA ARG A 953 -17.31 25.30 -5.56
C ARG A 953 -17.23 24.79 -6.98
N ASP A 954 -18.02 23.76 -7.28
CA ASP A 954 -18.05 23.18 -8.62
C ASP A 954 -18.65 24.14 -9.66
N SER A 955 -18.04 24.17 -10.84
CA SER A 955 -18.40 25.07 -11.93
C SER A 955 -18.21 24.41 -13.29
N ALA A 956 -18.95 24.88 -14.30
CA ALA A 956 -18.78 24.42 -15.69
C ALA A 956 -17.34 24.64 -16.19
N LYS A 957 -16.66 25.70 -15.71
CA LYS A 957 -15.26 26.00 -16.06
C LYS A 957 -14.28 24.95 -15.52
N LYS A 958 -14.49 24.39 -14.32
CA LYS A 958 -13.70 23.25 -13.82
C LYS A 958 -13.80 22.05 -14.77
N GLN A 959 -15.00 21.76 -15.27
CA GLN A 959 -15.18 20.68 -16.24
C GLN A 959 -14.49 20.98 -17.59
N MET A 960 -14.56 22.24 -18.07
CA MET A 960 -13.84 22.66 -19.27
C MET A 960 -12.33 22.54 -19.09
N PHE A 961 -11.80 22.94 -17.93
CA PHE A 961 -10.39 22.81 -17.59
C PHE A 961 -9.94 21.34 -17.65
N LEU A 962 -10.67 20.42 -17.00
CA LEU A 962 -10.33 18.99 -17.02
C LEU A 962 -10.37 18.42 -18.44
N ARG A 963 -11.38 18.78 -19.25
CA ARG A 963 -11.45 18.36 -20.66
C ARG A 963 -10.28 18.90 -21.47
N ALA A 964 -9.96 20.19 -21.32
CA ALA A 964 -8.86 20.84 -22.02
C ALA A 964 -7.50 20.21 -21.63
N LEU A 965 -7.31 19.90 -20.35
CA LEU A 965 -6.13 19.22 -19.83
C LEU A 965 -5.96 17.83 -20.43
N THR A 966 -7.00 16.98 -20.34
CA THR A 966 -6.96 15.63 -20.93
C THR A 966 -6.80 15.66 -22.44
N HIS A 967 -7.40 16.63 -23.13
CA HIS A 967 -7.24 16.75 -24.58
C HIS A 967 -5.85 17.24 -25.01
N HIS A 968 -5.23 18.16 -24.25
CA HIS A 968 -3.93 18.69 -24.59
C HIS A 968 -2.81 17.66 -24.39
N TRP A 969 -2.87 16.92 -23.28
CA TRP A 969 -1.86 15.94 -22.91
C TRP A 969 -2.25 14.50 -23.25
N ALA A 970 -3.22 14.30 -24.14
CA ALA A 970 -3.57 12.96 -24.60
C ALA A 970 -2.33 12.26 -25.19
N PRO A 971 -2.13 10.95 -24.94
CA PRO A 971 -1.04 10.20 -25.54
C PRO A 971 -1.17 10.24 -27.07
N SER A 972 -0.10 10.54 -27.80
CA SER A 972 -0.17 10.52 -29.27
C SER A 972 -0.63 9.13 -29.76
N ALA A 973 -1.56 9.10 -30.71
CA ALA A 973 -1.94 7.84 -31.35
C ALA A 973 -0.69 7.26 -32.04
N LYS A 974 -0.24 6.07 -31.62
CA LYS A 974 0.95 5.40 -32.19
C LYS A 974 0.84 5.36 -33.71
N ASP A 975 1.86 5.86 -34.42
CA ASP A 975 1.94 5.96 -35.89
C ASP A 975 0.84 6.80 -36.58
N GLY A 976 0.00 7.51 -35.83
CA GLY A 976 -1.20 8.18 -36.35
C GLY A 976 -0.93 9.37 -37.25
N GLY A 977 0.14 10.14 -37.03
CA GLY A 977 0.43 11.36 -37.80
C GLY A 977 0.65 11.09 -39.29
N THR A 978 1.55 10.15 -39.62
CA THR A 978 1.91 9.81 -41.00
C THR A 978 0.76 9.12 -41.74
N ARG A 979 0.04 8.21 -41.08
CA ARG A 979 -1.11 7.51 -41.67
C ARG A 979 -2.32 8.44 -41.82
N SER A 980 -2.57 9.34 -40.86
CA SER A 980 -3.65 10.32 -40.96
C SER A 980 -3.42 11.31 -42.10
N ALA A 981 -2.18 11.69 -42.41
CA ALA A 981 -1.87 12.51 -43.59
C ALA A 981 -2.23 11.79 -44.91
N GLN A 982 -1.90 10.50 -45.03
CA GLN A 982 -2.24 9.67 -46.21
C GLN A 982 -3.77 9.52 -46.38
N HIS A 983 -4.48 9.29 -45.28
CA HIS A 983 -5.96 9.28 -45.32
C HIS A 983 -6.52 10.66 -45.67
N GLY A 984 -5.90 11.74 -45.22
CA GLY A 984 -6.27 13.12 -45.58
C GLY A 984 -6.13 13.41 -47.08
N GLU A 985 -5.09 12.89 -47.73
CA GLU A 985 -4.94 12.99 -49.19
C GLU A 985 -6.03 12.20 -49.93
N THR A 986 -6.35 11.01 -49.44
CA THR A 986 -7.44 10.19 -50.01
C THR A 986 -8.81 10.86 -49.82
N LEU A 987 -9.06 11.45 -48.66
CA LEU A 987 -10.24 12.28 -48.42
C LEU A 987 -10.29 13.49 -49.35
N SER A 988 -9.17 14.18 -49.56
CA SER A 988 -9.09 15.32 -50.48
C SER A 988 -9.44 14.93 -51.91
N ARG A 989 -8.99 13.75 -52.37
CA ARG A 989 -9.37 13.18 -53.68
C ARG A 989 -10.88 12.91 -53.75
N LEU A 990 -11.47 12.30 -52.72
CA LEU A 990 -12.92 12.07 -52.67
C LEU A 990 -13.71 13.38 -52.69
N MET A 991 -13.25 14.40 -51.94
CA MET A 991 -13.88 15.73 -51.94
C MET A 991 -13.76 16.42 -53.30
N ALA A 992 -12.63 16.30 -53.99
CA ALA A 992 -12.47 16.80 -55.35
C ALA A 992 -13.42 16.08 -56.33
N THR A 993 -13.55 14.75 -56.21
CA THR A 993 -14.53 14.00 -57.02
C THR A 993 -15.96 14.45 -56.76
N LEU A 994 -16.34 14.68 -55.49
CA LEU A 994 -17.66 15.20 -55.12
C LEU A 994 -17.92 16.58 -55.74
N ARG A 995 -16.94 17.48 -55.68
CA ARG A 995 -17.01 18.84 -56.23
C ARG A 995 -17.10 18.86 -57.75
N ASP A 996 -16.27 18.07 -58.41
CA ASP A 996 -16.03 18.19 -59.86
C ASP A 996 -16.97 17.29 -60.69
N THR A 997 -17.71 16.36 -60.05
CA THR A 997 -18.63 15.42 -60.72
C THR A 997 -20.09 15.86 -60.54
N PRO A 998 -20.78 16.36 -61.59
CA PRO A 998 -22.15 16.85 -61.48
C PRO A 998 -23.16 15.82 -60.96
N ALA A 999 -22.96 14.54 -61.28
CA ALA A 999 -23.82 13.44 -60.84
C ALA A 999 -23.79 13.21 -59.31
N LEU A 1000 -22.80 13.75 -58.58
CA LEU A 1000 -22.68 13.61 -57.14
C LEU A 1000 -23.30 14.77 -56.35
N ALA A 1001 -23.75 15.84 -57.00
CA ALA A 1001 -24.24 17.05 -56.34
C ALA A 1001 -25.43 16.80 -55.38
N VAL A 1002 -26.22 15.73 -55.62
CA VAL A 1002 -27.29 15.31 -54.70
C VAL A 1002 -26.76 14.95 -53.29
N LEU A 1003 -25.51 14.52 -53.18
CA LEU A 1003 -24.90 14.11 -51.92
C LEU A 1003 -24.49 15.30 -51.06
N ASP A 1004 -24.33 16.50 -51.62
CA ASP A 1004 -23.85 17.66 -50.86
C ASP A 1004 -24.80 18.01 -49.71
N ALA A 1005 -26.11 17.97 -49.95
CA ALA A 1005 -27.12 18.21 -48.92
C ALA A 1005 -27.22 17.08 -47.89
N GLN A 1006 -26.77 15.87 -48.24
CA GLN A 1006 -26.80 14.72 -47.35
C GLN A 1006 -25.55 14.64 -46.46
N ILE A 1007 -24.40 15.04 -46.99
CA ILE A 1007 -23.10 14.99 -46.31
C ILE A 1007 -22.85 16.30 -45.53
N TYR A 1008 -23.22 17.44 -46.09
CA TYR A 1008 -22.99 18.79 -45.52
C TYR A 1008 -24.29 19.62 -45.45
N PRO A 1009 -25.29 19.18 -44.66
CA PRO A 1009 -26.61 19.81 -44.60
C PRO A 1009 -26.56 21.31 -44.24
N ALA A 1010 -25.72 21.69 -43.28
CA ALA A 1010 -25.59 23.07 -42.80
C ALA A 1010 -25.08 24.04 -43.89
N TRP A 1011 -24.24 23.56 -44.81
CA TRP A 1011 -23.79 24.38 -45.95
C TRP A 1011 -24.91 24.57 -46.97
N THR A 1012 -25.63 23.50 -47.31
CA THR A 1012 -26.76 23.58 -48.26
C THR A 1012 -27.95 24.38 -47.76
N ASP A 1013 -28.08 24.56 -46.45
CA ASP A 1013 -29.10 25.45 -45.88
C ASP A 1013 -28.78 26.93 -46.11
N LEU A 1014 -27.49 27.28 -46.22
CA LEU A 1014 -27.03 28.64 -46.49
C LEU A 1014 -27.13 29.00 -47.99
N VAL A 1015 -27.27 28.00 -48.87
CA VAL A 1015 -27.40 28.19 -50.32
C VAL A 1015 -28.89 28.08 -50.71
N PRO A 1016 -29.48 29.10 -51.36
CA PRO A 1016 -30.87 29.03 -51.82
C PRO A 1016 -31.05 27.84 -52.78
N GLY A 1017 -32.10 27.04 -52.52
CA GLY A 1017 -32.37 25.84 -53.30
C GLY A 1017 -32.62 26.15 -54.77
N GLN A 1018 -31.94 25.46 -55.68
CA GLN A 1018 -32.27 25.51 -57.10
C GLN A 1018 -33.53 24.69 -57.39
N ALA A 1019 -34.38 25.19 -58.29
CA ALA A 1019 -35.55 24.46 -58.76
C ALA A 1019 -35.15 23.12 -59.38
N SER A 1020 -35.90 22.05 -59.09
CA SER A 1020 -35.68 20.74 -59.71
C SER A 1020 -35.76 20.85 -61.24
N ARG A 1021 -34.78 20.26 -61.95
CA ARG A 1021 -34.70 20.23 -63.43
C ARG A 1021 -35.96 19.69 -64.12
N SER A 1022 -36.85 19.01 -63.38
CA SER A 1022 -38.03 18.35 -63.92
C SER A 1022 -39.37 19.05 -63.66
N ASP A 1023 -39.53 19.84 -62.58
CA ASP A 1023 -40.89 20.22 -62.11
C ASP A 1023 -41.04 21.64 -61.54
N GLY A 1024 -39.99 22.48 -61.53
CA GLY A 1024 -40.06 23.82 -60.93
C GLY A 1024 -40.25 23.85 -59.40
N HIS A 1025 -40.48 22.69 -58.76
CA HIS A 1025 -40.57 22.52 -57.31
C HIS A 1025 -39.20 22.78 -56.65
N VAL A 1026 -39.19 23.63 -55.63
CA VAL A 1026 -38.02 23.86 -54.77
C VAL A 1026 -38.11 22.90 -53.60
N PRO A 1027 -37.24 21.88 -53.51
CA PRO A 1027 -37.30 20.90 -52.43
C PRO A 1027 -37.03 21.55 -51.07
N SER A 1028 -37.81 21.16 -50.06
CA SER A 1028 -37.62 21.59 -48.68
C SER A 1028 -36.25 21.15 -48.13
N ALA A 1029 -35.79 21.77 -47.05
CA ALA A 1029 -34.53 21.39 -46.41
C ALA A 1029 -34.52 19.91 -45.96
N SER A 1030 -35.65 19.37 -45.50
CA SER A 1030 -35.79 17.94 -45.18
C SER A 1030 -35.62 17.07 -46.44
N GLU A 1031 -36.34 17.41 -47.51
CA GLU A 1031 -36.28 16.68 -48.78
C GLU A 1031 -34.88 16.69 -49.40
N ARG A 1032 -34.15 17.82 -49.34
CA ARG A 1032 -32.76 17.87 -49.85
C ARG A 1032 -31.83 16.91 -49.11
N ARG A 1033 -32.05 16.70 -47.80
CA ARG A 1033 -31.22 15.85 -46.94
C ARG A 1033 -31.56 14.36 -47.04
N THR A 1034 -32.76 14.01 -47.49
CA THR A 1034 -33.24 12.62 -47.61
C THR A 1034 -33.45 12.17 -49.06
N ARG A 1035 -33.42 13.06 -50.06
CA ARG A 1035 -33.67 12.70 -51.46
C ARG A 1035 -32.61 11.76 -52.01
N LEU A 1036 -33.06 10.63 -52.56
CA LEU A 1036 -32.20 9.70 -53.30
C LEU A 1036 -31.85 10.28 -54.70
N PRO A 1037 -30.67 9.95 -55.25
CA PRO A 1037 -30.25 10.40 -56.57
C PRO A 1037 -31.18 9.89 -57.68
N ALA A 1038 -31.24 10.63 -58.79
CA ALA A 1038 -31.95 10.20 -60.00
C ALA A 1038 -31.36 8.90 -60.55
N THR A 1039 -32.13 8.13 -61.32
CA THR A 1039 -31.73 6.81 -61.83
C THR A 1039 -30.41 6.84 -62.61
N GLU A 1040 -30.17 7.90 -63.38
CA GLU A 1040 -28.93 8.12 -64.15
C GLU A 1040 -27.69 8.38 -63.27
N ASP A 1041 -27.87 9.05 -62.12
CA ASP A 1041 -26.80 9.41 -61.19
C ASP A 1041 -26.58 8.37 -60.08
N PHE A 1042 -27.56 7.49 -59.85
CA PHE A 1042 -27.59 6.54 -58.74
C PHE A 1042 -26.37 5.64 -58.70
N ARG A 1043 -25.93 5.15 -59.88
CA ARG A 1043 -24.74 4.30 -60.00
C ARG A 1043 -23.48 5.02 -59.52
N THR A 1044 -23.29 6.26 -59.96
CA THR A 1044 -22.13 7.08 -59.60
C THR A 1044 -22.12 7.37 -58.10
N CYS A 1045 -23.27 7.78 -57.54
CA CYS A 1045 -23.44 7.99 -56.10
C CYS A 1045 -23.18 6.72 -55.26
N PHE A 1046 -23.61 5.55 -55.76
CA PHE A 1046 -23.43 4.27 -55.06
C PHE A 1046 -21.95 3.92 -54.91
N TYR A 1047 -21.19 3.94 -56.01
CA TYR A 1047 -19.76 3.60 -55.96
C TYR A 1047 -18.95 4.63 -55.19
N PHE A 1048 -19.32 5.92 -55.26
CA PHE A 1048 -18.70 6.95 -54.42
C PHE A 1048 -18.89 6.66 -52.92
N CYS A 1049 -20.09 6.24 -52.50
CA CYS A 1049 -20.32 5.84 -51.11
C CYS A 1049 -19.56 4.55 -50.74
N GLN A 1050 -19.33 3.61 -51.68
CA GLN A 1050 -18.48 2.43 -51.43
C GLN A 1050 -17.02 2.83 -51.16
N GLU A 1051 -16.48 3.80 -51.91
CA GLU A 1051 -15.14 4.34 -51.67
C GLU A 1051 -15.04 5.04 -50.30
N GLN A 1052 -16.07 5.77 -49.89
CA GLN A 1052 -16.14 6.33 -48.53
C GLN A 1052 -16.07 5.24 -47.45
N ILE A 1053 -16.84 4.15 -47.60
CA ILE A 1053 -16.83 3.03 -46.64
C ILE A 1053 -15.45 2.34 -46.62
N ARG A 1054 -14.78 2.22 -47.76
CA ARG A 1054 -13.41 1.68 -47.83
C ARG A 1054 -12.41 2.56 -47.09
N LEU A 1055 -12.48 3.88 -47.27
CA LEU A 1055 -11.66 4.80 -46.50
C LEU A 1055 -11.95 4.69 -45.00
N MET A 1056 -13.23 4.54 -44.60
CA MET A 1056 -13.59 4.32 -43.20
C MET A 1056 -12.94 3.04 -42.62
N GLU A 1057 -12.94 1.94 -43.38
CA GLU A 1057 -12.30 0.68 -42.96
C GLU A 1057 -10.79 0.86 -42.80
N SER A 1058 -10.12 1.51 -43.75
CA SER A 1058 -8.68 1.79 -43.68
C SER A 1058 -8.34 2.64 -42.46
N VAL A 1059 -9.05 3.75 -42.24
CA VAL A 1059 -8.84 4.61 -41.06
C VAL A 1059 -9.12 3.86 -39.75
N TYR A 1060 -10.16 3.01 -39.71
CA TYR A 1060 -10.46 2.19 -38.55
C TYR A 1060 -9.30 1.24 -38.18
N LEU A 1061 -8.68 0.60 -39.18
CA LEU A 1061 -7.55 -0.32 -38.97
C LEU A 1061 -6.27 0.44 -38.64
N ASP A 1062 -5.95 1.49 -39.39
CA ASP A 1062 -4.68 2.21 -39.29
C ASP A 1062 -4.58 3.10 -38.05
N LEU A 1063 -5.70 3.66 -37.57
CA LEU A 1063 -5.76 4.49 -36.36
C LEU A 1063 -6.24 3.72 -35.12
N ASP A 1064 -6.36 2.38 -35.21
CA ASP A 1064 -6.90 1.49 -34.16
C ASP A 1064 -8.17 2.06 -33.48
N LEU A 1065 -9.13 2.49 -34.30
CA LEU A 1065 -10.33 3.17 -33.79
C LEU A 1065 -11.16 2.29 -32.85
N GLU A 1066 -10.95 0.97 -32.84
CA GLU A 1066 -11.57 0.09 -31.87
C GLU A 1066 -11.23 0.48 -30.41
N ARG A 1067 -9.99 0.90 -30.16
CA ARG A 1067 -9.54 1.38 -28.85
C ARG A 1067 -9.49 2.90 -28.77
N ALA A 1068 -9.15 3.56 -29.87
CA ALA A 1068 -8.83 5.00 -29.91
C ALA A 1068 -9.93 5.89 -30.52
N TRP A 1069 -11.17 5.41 -30.69
CA TRP A 1069 -12.24 6.24 -31.28
C TRP A 1069 -12.55 7.53 -30.51
N ASN A 1070 -12.37 7.54 -29.19
CA ASN A 1070 -12.60 8.72 -28.35
C ASN A 1070 -11.34 9.59 -28.19
N HIS A 1071 -10.26 9.23 -28.88
CA HIS A 1071 -9.03 10.01 -28.87
C HIS A 1071 -9.26 11.39 -29.51
N PRO A 1072 -8.73 12.49 -28.93
CA PRO A 1072 -8.90 13.83 -29.49
C PRO A 1072 -8.51 13.95 -30.96
N ASP A 1073 -7.39 13.33 -31.36
CA ASP A 1073 -6.90 13.37 -32.74
C ASP A 1073 -7.86 12.69 -33.73
N ASN A 1074 -8.62 11.70 -33.26
CA ASN A 1074 -9.57 10.94 -34.09
C ASN A 1074 -10.96 11.58 -34.13
N ARG A 1075 -11.18 12.69 -33.39
CA ARG A 1075 -12.48 13.36 -33.32
C ARG A 1075 -12.97 13.84 -34.69
N GLY A 1076 -12.05 14.34 -35.53
CA GLY A 1076 -12.35 14.77 -36.89
C GLY A 1076 -12.90 13.62 -37.73
N TRP A 1077 -12.18 12.50 -37.77
CA TRP A 1077 -12.60 11.27 -38.45
C TRP A 1077 -13.93 10.75 -37.94
N MET A 1078 -14.10 10.64 -36.62
CA MET A 1078 -15.37 10.15 -36.04
C MET A 1078 -16.55 11.08 -36.32
N SER A 1079 -16.31 12.39 -36.40
CA SER A 1079 -17.36 13.34 -36.78
C SER A 1079 -17.71 13.18 -38.25
N LEU A 1080 -16.72 13.12 -39.14
CA LEU A 1080 -16.91 12.88 -40.57
C LEU A 1080 -17.69 11.60 -40.84
N PHE A 1081 -17.32 10.50 -40.18
CA PHE A 1081 -18.01 9.21 -40.32
C PHE A 1081 -19.46 9.27 -39.89
N ARG A 1082 -19.80 10.03 -38.84
CA ARG A 1082 -21.20 10.23 -38.43
C ARG A 1082 -22.00 11.05 -39.44
N HIS A 1083 -21.38 12.01 -40.12
CA HIS A 1083 -22.04 12.73 -41.21
C HIS A 1083 -22.34 11.77 -42.38
N TRP A 1084 -21.36 10.95 -42.76
CA TRP A 1084 -21.53 9.95 -43.82
C TRP A 1084 -22.60 8.92 -43.47
N THR A 1085 -22.56 8.31 -42.28
CA THR A 1085 -23.56 7.31 -41.87
C THR A 1085 -24.97 7.88 -41.66
N GLY A 1086 -25.10 9.21 -41.57
CA GLY A 1086 -26.37 9.92 -41.58
C GLY A 1086 -27.02 10.02 -42.97
N SER A 1087 -26.24 9.97 -44.06
CA SER A 1087 -26.75 10.11 -45.43
C SER A 1087 -27.64 8.93 -45.84
N ALA A 1088 -28.75 9.24 -46.52
CA ALA A 1088 -29.65 8.24 -47.07
C ALA A 1088 -28.96 7.34 -48.10
N MET A 1089 -28.21 7.93 -49.04
CA MET A 1089 -27.48 7.17 -50.06
C MET A 1089 -26.35 6.32 -49.46
N PHE A 1090 -25.65 6.84 -48.45
CA PHE A 1090 -24.64 6.06 -47.73
C PHE A 1090 -25.26 4.83 -47.06
N ARG A 1091 -26.43 4.96 -46.42
CA ARG A 1091 -27.13 3.81 -45.79
C ARG A 1091 -27.55 2.74 -46.79
N VAL A 1092 -27.92 3.14 -48.01
CA VAL A 1092 -28.17 2.20 -49.12
C VAL A 1092 -26.87 1.47 -49.49
N ALA A 1093 -25.79 2.22 -49.71
CA ALA A 1093 -24.48 1.63 -50.04
C ALA A 1093 -23.95 0.70 -48.94
N TRP A 1094 -24.08 1.10 -47.66
CA TRP A 1094 -23.74 0.28 -46.50
C TRP A 1094 -24.53 -1.00 -46.47
N THR A 1095 -25.86 -0.94 -46.61
CA THR A 1095 -26.72 -2.14 -46.56
C THR A 1095 -26.37 -3.16 -47.66
N MET A 1096 -26.01 -2.66 -48.84
CA MET A 1096 -25.62 -3.51 -49.97
C MET A 1096 -24.17 -4.02 -49.88
N GLY A 1097 -23.29 -3.25 -49.22
CA GLY A 1097 -21.85 -3.50 -49.12
C GLY A 1097 -21.40 -4.18 -47.82
N VAL A 1098 -22.19 -4.12 -46.74
CA VAL A 1098 -21.82 -4.62 -45.40
C VAL A 1098 -21.26 -6.06 -45.38
N PRO A 1099 -21.70 -7.01 -46.25
CA PRO A 1099 -21.10 -8.35 -46.30
C PRO A 1099 -19.64 -8.42 -46.76
N THR A 1100 -19.08 -7.34 -47.32
CA THR A 1100 -17.72 -7.31 -47.86
C THR A 1100 -16.67 -6.81 -46.87
N PHE A 1101 -17.08 -6.52 -45.63
CA PHE A 1101 -16.22 -5.94 -44.59
C PHE A 1101 -16.04 -6.89 -43.39
N GLY A 1102 -15.00 -6.68 -42.60
CA GLY A 1102 -14.70 -7.49 -41.41
C GLY A 1102 -15.70 -7.30 -40.26
N ALA A 1103 -15.98 -8.37 -39.51
CA ALA A 1103 -17.00 -8.35 -38.44
C ALA A 1103 -16.74 -7.32 -37.32
N ARG A 1104 -15.47 -7.09 -36.95
CA ARG A 1104 -15.10 -6.09 -35.93
C ARG A 1104 -15.40 -4.65 -36.39
N PHE A 1105 -15.13 -4.34 -37.65
CA PHE A 1105 -15.46 -3.04 -38.25
C PHE A 1105 -16.98 -2.83 -38.34
N VAL A 1106 -17.73 -3.84 -38.78
CA VAL A 1106 -19.20 -3.78 -38.82
C VAL A 1106 -19.78 -3.52 -37.43
N ALA A 1107 -19.35 -4.28 -36.43
CA ALA A 1107 -19.78 -4.09 -35.04
C ALA A 1107 -19.43 -2.70 -34.51
N PHE A 1108 -18.24 -2.18 -34.85
CA PHE A 1108 -17.83 -0.82 -34.50
C PHE A 1108 -18.77 0.23 -35.11
N CYS A 1109 -19.06 0.14 -36.42
CA CYS A 1109 -19.97 1.06 -37.10
C CYS A 1109 -21.37 1.00 -36.49
N GLU A 1110 -21.92 -0.18 -36.23
CA GLU A 1110 -23.24 -0.35 -35.63
C GLU A 1110 -23.32 0.24 -34.22
N GLN A 1111 -22.32 -0.03 -33.37
CA GLN A 1111 -22.33 0.41 -31.97
C GLN A 1111 -22.00 1.91 -31.79
N ARG A 1112 -21.12 2.47 -32.64
CA ARG A 1112 -20.53 3.80 -32.43
C ARG A 1112 -20.95 4.86 -33.45
N LEU A 1113 -21.41 4.44 -34.64
CA LEU A 1113 -21.79 5.33 -35.74
C LEU A 1113 -23.27 5.25 -36.14
N GLY A 1114 -24.06 4.38 -35.49
CA GLY A 1114 -25.51 4.34 -35.65
C GLY A 1114 -25.99 3.92 -37.05
N VAL A 1115 -25.20 3.11 -37.76
CA VAL A 1115 -25.66 2.46 -38.99
C VAL A 1115 -26.72 1.40 -38.65
N PRO A 1116 -27.73 1.19 -39.50
CA PRO A 1116 -28.84 0.29 -39.20
C PRO A 1116 -28.37 -1.16 -39.17
N ARG A 1117 -28.82 -1.90 -38.15
CA ARG A 1117 -28.67 -3.36 -38.10
C ARG A 1117 -29.66 -4.00 -39.07
N LEU A 1118 -29.21 -5.07 -39.72
CA LEU A 1118 -30.05 -5.86 -40.62
C LEU A 1118 -30.75 -7.03 -39.91
N ASP A 1119 -30.51 -7.20 -38.61
CA ASP A 1119 -31.27 -8.14 -37.78
C ASP A 1119 -32.51 -7.46 -37.15
N ASN A 1120 -33.55 -8.24 -36.85
CA ASN A 1120 -34.77 -7.74 -36.23
C ASN A 1120 -34.69 -7.79 -34.68
N THR A 1121 -33.49 -7.66 -34.11
CA THR A 1121 -33.27 -7.73 -32.65
C THR A 1121 -33.86 -6.53 -31.90
N ASP A 1122 -34.00 -5.39 -32.59
CA ASP A 1122 -34.61 -4.18 -32.05
C ASP A 1122 -36.14 -4.25 -32.16
N ARG A 1123 -36.85 -4.12 -31.03
CA ARG A 1123 -38.31 -4.38 -30.94
C ARG A 1123 -39.16 -3.37 -31.71
N ASP A 1124 -38.63 -2.17 -31.97
CA ASP A 1124 -39.42 -1.06 -32.52
C ASP A 1124 -39.23 -0.85 -34.03
N ARG A 1125 -38.23 -1.48 -34.66
CA ARG A 1125 -37.95 -1.31 -36.11
C ARG A 1125 -37.43 -2.59 -36.77
N HIS A 1126 -38.35 -3.40 -37.28
CA HIS A 1126 -38.02 -4.58 -38.07
C HIS A 1126 -37.58 -4.21 -39.50
N ALA A 1127 -36.28 -4.32 -39.79
CA ALA A 1127 -35.69 -4.12 -41.11
C ALA A 1127 -35.98 -5.26 -42.09
N LEU A 1128 -36.29 -6.45 -41.58
CA LEU A 1128 -36.66 -7.61 -42.37
C LEU A 1128 -38.13 -7.99 -42.16
N ARG A 1129 -38.80 -8.42 -43.22
CA ARG A 1129 -40.15 -9.01 -43.14
C ARG A 1129 -40.26 -10.19 -44.08
N VAL A 1130 -41.17 -11.11 -43.80
CA VAL A 1130 -41.52 -12.20 -44.73
C VAL A 1130 -42.79 -11.81 -45.49
N GLN A 1131 -42.71 -11.78 -46.82
CA GLN A 1131 -43.88 -11.64 -47.69
C GLN A 1131 -44.30 -13.02 -48.19
N GLN A 1132 -45.58 -13.34 -48.00
CA GLN A 1132 -46.14 -14.62 -48.39
C GLN A 1132 -46.84 -14.51 -49.75
N ILE A 1133 -46.60 -15.49 -50.61
CA ILE A 1133 -47.28 -15.66 -51.89
C ILE A 1133 -47.94 -17.03 -51.87
N HIS A 1134 -49.25 -17.07 -52.04
CA HIS A 1134 -50.00 -18.32 -52.07
C HIS A 1134 -49.92 -18.95 -53.47
N VAL A 1135 -49.72 -20.27 -53.51
CA VAL A 1135 -49.66 -21.04 -54.75
C VAL A 1135 -50.95 -21.86 -54.88
N PRO A 1136 -51.76 -21.67 -55.94
CA PRO A 1136 -52.98 -22.46 -56.15
C PRO A 1136 -52.68 -23.96 -56.29
N ARG A 1137 -53.53 -24.83 -55.75
CA ARG A 1137 -53.36 -26.29 -55.88
C ARG A 1137 -53.74 -26.77 -57.28
N ARG A 1138 -52.86 -27.61 -57.85
CA ARG A 1138 -52.84 -28.26 -59.19
C ARG A 1138 -52.07 -27.47 -60.27
N GLU A 1139 -50.84 -27.96 -60.48
CA GLU A 1139 -49.97 -27.85 -61.68
C GLU A 1139 -49.54 -26.50 -62.27
N ASP A 1140 -49.94 -25.34 -61.75
CA ASP A 1140 -49.61 -24.05 -62.40
C ASP A 1140 -48.89 -23.00 -61.52
N TRP A 1141 -47.84 -23.40 -60.82
CA TRP A 1141 -46.97 -22.47 -60.09
C TRP A 1141 -45.81 -21.92 -60.93
N LEU A 1142 -45.48 -22.57 -62.06
CA LEU A 1142 -44.48 -22.12 -63.02
C LEU A 1142 -44.81 -20.74 -63.62
N PRO A 1143 -46.08 -20.42 -63.98
CA PRO A 1143 -46.48 -19.05 -64.34
C PRO A 1143 -46.28 -18.05 -63.20
N THR A 1144 -46.54 -18.45 -61.95
CA THR A 1144 -46.34 -17.59 -60.77
C THR A 1144 -44.86 -17.27 -60.58
N CYS A 1145 -43.97 -18.26 -60.71
CA CYS A 1145 -42.53 -18.01 -60.65
C CYS A 1145 -42.02 -17.15 -61.81
N ARG A 1146 -42.51 -17.39 -63.03
CA ARG A 1146 -42.19 -16.52 -64.18
C ARG A 1146 -42.64 -15.08 -63.92
N SER A 1147 -43.88 -14.89 -63.49
CA SER A 1147 -44.40 -13.57 -63.11
C SER A 1147 -43.57 -12.89 -62.02
N LEU A 1148 -43.10 -13.63 -61.01
CA LEU A 1148 -42.22 -13.08 -59.97
C LEU A 1148 -40.82 -12.75 -60.50
N CYS A 1149 -40.28 -13.52 -61.44
CA CYS A 1149 -38.99 -13.23 -62.08
C CYS A 1149 -39.10 -12.01 -62.99
N ASP A 1150 -40.19 -11.92 -63.77
CA ASP A 1150 -40.48 -10.80 -64.69
C ASP A 1150 -40.76 -9.51 -63.91
N ALA A 1151 -41.42 -9.62 -62.74
CA ALA A 1151 -41.60 -8.51 -61.80
C ALA A 1151 -40.32 -8.16 -61.01
N GLY A 1152 -39.22 -8.89 -61.19
CA GLY A 1152 -37.96 -8.69 -60.47
C GLY A 1152 -38.01 -9.04 -58.98
N GLU A 1153 -39.07 -9.70 -58.53
CA GLU A 1153 -39.27 -10.12 -57.14
C GLU A 1153 -38.37 -11.28 -56.74
N ILE A 1154 -37.95 -12.09 -57.71
CA ILE A 1154 -36.92 -13.12 -57.60
C ILE A 1154 -35.96 -13.00 -58.78
N ASN A 1155 -34.70 -13.40 -58.62
CA ASN A 1155 -33.73 -13.35 -59.73
C ASN A 1155 -33.79 -14.62 -60.62
N HIS A 1156 -33.11 -14.55 -61.77
CA HIS A 1156 -33.05 -15.66 -62.73
C HIS A 1156 -32.52 -16.98 -62.14
N VAL A 1157 -31.66 -16.92 -61.11
CA VAL A 1157 -31.14 -18.13 -60.43
C VAL A 1157 -32.20 -18.72 -59.51
N GLU A 1158 -32.90 -17.89 -58.74
CA GLU A 1158 -34.03 -18.31 -57.90
C GLU A 1158 -35.15 -18.89 -58.76
N HIS A 1159 -35.48 -18.22 -59.87
CA HIS A 1159 -36.41 -18.72 -60.87
C HIS A 1159 -35.97 -20.07 -61.45
N ALA A 1160 -34.70 -20.21 -61.87
CA ALA A 1160 -34.19 -21.48 -62.38
C ALA A 1160 -34.22 -22.61 -61.34
N LEU A 1161 -33.93 -22.30 -60.06
CA LEU A 1161 -34.01 -23.26 -58.96
C LEU A 1161 -35.45 -23.71 -58.68
N LEU A 1162 -36.41 -22.78 -58.78
CA LEU A 1162 -37.82 -23.07 -58.64
C LEU A 1162 -38.34 -23.88 -59.85
N THR A 1163 -37.87 -23.60 -61.07
CA THR A 1163 -38.44 -24.17 -62.31
C THR A 1163 -37.68 -25.38 -62.89
N ALA A 1164 -36.61 -25.86 -62.26
CA ALA A 1164 -35.79 -26.96 -62.77
C ALA A 1164 -36.57 -28.28 -63.00
N LYS A 1165 -36.48 -28.84 -64.21
CA LYS A 1165 -37.20 -30.06 -64.67
C LYS A 1165 -36.87 -31.36 -63.93
N ARG A 1166 -35.77 -31.43 -63.18
CA ARG A 1166 -35.53 -32.48 -62.18
C ARG A 1166 -35.83 -31.89 -60.82
N PRO A 1167 -36.84 -32.38 -60.09
CA PRO A 1167 -37.38 -31.54 -59.05
C PRO A 1167 -36.65 -31.80 -57.74
N MET A 1168 -35.67 -30.95 -57.43
CA MET A 1168 -35.16 -30.80 -56.05
C MET A 1168 -36.29 -30.54 -55.03
N LEU A 1169 -37.47 -30.11 -55.49
CA LEU A 1169 -38.68 -29.81 -54.72
C LEU A 1169 -39.81 -30.86 -54.85
N LEU A 1170 -39.76 -31.83 -55.78
CA LEU A 1170 -40.88 -32.77 -56.03
C LEU A 1170 -40.49 -34.25 -55.89
N GLU A 1171 -39.27 -34.58 -55.45
CA GLU A 1171 -38.87 -35.99 -55.21
C GLU A 1171 -39.76 -36.72 -54.19
N ASP A 1172 -40.50 -36.00 -53.33
CA ASP A 1172 -41.39 -36.59 -52.30
C ASP A 1172 -42.90 -36.40 -52.60
N GLY A 1173 -43.29 -35.97 -53.81
CA GLY A 1173 -44.71 -35.78 -54.19
C GLY A 1173 -45.45 -34.62 -53.49
N LEU A 1174 -44.74 -33.77 -52.75
CA LEU A 1174 -45.31 -32.62 -52.03
C LEU A 1174 -45.23 -31.34 -52.86
N HIS A 1175 -46.38 -30.77 -53.23
CA HIS A 1175 -46.48 -29.50 -53.96
C HIS A 1175 -46.21 -28.28 -53.04
N PRO A 1176 -45.62 -27.18 -53.55
CA PRO A 1176 -45.50 -25.94 -52.80
C PRO A 1176 -46.88 -25.30 -52.58
N ASP A 1177 -47.29 -25.12 -51.32
CA ASP A 1177 -48.54 -24.41 -50.98
C ASP A 1177 -48.29 -22.88 -50.87
N ARG A 1178 -47.08 -22.48 -50.45
CA ARG A 1178 -46.70 -21.07 -50.25
C ARG A 1178 -45.23 -20.81 -50.59
N LEU A 1179 -44.95 -19.68 -51.23
CA LEU A 1179 -43.62 -19.09 -51.35
C LEU A 1179 -43.48 -17.98 -50.30
N LEU A 1180 -42.38 -17.98 -49.56
CA LEU A 1180 -42.07 -16.99 -48.53
C LEU A 1180 -40.83 -16.20 -48.97
N LEU A 1181 -41.01 -14.93 -49.31
CA LEU A 1181 -39.94 -14.02 -49.73
C LEU A 1181 -39.45 -13.20 -48.53
N LEU A 1182 -38.16 -13.28 -48.21
CA LEU A 1182 -37.53 -12.39 -47.23
C LEU A 1182 -37.35 -11.02 -47.87
N LYS A 1183 -38.06 -10.01 -47.36
CA LYS A 1183 -38.07 -8.65 -47.87
C LYS A 1183 -37.31 -7.71 -46.94
N LEU A 1184 -36.39 -6.94 -47.52
CA LEU A 1184 -35.76 -5.79 -46.89
C LEU A 1184 -36.71 -4.59 -46.93
N ARG A 1185 -36.96 -4.02 -45.74
CA ARG A 1185 -37.75 -2.81 -45.56
C ARG A 1185 -36.85 -1.60 -45.56
N TRP A 1186 -36.79 -0.91 -46.71
CA TRP A 1186 -36.00 0.33 -46.83
C TRP A 1186 -36.52 1.45 -45.92
N ASP A 1187 -37.79 1.44 -45.55
CA ASP A 1187 -38.41 2.38 -44.60
C ASP A 1187 -37.91 2.22 -43.15
N ALA A 1188 -37.34 1.07 -42.80
CA ALA A 1188 -36.70 0.85 -41.50
C ALA A 1188 -35.23 1.29 -41.47
N ILE A 1189 -34.59 1.37 -42.64
CA ILE A 1189 -33.15 1.64 -42.82
C ILE A 1189 -32.91 3.14 -43.08
N LEU A 1190 -33.79 3.75 -43.88
CA LEU A 1190 -33.68 5.12 -44.33
C LEU A 1190 -34.39 6.09 -43.37
N PRO A 1191 -33.97 7.37 -43.33
CA PRO A 1191 -34.64 8.40 -42.53
C PRO A 1191 -36.15 8.54 -42.87
N ARG A 1192 -36.95 9.00 -41.90
CA ARG A 1192 -38.35 9.37 -42.16
C ARG A 1192 -38.34 10.54 -43.16
N ASP A 1193 -39.10 10.45 -44.24
CA ASP A 1193 -39.13 11.36 -45.43
C ASP A 1193 -38.24 10.99 -46.63
N THR A 1194 -37.69 9.77 -46.68
CA THR A 1194 -37.00 9.27 -47.89
C THR A 1194 -38.01 8.68 -48.88
N ALA A 1195 -37.79 8.79 -50.20
CA ALA A 1195 -38.66 8.19 -51.22
C ALA A 1195 -38.92 6.69 -50.93
N LYS A 1196 -40.17 6.23 -51.10
CA LYS A 1196 -40.57 4.83 -50.86
C LYS A 1196 -39.87 3.91 -51.88
N LEU A 1197 -38.71 3.38 -51.52
CA LEU A 1197 -38.08 2.29 -52.26
C LEU A 1197 -38.91 1.01 -52.11
N GLN A 1198 -39.10 0.29 -53.21
CA GLN A 1198 -39.74 -1.02 -53.17
C GLN A 1198 -38.88 -2.00 -52.37
N ALA A 1199 -39.55 -2.87 -51.61
CA ALA A 1199 -38.88 -3.82 -50.74
C ALA A 1199 -38.07 -4.84 -51.56
N SER A 1200 -36.76 -4.91 -51.33
CA SER A 1200 -35.88 -5.81 -52.06
C SER A 1200 -35.95 -7.24 -51.50
N THR A 1201 -35.98 -8.24 -52.38
CA THR A 1201 -35.95 -9.65 -51.95
C THR A 1201 -34.52 -10.09 -51.64
N LEU A 1202 -34.31 -10.57 -50.41
CA LEU A 1202 -33.03 -11.03 -49.87
C LEU A 1202 -32.90 -12.57 -49.82
N GLY A 1203 -34.03 -13.28 -49.92
CA GLY A 1203 -34.06 -14.73 -49.93
C GLY A 1203 -35.45 -15.30 -50.22
N VAL A 1204 -35.50 -16.58 -50.61
CA VAL A 1204 -36.72 -17.30 -50.98
C VAL A 1204 -36.79 -18.63 -50.23
N LEU A 1205 -37.94 -18.87 -49.60
CA LEU A 1205 -38.32 -20.07 -48.88
C LEU A 1205 -39.59 -20.66 -49.50
N VAL A 1206 -39.77 -21.98 -49.34
CA VAL A 1206 -40.96 -22.68 -49.83
C VAL A 1206 -41.56 -23.51 -48.73
N LEU A 1207 -42.87 -23.40 -48.56
CA LEU A 1207 -43.64 -24.21 -47.63
C LEU A 1207 -44.49 -25.20 -48.43
N SER A 1208 -44.29 -26.49 -48.16
CA SER A 1208 -45.05 -27.60 -48.74
C SER A 1208 -45.69 -28.40 -47.61
N GLY A 1209 -47.01 -28.27 -47.43
CA GLY A 1209 -47.72 -28.80 -46.27
C GLY A 1209 -47.19 -28.20 -44.97
N LYS A 1210 -46.67 -29.07 -44.09
CA LYS A 1210 -46.03 -28.70 -42.82
C LYS A 1210 -44.50 -28.71 -42.89
N THR A 1211 -43.94 -28.84 -44.10
CA THR A 1211 -42.49 -28.93 -44.33
C THR A 1211 -41.97 -27.65 -44.95
N LEU A 1212 -41.06 -26.97 -44.24
CA LEU A 1212 -40.38 -25.78 -44.73
C LEU A 1212 -39.10 -26.20 -45.48
N ARG A 1213 -39.01 -25.84 -46.76
CA ARG A 1213 -37.85 -26.06 -47.63
C ARG A 1213 -37.13 -24.75 -47.90
N LEU A 1214 -35.82 -24.76 -47.68
CA LEU A 1214 -34.96 -23.60 -47.88
C LEU A 1214 -34.29 -23.64 -49.24
N ILE A 1215 -34.64 -22.68 -50.11
CA ILE A 1215 -34.15 -22.68 -51.49
C ILE A 1215 -32.87 -21.87 -51.63
N ARG A 1216 -32.89 -20.59 -51.22
CA ARG A 1216 -31.70 -19.75 -51.27
C ARG A 1216 -31.86 -18.50 -50.41
N ILE A 1217 -30.80 -18.15 -49.69
CA ILE A 1217 -30.54 -16.79 -49.20
C ILE A 1217 -29.34 -16.29 -50.00
N GLN A 1218 -29.33 -15.02 -50.44
CA GLN A 1218 -28.18 -14.47 -51.14
C GLN A 1218 -26.89 -14.74 -50.33
N ASP A 1219 -25.86 -15.32 -50.97
CA ASP A 1219 -24.65 -15.86 -50.29
C ASP A 1219 -23.97 -14.86 -49.34
N ARG A 1220 -24.08 -13.57 -49.66
CA ARG A 1220 -23.52 -12.46 -48.90
C ARG A 1220 -24.25 -12.20 -47.57
N LEU A 1221 -25.57 -12.38 -47.54
CA LEU A 1221 -26.42 -12.15 -46.35
C LEU A 1221 -26.37 -13.32 -45.36
N ARG A 1222 -26.05 -14.51 -45.85
CA ARG A 1222 -25.82 -15.72 -45.04
C ARG A 1222 -24.67 -15.57 -44.04
N LYS A 1223 -23.58 -14.92 -44.46
CA LYS A 1223 -22.39 -14.67 -43.62
C LYS A 1223 -22.66 -13.71 -42.45
N LEU A 1224 -23.76 -12.95 -42.50
CA LEU A 1224 -24.21 -12.03 -41.44
C LEU A 1224 -25.17 -12.69 -40.44
N GLY A 1225 -25.40 -14.01 -40.53
CA GLY A 1225 -26.28 -14.72 -39.59
C GLY A 1225 -27.79 -14.54 -39.85
N LEU A 1226 -28.20 -13.82 -40.90
CA LEU A 1226 -29.60 -13.53 -41.23
C LEU A 1226 -30.45 -14.76 -41.57
N GLY A 1227 -29.84 -15.93 -41.80
CA GLY A 1227 -30.55 -17.19 -41.97
C GLY A 1227 -31.29 -17.66 -40.70
N ALA A 1228 -30.73 -17.39 -39.52
CA ALA A 1228 -31.40 -17.69 -38.26
C ALA A 1228 -32.59 -16.75 -38.02
N GLU A 1229 -32.43 -15.46 -38.36
CA GLU A 1229 -33.48 -14.46 -38.23
C GLU A 1229 -34.63 -14.71 -39.21
N LEU A 1230 -34.31 -15.17 -40.42
CA LEU A 1230 -35.31 -15.65 -41.39
C LEU A 1230 -36.15 -16.81 -40.83
N LEU A 1231 -35.51 -17.79 -40.18
CA LEU A 1231 -36.22 -18.91 -39.55
C LEU A 1231 -37.08 -18.46 -38.37
N ARG A 1232 -36.60 -17.52 -37.56
CA ARG A 1232 -37.39 -16.90 -36.48
C ARG A 1232 -38.62 -16.18 -37.03
N LEU A 1233 -38.46 -15.38 -38.09
CA LEU A 1233 -39.57 -14.66 -38.72
C LEU A 1233 -40.58 -15.60 -39.38
N ALA A 1234 -40.11 -16.71 -39.96
CA ALA A 1234 -40.99 -17.76 -40.44
C ALA A 1234 -41.76 -18.40 -39.28
N HIS A 1235 -41.12 -18.72 -38.16
CA HIS A 1235 -41.80 -19.30 -36.99
C HIS A 1235 -42.83 -18.32 -36.35
N ALA A 1236 -42.46 -17.04 -36.21
CA ALA A 1236 -43.32 -16.00 -35.67
C ALA A 1236 -44.58 -15.74 -36.52
N GLY A 1237 -44.56 -16.09 -37.81
CA GLY A 1237 -45.72 -16.04 -38.71
C GLY A 1237 -46.82 -17.07 -38.41
N GLN A 1238 -46.73 -17.82 -37.30
CA GLN A 1238 -47.70 -18.84 -36.85
C GLN A 1238 -47.96 -19.96 -37.87
N TYR A 1239 -46.93 -20.36 -38.64
CA TYR A 1239 -47.04 -21.51 -39.53
C TYR A 1239 -46.85 -22.82 -38.75
N ASP A 1240 -47.72 -23.82 -38.93
CA ASP A 1240 -47.57 -25.17 -38.34
C ASP A 1240 -46.47 -25.95 -39.10
N ILE A 1241 -45.22 -25.56 -38.86
CA ILE A 1241 -44.03 -26.18 -39.43
C ILE A 1241 -43.63 -27.35 -38.51
N GLN A 1242 -43.77 -28.57 -39.02
CA GLN A 1242 -43.39 -29.80 -38.30
C GLN A 1242 -42.01 -30.32 -38.72
N HIS A 1243 -41.60 -30.01 -39.95
CA HIS A 1243 -40.32 -30.46 -40.50
C HIS A 1243 -39.62 -29.32 -41.25
N VAL A 1244 -38.31 -29.21 -41.09
CA VAL A 1244 -37.45 -28.35 -41.93
C VAL A 1244 -36.56 -29.28 -42.75
N ASP A 1245 -36.61 -29.15 -44.07
CA ASP A 1245 -35.87 -29.97 -45.02
C ASP A 1245 -34.75 -29.15 -45.67
N ILE A 1246 -33.54 -29.31 -45.13
CA ILE A 1246 -32.27 -28.81 -45.69
C ILE A 1246 -31.70 -29.92 -46.57
N ARG A 1247 -31.77 -29.75 -47.90
CA ARG A 1247 -31.24 -30.73 -48.86
C ARG A 1247 -29.77 -30.48 -49.20
N SER A 1248 -29.05 -31.54 -49.57
CA SER A 1248 -27.66 -31.45 -50.00
C SER A 1248 -27.54 -30.83 -51.38
N GLY A 1249 -26.59 -29.91 -51.56
CA GLY A 1249 -26.43 -29.16 -52.81
C GLY A 1249 -25.63 -27.87 -52.60
N ARG A 1250 -25.44 -27.10 -53.67
CA ARG A 1250 -24.61 -25.89 -53.66
C ARG A 1250 -25.21 -24.67 -52.92
N TYR A 1251 -26.45 -24.73 -52.41
CA TYR A 1251 -27.23 -23.52 -52.10
C TYR A 1251 -28.02 -23.52 -50.76
N SER A 1252 -27.61 -24.28 -49.73
CA SER A 1252 -28.28 -24.26 -48.40
C SER A 1252 -27.93 -23.01 -47.54
N ILE A 1253 -28.58 -22.84 -46.37
CA ILE A 1253 -28.19 -21.85 -45.31
C ILE A 1253 -26.72 -21.98 -44.87
N ALA A 1254 -26.06 -23.12 -45.12
CA ALA A 1254 -24.65 -23.32 -44.81
C ALA A 1254 -23.73 -23.25 -46.06
N GLY A 1255 -24.29 -23.05 -47.26
CA GLY A 1255 -23.56 -23.12 -48.53
C GLY A 1255 -23.59 -24.49 -49.16
N ILE A 1256 -22.43 -24.96 -49.67
CA ILE A 1256 -22.26 -26.31 -50.21
C ILE A 1256 -22.46 -27.28 -49.05
N CYS A 1257 -23.66 -27.84 -48.97
CA CYS A 1257 -24.01 -28.79 -47.92
C CYS A 1257 -23.89 -30.19 -48.50
N HIS A 1258 -22.87 -30.92 -48.08
CA HIS A 1258 -22.75 -32.33 -48.41
C HIS A 1258 -23.86 -33.12 -47.70
N ARG A 1259 -24.23 -34.27 -48.25
CA ARG A 1259 -25.35 -35.10 -47.77
C ARG A 1259 -25.33 -35.38 -46.27
N ARG A 1260 -24.15 -35.68 -45.70
CA ARG A 1260 -23.97 -35.92 -44.26
C ARG A 1260 -24.22 -34.66 -43.42
N THR A 1261 -23.73 -33.50 -43.88
CA THR A 1261 -23.90 -32.22 -43.18
C THR A 1261 -25.36 -31.77 -43.20
N ALA A 1262 -26.05 -32.00 -44.31
CA ALA A 1262 -27.47 -31.70 -44.48
C ALA A 1262 -28.34 -32.52 -43.51
N GLN A 1263 -28.04 -33.82 -43.34
CA GLN A 1263 -28.71 -34.69 -42.38
C GLN A 1263 -28.48 -34.22 -40.93
N ALA A 1264 -27.23 -33.94 -40.54
CA ALA A 1264 -26.91 -33.45 -39.20
C ALA A 1264 -27.59 -32.11 -38.88
N LEU A 1265 -27.64 -31.18 -39.84
CA LEU A 1265 -28.33 -29.90 -39.69
C LEU A 1265 -29.85 -30.08 -39.58
N ASN A 1266 -30.44 -30.98 -40.36
CA ASN A 1266 -31.87 -31.31 -40.24
C ASN A 1266 -32.20 -31.86 -38.85
N GLU A 1267 -31.38 -32.75 -38.29
CA GLU A 1267 -31.56 -33.27 -36.93
C GLU A 1267 -31.52 -32.16 -35.87
N VAL A 1268 -30.54 -31.25 -35.95
CA VAL A 1268 -30.42 -30.12 -35.00
C VAL A 1268 -31.59 -29.15 -35.13
N VAL A 1269 -31.98 -28.79 -36.35
CA VAL A 1269 -33.11 -27.88 -36.59
C VAL A 1269 -34.43 -28.52 -36.17
N GLN A 1270 -34.63 -29.83 -36.40
CA GLN A 1270 -35.78 -30.56 -35.87
C GLN A 1270 -35.81 -30.55 -34.33
N GLN A 1271 -34.67 -30.78 -33.67
CA GLN A 1271 -34.60 -30.69 -32.21
C GLN A 1271 -34.92 -29.28 -31.68
N MET A 1272 -34.53 -28.22 -32.39
CA MET A 1272 -34.88 -26.84 -32.04
C MET A 1272 -36.37 -26.54 -32.23
N VAL A 1273 -36.97 -26.97 -33.34
CA VAL A 1273 -38.42 -26.81 -33.61
C VAL A 1273 -39.28 -27.62 -32.62
N ILE A 1274 -38.79 -28.80 -32.19
CA ILE A 1274 -39.45 -29.60 -31.15
C ILE A 1274 -39.28 -28.95 -29.77
N ARG A 1275 -38.10 -28.42 -29.42
CA ARG A 1275 -37.87 -27.72 -28.14
C ARG A 1275 -38.67 -26.42 -28.02
N SER A 1276 -38.91 -25.69 -29.11
CA SER A 1276 -39.77 -24.49 -29.10
C SER A 1276 -41.27 -24.80 -29.05
N LYS A 1277 -41.68 -26.08 -28.99
CA LYS A 1277 -43.04 -26.50 -28.58
C LYS A 1277 -43.13 -26.81 -27.08
N ILE A 1278 -42.00 -26.89 -26.38
CA ILE A 1278 -41.91 -27.25 -24.94
C ILE A 1278 -41.63 -26.00 -24.07
N HIS A 1279 -41.29 -24.86 -24.68
CA HIS A 1279 -41.22 -23.52 -24.09
C HIS A 1279 -41.95 -22.54 -24.98
#